data_AF-A0A421JRL2-F1
#
_entry.id   AF-A0A421JRL2-F1
#
_cell.length_a   1.000
_cell.length_b   1.000
_cell.length_c   1.000
_cell.angle_alpha   90.00
_cell.angle_beta   90.00
_cell.angle_gamma   90.00
#
_symmetry.space_group_name_H-M   'P 1'
#
loop_
_entity.id
_entity.type
_entity.pdbx_description
1 polymer ?
#
loop_
_entity_poly.entity_id
_entity_poly.type
_entity_poly.pdbx_seq_one_letter_code
_entity_poly.pdbx_strand_id
1 'polypeptide(L)'
;MVFRESGRCFEITRILYPWVETIVEEESTSYTPTCAEQNYKSTQLMLSGRNKIPCQSQESLPWVRKLTLYMNRADEDDLPAIAKLSGLTELIIHSSNKPLRRLARIGLQCLPIKSLKILLHGIFEKDPINPIHESFDLDKIITFQLHFMRLTTYSYSIKEQIRTLLSRLPNIQNLSLITPNFDFDHIMDKLKPNSLHSLHLKIIRGNSNQELQVENALQNQEMSLKRLYLSQRMHLRKELQNYGLIEFDRIVMDYETSEAELVRNISRIRNILQDGKRFRQLYQYLFGWWSNMWKMGKREELKQFNDDIQQLKSYVMDIGKSNKNNLEKINNELQQIKKDIEILGNLNENSRSTTQLELMSLPDHILADVLKNLNQIHVCRVCPINRRLYRLGKAKLYNSIYFSASLGETFHISPDLCTSFYTKFTIINDWYCFPWTQNNSNLGLVRKVVFASSGPCFDITRILYPWIDTIVENESTSYTPTCAEQNYESTQLMLSGRNKIPCQSQESMPWVRKLTLYMNRVDEDDLPAIAKLTGLTELSVRSTDDRLRILNPVGLECLPIKSLEISFSGTMEVVSIHLFQEIFDLEKIVTFQLHFLHVEKYPDDLSEQIRTLLSMLPSMQHLSLITPNIDFDHVMDRLKPNSLHELHLKIIRGNGNEELRVDHALQNQEMSLKRLYVSHRKDLHLDKQNYGLIEFDRIMGFRAGYVGGLVKDLARVRNMLRDGKRFRQLYQISLNELRLPNIQSLPWITPRIYFDHVIDRLKPNFLRVLELKIIHDRNEELQVENALPNQQMSLNRLYLSNKKDLDAEINYKLIELDRIVEDQEPLSEAKLIKNISRIRNMLRDGKRFRQLYQILLNEDSWARMSVQMTQFRSDNQQLKSDLIEIGESSKKNLEKIISEIQKIKKDNEVPRNPHENTTTTQLTLMSLSDRILGDILKNLNQIHVCQVCPTNRRLYRLGKAKLYNSIYFSISSGQKLLISPGLYTSFYTKFTIVSNWYFFPWTQDNSNLRLVRKMVFASSGPFFDMTRNLCPWIDTIVEDESTSYTPTCAEQNYKSTQLMLSGRNKIPCQSQESLPWVRKLTLYMNLVKKDYLAPIAKLTGLTELSVPSKDDRLSILNRVGLECLPIKSLEISLDGAIEVLSINLFQEIFDLEKIITFQLHLFRVEKYSDDLSEQVRELLPRLSNMQNISLITPGIDFDHVMDRLKPNSLHVLHLKFISDDGGYEKFQFDNALENQEASLQRLYLNAITNLHRGKQNHGLIEFDRIMDYPKGASDEE
;
A
#
# COMPACT_ATOMS: atom_id res chain seq x y z
N MET A 1 31.04 -17.08 7.75
CA MET A 1 30.75 -15.63 7.68
C MET A 1 30.15 -15.34 6.31
N VAL A 2 28.94 -14.76 6.26
CA VAL A 2 28.21 -14.52 5.00
C VAL A 2 28.31 -13.03 4.66
N PHE A 3 28.59 -12.72 3.40
CA PHE A 3 28.67 -11.38 2.84
C PHE A 3 27.63 -11.24 1.72
N ARG A 4 26.85 -10.16 1.73
CA ARG A 4 25.85 -9.95 0.69
C ARG A 4 26.47 -9.69 -0.68
N GLU A 5 27.58 -8.96 -0.73
CA GLU A 5 28.28 -8.58 -1.97
C GLU A 5 29.79 -8.86 -1.91
N SER A 6 30.40 -9.12 -3.07
CA SER A 6 31.85 -9.33 -3.27
C SER A 6 32.71 -8.05 -3.16
N GLY A 7 32.60 -7.33 -2.05
CA GLY A 7 33.37 -6.11 -1.76
C GLY A 7 34.75 -6.33 -1.14
N ARG A 8 35.52 -5.25 -0.92
CA ARG A 8 36.87 -5.30 -0.29
C ARG A 8 36.89 -6.03 1.06
N CYS A 9 35.82 -5.93 1.85
CA CYS A 9 35.73 -6.62 3.14
C CYS A 9 35.78 -8.15 2.99
N PHE A 10 35.18 -8.72 1.94
CA PHE A 10 35.25 -10.16 1.68
C PHE A 10 36.69 -10.61 1.38
N GLU A 11 37.42 -9.90 0.50
CA GLU A 11 38.83 -10.21 0.24
C GLU A 11 39.71 -10.00 1.47
N ILE A 12 39.52 -8.92 2.22
CA ILE A 12 40.28 -8.65 3.46
C ILE A 12 40.03 -9.76 4.49
N THR A 13 38.78 -10.17 4.73
CA THR A 13 38.49 -11.29 5.63
C THR A 13 39.08 -12.61 5.12
N ARG A 14 39.02 -12.87 3.81
CA ARG A 14 39.58 -14.09 3.20
C ARG A 14 41.11 -14.16 3.27
N ILE A 15 41.79 -13.01 3.18
CA ILE A 15 43.25 -12.89 3.28
C ILE A 15 43.71 -12.98 4.75
N LEU A 16 43.05 -12.27 5.67
CA LEU A 16 43.47 -12.20 7.08
C LEU A 16 43.03 -13.41 7.92
N TYR A 17 41.94 -14.09 7.54
CA TYR A 17 41.35 -15.20 8.31
C TYR A 17 41.08 -16.43 7.42
N PRO A 18 42.10 -17.05 6.80
CA PRO A 18 41.94 -18.15 5.84
C PRO A 18 41.38 -19.46 6.44
N TRP A 19 41.17 -19.52 7.76
CA TRP A 19 40.48 -20.61 8.46
C TRP A 19 38.98 -20.35 8.68
N VAL A 20 38.46 -19.15 8.35
CA VAL A 20 37.05 -18.80 8.46
C VAL A 20 36.36 -19.08 7.13
N GLU A 21 35.33 -19.94 7.14
CA GLU A 21 34.50 -20.16 5.95
C GLU A 21 33.78 -18.85 5.58
N THR A 22 34.01 -18.37 4.36
CA THR A 22 33.45 -17.12 3.83
C THR A 22 32.57 -17.41 2.61
N ILE A 23 31.36 -16.84 2.61
CA ILE A 23 30.32 -17.08 1.60
C ILE A 23 29.85 -15.73 1.07
N VAL A 24 29.62 -15.62 -0.25
CA VAL A 24 29.05 -14.44 -0.90
C VAL A 24 27.71 -14.78 -1.53
N GLU A 25 26.70 -13.93 -1.35
CA GLU A 25 25.35 -14.15 -1.89
C GLU A 25 25.17 -13.57 -3.31
N GLU A 26 25.68 -12.36 -3.59
CA GLU A 26 25.56 -11.70 -4.90
C GLU A 26 26.93 -11.16 -5.41
N GLU A 27 27.28 -11.41 -6.68
CA GLU A 27 28.49 -10.87 -7.32
C GLU A 27 28.20 -9.50 -7.96
N SER A 28 28.90 -8.45 -7.51
CA SER A 28 28.87 -7.14 -8.20
C SER A 28 29.64 -7.21 -9.53
N THR A 29 29.13 -6.56 -10.58
CA THR A 29 29.71 -6.65 -11.94
C THR A 29 30.92 -5.74 -12.16
N SER A 30 31.16 -4.79 -11.26
CA SER A 30 32.06 -3.64 -11.44
C SER A 30 33.46 -3.77 -10.85
N TYR A 31 33.77 -4.86 -10.12
CA TYR A 31 35.12 -5.07 -9.54
C TYR A 31 35.93 -6.11 -10.33
N THR A 32 37.22 -5.84 -10.51
CA THR A 32 38.18 -6.72 -11.18
C THR A 32 39.36 -7.01 -10.23
N PRO A 33 39.41 -8.18 -9.59
CA PRO A 33 40.62 -8.64 -8.90
C PRO A 33 41.71 -8.92 -9.94
N THR A 34 42.90 -8.33 -9.77
CA THR A 34 44.10 -8.78 -10.48
C THR A 34 44.50 -10.17 -10.00
N CYS A 35 44.95 -11.03 -10.91
CA CYS A 35 45.32 -12.42 -10.59
C CYS A 35 46.50 -12.50 -9.61
N ALA A 36 46.18 -12.66 -8.32
CA ALA A 36 47.07 -13.20 -7.30
C ALA A 36 46.64 -14.64 -7.00
N GLU A 37 47.61 -15.53 -6.77
CA GLU A 37 47.38 -16.95 -6.57
C GLU A 37 46.55 -17.20 -5.30
N GLN A 38 45.34 -17.74 -5.46
CA GLN A 38 44.43 -17.94 -4.33
C GLN A 38 44.84 -19.17 -3.52
N ASN A 39 44.89 -19.04 -2.20
CA ASN A 39 45.14 -20.16 -1.29
C ASN A 39 43.91 -21.09 -1.24
N TYR A 40 43.80 -22.01 -2.22
CA TYR A 40 42.66 -22.90 -2.42
C TYR A 40 42.55 -24.04 -1.37
N LYS A 41 42.39 -23.71 -0.08
CA LYS A 41 42.00 -24.67 0.98
C LYS A 41 40.48 -24.74 1.24
N SER A 42 39.67 -24.03 0.45
CA SER A 42 38.21 -24.12 0.55
C SER A 42 37.68 -25.50 0.14
N THR A 43 36.69 -26.00 0.89
CA THR A 43 35.91 -27.19 0.53
C THR A 43 34.83 -26.88 -0.51
N GLN A 44 34.53 -25.60 -0.75
CA GLN A 44 33.55 -25.11 -1.73
C GLN A 44 34.24 -24.26 -2.81
N LEU A 45 33.95 -24.53 -4.09
CA LEU A 45 34.48 -23.80 -5.24
C LEU A 45 33.34 -23.20 -6.08
N MET A 46 33.58 -22.05 -6.72
CA MET A 46 32.64 -21.42 -7.66
C MET A 46 33.35 -21.04 -8.97
N LEU A 47 32.90 -21.64 -10.07
CA LEU A 47 33.43 -21.42 -11.41
C LEU A 47 32.47 -20.54 -12.22
N SER A 48 32.90 -19.31 -12.43
CA SER A 48 32.40 -18.35 -13.41
C SER A 48 33.60 -17.88 -14.25
N GLY A 49 33.37 -17.22 -15.39
CA GLY A 49 34.40 -16.92 -16.42
C GLY A 49 35.54 -15.95 -16.04
N ARG A 50 35.76 -15.69 -14.74
CA ARG A 50 36.93 -15.01 -14.20
C ARG A 50 37.74 -15.89 -13.24
N ASN A 51 37.18 -17.02 -12.80
CA ASN A 51 37.77 -17.96 -11.85
C ASN A 51 38.22 -19.22 -12.60
N LYS A 52 39.45 -19.25 -13.11
CA LYS A 52 40.04 -20.46 -13.69
C LYS A 52 40.50 -21.41 -12.57
N ILE A 53 40.38 -22.73 -12.77
CA ILE A 53 41.15 -23.69 -11.95
C ILE A 53 42.61 -23.58 -12.40
N PRO A 54 43.61 -23.45 -11.50
CA PRO A 54 45.01 -23.36 -11.91
C PRO A 54 45.47 -24.65 -12.61
N CYS A 55 45.56 -24.60 -13.95
CA CYS A 55 45.79 -25.81 -14.77
C CYS A 55 47.13 -26.52 -14.48
N GLN A 56 48.10 -25.80 -13.91
CA GLN A 56 49.48 -26.25 -13.70
C GLN A 56 49.64 -27.33 -12.63
N SER A 57 48.70 -27.50 -11.69
CA SER A 57 48.77 -28.64 -10.76
C SER A 57 48.39 -29.94 -11.49
N GLN A 58 49.35 -30.86 -11.65
CA GLN A 58 49.06 -32.23 -12.09
C GLN A 58 48.32 -33.04 -11.02
N GLU A 59 48.46 -32.65 -9.74
CA GLU A 59 47.80 -33.28 -8.61
C GLU A 59 46.28 -33.11 -8.65
N SER A 60 45.56 -34.15 -8.20
CA SER A 60 44.11 -34.09 -7.96
C SER A 60 43.81 -33.23 -6.73
N LEU A 61 42.61 -32.64 -6.65
CA LEU A 61 42.18 -31.78 -5.54
C LEU A 61 41.12 -32.50 -4.66
N PRO A 62 41.54 -33.37 -3.70
CA PRO A 62 40.63 -34.21 -2.91
C PRO A 62 39.86 -33.46 -1.81
N TRP A 63 40.21 -32.20 -1.53
CA TRP A 63 39.55 -31.39 -0.49
C TRP A 63 38.33 -30.59 -1.00
N VAL A 64 38.21 -30.36 -2.30
CA VAL A 64 37.04 -29.66 -2.88
C VAL A 64 35.85 -30.63 -2.90
N ARG A 65 34.93 -30.46 -1.95
CA ARG A 65 33.74 -31.31 -1.78
C ARG A 65 32.53 -30.78 -2.53
N LYS A 66 32.46 -29.47 -2.77
CA LYS A 66 31.32 -28.80 -3.42
C LYS A 66 31.77 -27.86 -4.53
N LEU A 67 31.05 -27.87 -5.65
CA LEU A 67 31.29 -26.97 -6.79
C LEU A 67 29.97 -26.33 -7.25
N THR A 68 29.99 -25.01 -7.50
CA THR A 68 28.94 -24.30 -8.25
C THR A 68 29.49 -23.83 -9.61
N LEU A 69 28.86 -24.25 -10.70
CA LEU A 69 29.33 -24.05 -12.07
C LEU A 69 28.32 -23.23 -12.91
N TYR A 70 28.76 -22.06 -13.39
CA TYR A 70 27.96 -21.19 -14.26
C TYR A 70 28.32 -21.40 -15.74
N MET A 71 27.70 -22.41 -16.37
CA MET A 71 28.00 -22.89 -17.73
C MET A 71 28.04 -21.81 -18.82
N ASN A 72 27.27 -20.74 -18.66
CA ASN A 72 27.24 -19.64 -19.64
C ASN A 72 28.53 -18.80 -19.59
N ARG A 73 29.09 -18.63 -18.39
CA ARG A 73 30.29 -17.82 -18.12
C ARG A 73 31.57 -18.65 -18.14
N ALA A 74 31.54 -19.92 -17.76
CA ALA A 74 32.70 -20.80 -17.79
C ALA A 74 33.28 -20.90 -19.21
N ASP A 75 34.61 -20.83 -19.29
CA ASP A 75 35.40 -21.03 -20.51
C ASP A 75 35.42 -22.51 -20.89
N GLU A 76 35.60 -22.85 -22.17
CA GLU A 76 35.67 -24.28 -22.57
C GLU A 76 36.97 -24.94 -22.11
N ASP A 77 38.08 -24.19 -22.06
CA ASP A 77 39.39 -24.69 -21.65
C ASP A 77 39.48 -24.93 -20.12
N ASP A 78 38.63 -24.28 -19.32
CA ASP A 78 38.59 -24.47 -17.86
C ASP A 78 37.80 -25.72 -17.45
N LEU A 79 36.88 -26.20 -18.31
CA LEU A 79 35.98 -27.30 -18.00
C LEU A 79 36.70 -28.65 -17.74
N PRO A 80 37.72 -29.08 -18.52
CA PRO A 80 38.47 -30.31 -18.25
C PRO A 80 39.11 -30.37 -16.86
N ALA A 81 39.46 -29.23 -16.27
CA ALA A 81 40.10 -29.20 -14.95
C ALA A 81 39.14 -29.65 -13.81
N ILE A 82 37.82 -29.64 -14.03
CA ILE A 82 36.82 -30.17 -13.09
C ILE A 82 37.02 -31.68 -12.88
N ALA A 83 37.52 -32.42 -13.88
CA ALA A 83 37.82 -33.84 -13.78
C ALA A 83 38.91 -34.18 -12.74
N LYS A 84 39.74 -33.20 -12.35
CA LYS A 84 40.77 -33.35 -11.30
C LYS A 84 40.22 -33.26 -9.87
N LEU A 85 38.94 -32.90 -9.69
CA LEU A 85 38.32 -32.68 -8.37
C LEU A 85 37.88 -34.01 -7.73
N SER A 86 38.84 -34.87 -7.40
CA SER A 86 38.62 -36.23 -6.86
C SER A 86 37.81 -36.28 -5.56
N GLY A 87 37.70 -35.17 -4.83
CA GLY A 87 36.86 -35.03 -3.62
C GLY A 87 35.41 -34.61 -3.86
N LEU A 88 35.01 -34.32 -5.09
CA LEU A 88 33.75 -33.64 -5.39
C LEU A 88 32.53 -34.53 -5.13
N THR A 89 31.70 -34.15 -4.15
CA THR A 89 30.52 -34.91 -3.73
C THR A 89 29.20 -34.15 -3.92
N GLU A 90 29.22 -32.81 -4.01
CA GLU A 90 28.07 -31.97 -4.39
C GLU A 90 28.40 -31.08 -5.60
N LEU A 91 27.56 -31.11 -6.63
CA LEU A 91 27.68 -30.26 -7.81
C LEU A 91 26.38 -29.49 -8.08
N ILE A 92 26.49 -28.17 -8.21
CA ILE A 92 25.42 -27.25 -8.59
C ILE A 92 25.75 -26.66 -9.96
N ILE A 93 24.84 -26.73 -10.93
CA ILE A 93 25.05 -26.30 -12.32
C ILE A 93 23.98 -25.29 -12.71
N HIS A 94 24.38 -24.11 -13.18
CA HIS A 94 23.51 -23.11 -13.79
C HIS A 94 23.78 -23.03 -15.30
N SER A 95 22.80 -23.37 -16.15
CA SER A 95 22.89 -23.15 -17.61
C SER A 95 21.71 -22.32 -18.11
N SER A 96 21.95 -21.42 -19.07
CA SER A 96 20.95 -20.47 -19.59
C SER A 96 20.84 -20.39 -21.12
N ASN A 97 21.35 -21.40 -21.84
CA ASN A 97 21.05 -21.79 -23.23
C ASN A 97 22.16 -22.72 -23.77
N LYS A 98 23.41 -22.60 -23.29
CA LYS A 98 24.53 -23.45 -23.75
C LYS A 98 24.24 -24.93 -23.47
N PRO A 99 24.48 -25.84 -24.45
CA PRO A 99 24.10 -27.24 -24.32
C PRO A 99 24.93 -27.97 -23.26
N LEU A 100 24.26 -28.76 -22.41
CA LEU A 100 24.90 -29.61 -21.41
C LEU A 100 25.82 -30.68 -22.03
N ARG A 101 25.77 -30.91 -23.36
CA ARG A 101 26.71 -31.76 -24.14
C ARG A 101 28.19 -31.40 -23.91
N ARG A 102 28.48 -30.17 -23.50
CA ARG A 102 29.82 -29.73 -23.09
C ARG A 102 30.35 -30.50 -21.87
N LEU A 103 29.48 -30.92 -20.96
CA LEU A 103 29.85 -31.66 -19.74
C LEU A 103 30.29 -33.11 -20.03
N ALA A 104 29.71 -33.74 -21.06
CA ALA A 104 30.02 -35.12 -21.44
C ALA A 104 31.51 -35.29 -21.83
N ARG A 105 32.11 -34.23 -22.39
CA ARG A 105 33.54 -34.18 -22.76
C ARG A 105 34.50 -34.06 -21.56
N ILE A 106 33.99 -33.78 -20.36
CA ILE A 106 34.81 -33.57 -19.15
C ILE A 106 35.09 -34.90 -18.43
N GLY A 107 34.26 -35.94 -18.61
CA GLY A 107 34.42 -37.22 -17.91
C GLY A 107 33.99 -37.19 -16.43
N LEU A 108 33.00 -36.37 -16.06
CA LEU A 108 32.51 -36.23 -14.68
C LEU A 108 32.00 -37.55 -14.07
N GLN A 109 31.70 -38.56 -14.89
CA GLN A 109 31.41 -39.95 -14.49
C GLN A 109 32.45 -40.56 -13.53
N CYS A 110 33.71 -40.15 -13.61
CA CYS A 110 34.78 -40.64 -12.74
C CYS A 110 34.73 -40.05 -11.32
N LEU A 111 33.98 -38.96 -11.09
CA LEU A 111 33.93 -38.26 -9.81
C LEU A 111 32.94 -38.91 -8.82
N PRO A 112 33.17 -38.80 -7.49
CA PRO A 112 32.30 -39.39 -6.47
C PRO A 112 31.08 -38.51 -6.13
N ILE A 113 30.45 -37.90 -7.15
CA ILE A 113 29.30 -36.99 -6.97
C ILE A 113 28.12 -37.79 -6.39
N LYS A 114 27.55 -37.29 -5.29
CA LYS A 114 26.42 -37.89 -4.56
C LYS A 114 25.19 -37.00 -4.55
N SER A 115 25.39 -35.68 -4.65
CA SER A 115 24.34 -34.66 -4.75
C SER A 115 24.54 -33.84 -6.02
N LEU A 116 23.53 -33.80 -6.88
CA LEU A 116 23.57 -33.09 -8.16
C LEU A 116 22.34 -32.18 -8.29
N LYS A 117 22.59 -30.88 -8.49
CA LYS A 117 21.56 -29.85 -8.68
C LYS A 117 21.77 -29.14 -10.02
N ILE A 118 20.74 -29.13 -10.86
CA ILE A 118 20.79 -28.52 -12.19
C ILE A 118 19.67 -27.48 -12.31
N LEU A 119 20.08 -26.24 -12.57
CA LEU A 119 19.26 -25.06 -12.71
C LEU A 119 19.25 -24.63 -14.18
N LEU A 120 18.11 -24.85 -14.82
CA LEU A 120 17.88 -24.68 -16.25
C LEU A 120 17.09 -23.39 -16.51
N HIS A 121 17.72 -22.44 -17.19
CA HIS A 121 17.13 -21.18 -17.62
C HIS A 121 17.08 -21.12 -19.16
N GLY A 122 16.09 -20.43 -19.75
CA GLY A 122 16.13 -20.04 -21.17
C GLY A 122 15.30 -20.91 -22.12
N ILE A 123 15.72 -20.95 -23.39
CA ILE A 123 15.05 -21.71 -24.47
C ILE A 123 16.00 -22.82 -24.88
N PHE A 124 15.59 -24.06 -24.64
CA PHE A 124 16.45 -25.21 -24.91
C PHE A 124 16.34 -25.71 -26.34
N GLU A 125 17.49 -26.13 -26.87
CA GLU A 125 17.58 -26.97 -28.05
C GLU A 125 16.78 -28.27 -27.89
N LYS A 126 16.64 -29.03 -28.98
CA LYS A 126 16.14 -30.41 -28.88
C LYS A 126 17.07 -31.22 -27.97
N ASP A 127 16.47 -31.72 -26.89
CA ASP A 127 17.02 -32.67 -25.93
C ASP A 127 18.02 -32.11 -24.89
N PRO A 128 17.57 -31.23 -23.97
CA PRO A 128 18.41 -30.64 -22.93
C PRO A 128 18.87 -31.60 -21.84
N ILE A 129 18.17 -32.74 -21.64
CA ILE A 129 18.38 -33.64 -20.51
C ILE A 129 19.32 -34.81 -20.86
N ASN A 130 19.28 -35.30 -22.10
CA ASN A 130 20.13 -36.42 -22.54
C ASN A 130 21.60 -36.27 -22.13
N PRO A 131 22.26 -35.10 -22.23
CA PRO A 131 23.65 -34.96 -21.84
C PRO A 131 23.95 -35.22 -20.36
N ILE A 132 22.95 -35.17 -19.49
CA ILE A 132 23.11 -35.49 -18.06
C ILE A 132 23.49 -36.98 -17.91
N HIS A 133 22.92 -37.88 -18.71
CA HIS A 133 23.27 -39.30 -18.68
C HIS A 133 24.60 -39.62 -19.37
N GLU A 134 25.08 -38.74 -20.25
CA GLU A 134 26.38 -38.83 -20.91
C GLU A 134 27.51 -38.30 -20.02
N SER A 135 27.17 -37.42 -19.06
CA SER A 135 28.16 -36.70 -18.23
C SER A 135 28.40 -37.35 -16.87
N PHE A 136 27.37 -37.96 -16.26
CA PHE A 136 27.38 -38.37 -14.86
C PHE A 136 27.18 -39.87 -14.69
N ASP A 137 27.90 -40.44 -13.73
CA ASP A 137 27.59 -41.74 -13.16
C ASP A 137 26.37 -41.58 -12.26
N LEU A 138 25.20 -41.91 -12.81
CA LEU A 138 23.91 -41.74 -12.16
C LEU A 138 23.66 -42.77 -11.04
N ASP A 139 24.39 -43.88 -11.01
CA ASP A 139 24.28 -44.89 -9.94
C ASP A 139 24.84 -44.38 -8.61
N LYS A 140 25.78 -43.42 -8.64
CA LYS A 140 26.32 -42.73 -7.46
C LYS A 140 25.39 -41.67 -6.85
N ILE A 141 24.38 -41.20 -7.61
CA ILE A 141 23.53 -40.06 -7.22
C ILE A 141 22.44 -40.48 -6.22
N ILE A 142 22.61 -40.06 -4.96
CA ILE A 142 21.62 -40.25 -3.88
C ILE A 142 20.72 -39.03 -3.65
N THR A 143 21.10 -37.85 -4.17
CA THR A 143 20.28 -36.63 -4.14
C THR A 143 20.30 -35.92 -5.49
N PHE A 144 19.13 -35.65 -6.07
CA PHE A 144 18.98 -35.02 -7.37
C PHE A 144 17.98 -33.87 -7.34
N GLN A 145 18.36 -32.72 -7.90
CA GLN A 145 17.48 -31.55 -8.05
C GLN A 145 17.52 -31.05 -9.50
N LEU A 146 16.36 -30.92 -10.15
CA LEU A 146 16.25 -30.42 -11.53
C LEU A 146 15.18 -29.34 -11.60
N HIS A 147 15.60 -28.08 -11.79
CA HIS A 147 14.70 -26.91 -11.72
C HIS A 147 14.70 -26.12 -13.04
N PHE A 148 13.53 -26.01 -13.67
CA PHE A 148 13.29 -25.27 -14.91
C PHE A 148 12.80 -23.85 -14.60
N MET A 149 13.74 -22.91 -14.46
CA MET A 149 13.50 -21.55 -13.99
C MET A 149 12.75 -20.68 -15.01
N ARG A 150 12.93 -20.93 -16.32
CA ARG A 150 12.15 -20.36 -17.41
C ARG A 150 12.03 -21.39 -18.54
N LEU A 151 10.81 -21.61 -19.03
CA LEU A 151 10.52 -22.28 -20.30
C LEU A 151 9.47 -21.44 -21.05
N THR A 152 9.68 -21.24 -22.34
CA THR A 152 8.77 -20.52 -23.23
C THR A 152 7.94 -21.49 -24.09
N THR A 153 8.52 -22.62 -24.47
CA THR A 153 7.94 -23.66 -25.34
C THR A 153 7.99 -25.03 -24.66
N TYR A 154 6.92 -25.80 -24.79
CA TYR A 154 6.80 -27.14 -24.22
C TYR A 154 7.10 -28.18 -25.31
N SER A 155 8.21 -28.91 -25.20
CA SER A 155 8.42 -30.12 -26.00
C SER A 155 7.98 -31.34 -25.21
N TYR A 156 7.17 -32.20 -25.83
CA TYR A 156 6.78 -33.49 -25.28
C TYR A 156 8.01 -34.38 -24.99
N SER A 157 9.11 -34.19 -25.75
CA SER A 157 10.37 -34.94 -25.54
C SER A 157 11.01 -34.69 -24.18
N ILE A 158 10.73 -33.57 -23.50
CA ILE A 158 11.27 -33.29 -22.17
C ILE A 158 10.64 -34.23 -21.13
N LYS A 159 9.35 -34.58 -21.25
CA LYS A 159 8.69 -35.53 -20.33
C LYS A 159 9.38 -36.89 -20.39
N GLU A 160 9.53 -37.44 -21.60
CA GLU A 160 10.16 -38.74 -21.83
C GLU A 160 11.65 -38.74 -21.45
N GLN A 161 12.35 -37.61 -21.59
CA GLN A 161 13.72 -37.48 -21.10
C GLN A 161 13.83 -37.46 -19.57
N ILE A 162 12.91 -36.82 -18.84
CA ILE A 162 12.92 -36.92 -17.36
C ILE A 162 12.60 -38.37 -16.95
N ARG A 163 11.59 -39.00 -17.57
CA ARG A 163 11.25 -40.42 -17.38
C ARG A 163 12.46 -41.35 -17.61
N THR A 164 13.25 -41.09 -18.66
CA THR A 164 14.49 -41.82 -18.99
C THR A 164 15.64 -41.52 -18.04
N LEU A 165 15.77 -40.28 -17.57
CA LEU A 165 16.79 -39.92 -16.58
C LEU A 165 16.50 -40.57 -15.22
N LEU A 166 15.25 -40.51 -14.75
CA LEU A 166 14.85 -41.14 -13.49
C LEU A 166 14.99 -42.66 -13.52
N SER A 167 14.78 -43.32 -14.68
CA SER A 167 15.01 -44.76 -14.82
C SER A 167 16.48 -45.17 -14.66
N ARG A 168 17.41 -44.21 -14.68
CA ARG A 168 18.86 -44.44 -14.50
C ARG A 168 19.38 -43.92 -13.15
N LEU A 169 18.51 -43.63 -12.19
CA LEU A 169 18.88 -43.18 -10.84
C LEU A 169 18.50 -44.24 -9.78
N PRO A 170 19.06 -45.47 -9.81
CA PRO A 170 18.56 -46.60 -9.01
C PRO A 170 18.76 -46.47 -7.50
N ASN A 171 19.62 -45.55 -7.07
CA ASN A 171 19.98 -45.30 -5.66
C ASN A 171 19.44 -43.97 -5.11
N ILE A 172 18.56 -43.27 -5.86
CA ILE A 172 18.04 -41.96 -5.46
C ILE A 172 17.21 -42.02 -4.17
N GLN A 173 17.56 -41.16 -3.22
CA GLN A 173 16.84 -41.02 -1.94
C GLN A 173 16.12 -39.67 -1.84
N ASN A 174 16.69 -38.59 -2.37
CA ASN A 174 16.10 -37.25 -2.27
C ASN A 174 15.92 -36.66 -3.67
N LEU A 175 14.67 -36.50 -4.11
CA LEU A 175 14.32 -35.98 -5.44
C LEU A 175 13.59 -34.64 -5.33
N SER A 176 14.11 -33.61 -6.00
CA SER A 176 13.46 -32.31 -6.16
C SER A 176 13.27 -31.98 -7.64
N LEU A 177 12.03 -32.04 -8.12
CA LEU A 177 11.66 -31.62 -9.47
C LEU A 177 10.88 -30.31 -9.39
N ILE A 178 11.36 -29.30 -10.11
CA ILE A 178 10.65 -28.04 -10.32
C ILE A 178 10.50 -27.87 -11.82
N THR A 179 9.37 -28.27 -12.38
CA THR A 179 9.19 -28.56 -13.81
C THR A 179 7.98 -27.82 -14.38
N PRO A 180 7.85 -27.67 -15.70
CA PRO A 180 6.55 -27.41 -16.33
C PRO A 180 5.51 -28.49 -15.95
N ASN A 181 4.23 -28.23 -16.23
CA ASN A 181 3.18 -29.20 -15.93
C ASN A 181 3.39 -30.51 -16.69
N PHE A 182 3.71 -31.56 -15.95
CA PHE A 182 3.81 -32.95 -16.41
C PHE A 182 2.89 -33.79 -15.53
N ASP A 183 2.24 -34.82 -16.10
CA ASP A 183 1.74 -35.89 -15.23
C ASP A 183 2.97 -36.64 -14.68
N PHE A 184 3.01 -36.73 -13.34
CA PHE A 184 4.17 -37.23 -12.62
C PHE A 184 4.11 -38.73 -12.39
N ASP A 185 2.93 -39.35 -12.39
CA ASP A 185 2.80 -40.81 -12.37
C ASP A 185 3.59 -41.46 -13.54
N HIS A 186 3.48 -40.91 -14.76
CA HIS A 186 4.31 -41.31 -15.91
C HIS A 186 5.76 -40.80 -15.91
N ILE A 187 6.23 -40.14 -14.86
CA ILE A 187 7.66 -39.83 -14.67
C ILE A 187 8.25 -40.71 -13.57
N MET A 188 7.45 -40.99 -12.53
CA MET A 188 7.87 -41.60 -11.28
C MET A 188 7.72 -43.13 -11.26
N ASP A 189 6.94 -43.74 -12.17
CA ASP A 189 6.87 -45.19 -12.40
C ASP A 189 8.23 -45.83 -12.75
N LYS A 190 9.23 -45.01 -13.12
CA LYS A 190 10.60 -45.44 -13.40
C LYS A 190 11.55 -45.40 -12.21
N LEU A 191 11.13 -44.85 -11.08
CA LEU A 191 11.91 -44.94 -9.85
C LEU A 191 11.79 -46.32 -9.24
N LYS A 192 12.90 -46.85 -8.74
CA LYS A 192 12.93 -48.11 -7.98
C LYS A 192 11.90 -48.03 -6.84
N PRO A 193 10.97 -48.98 -6.72
CA PRO A 193 9.98 -48.94 -5.65
C PRO A 193 10.62 -48.90 -4.27
N ASN A 194 10.10 -48.02 -3.41
CA ASN A 194 10.58 -47.78 -2.06
C ASN A 194 12.09 -47.41 -1.97
N SER A 195 12.55 -46.50 -2.82
CA SER A 195 13.90 -45.91 -2.77
C SER A 195 13.92 -44.47 -2.23
N LEU A 196 12.89 -43.67 -2.52
CA LEU A 196 12.85 -42.27 -2.10
C LEU A 196 12.57 -42.13 -0.61
N HIS A 197 13.47 -41.43 0.09
CA HIS A 197 13.25 -40.88 1.42
C HIS A 197 12.54 -39.52 1.40
N SER A 198 12.78 -38.70 0.37
CA SER A 198 12.22 -37.34 0.26
C SER A 198 11.84 -37.00 -1.17
N LEU A 199 10.63 -36.47 -1.36
CA LEU A 199 10.09 -36.03 -2.64
C LEU A 199 9.58 -34.58 -2.57
N HIS A 200 10.07 -33.73 -3.46
CA HIS A 200 9.64 -32.35 -3.63
C HIS A 200 9.26 -32.09 -5.10
N LEU A 201 7.97 -31.89 -5.37
CA LEU A 201 7.45 -31.58 -6.71
C LEU A 201 6.86 -30.16 -6.75
N LYS A 202 7.22 -29.36 -7.76
CA LYS A 202 6.66 -28.03 -7.98
C LYS A 202 6.40 -27.74 -9.46
N ILE A 203 5.17 -27.35 -9.80
CA ILE A 203 4.80 -27.02 -11.19
C ILE A 203 5.04 -25.53 -11.47
N ILE A 204 5.92 -25.24 -12.43
CA ILE A 204 6.14 -23.92 -13.02
C ILE A 204 5.44 -23.87 -14.39
N ARG A 205 4.18 -23.42 -14.36
CA ARG A 205 3.33 -23.14 -15.53
C ARG A 205 2.95 -24.36 -16.38
N GLY A 206 1.81 -24.24 -17.03
CA GLY A 206 1.23 -25.17 -17.99
C GLY A 206 -0.09 -24.59 -18.47
N ASN A 207 -0.43 -24.74 -19.75
CA ASN A 207 -1.73 -24.29 -20.27
C ASN A 207 -2.83 -25.36 -20.10
N SER A 208 -2.58 -26.40 -19.29
CA SER A 208 -3.47 -27.53 -19.06
C SER A 208 -3.96 -27.56 -17.61
N ASN A 209 -5.28 -27.66 -17.44
CA ASN A 209 -5.94 -27.96 -16.16
C ASN A 209 -5.83 -29.45 -15.81
N GLN A 210 -4.65 -30.04 -16.02
CA GLN A 210 -4.39 -31.42 -15.61
C GLN A 210 -4.21 -31.46 -14.10
N GLU A 211 -5.04 -32.25 -13.43
CA GLU A 211 -4.92 -32.56 -12.00
C GLU A 211 -3.55 -33.20 -11.73
N LEU A 212 -2.99 -32.95 -10.54
CA LEU A 212 -1.68 -33.49 -10.15
C LEU A 212 -1.77 -35.01 -9.91
N GLN A 213 -1.61 -35.79 -10.96
CA GLN A 213 -1.55 -37.25 -10.88
C GLN A 213 -0.17 -37.68 -10.35
N VAL A 214 -0.16 -38.04 -9.07
CA VAL A 214 0.96 -38.58 -8.27
C VAL A 214 0.55 -39.79 -7.42
N GLU A 215 -0.64 -40.35 -7.67
CA GLU A 215 -1.24 -41.37 -6.80
C GLU A 215 -0.47 -42.69 -6.90
N ASN A 216 -0.13 -43.10 -8.12
CA ASN A 216 0.66 -44.30 -8.39
C ASN A 216 2.13 -44.11 -7.99
N ALA A 217 2.68 -42.92 -8.18
CA ALA A 217 4.02 -42.52 -7.77
C ALA A 217 4.22 -42.65 -6.26
N LEU A 218 3.22 -42.23 -5.48
CA LEU A 218 3.26 -42.30 -4.02
C LEU A 218 3.08 -43.74 -3.51
N GLN A 219 2.15 -44.51 -4.08
CA GLN A 219 1.98 -45.93 -3.75
C GLN A 219 3.28 -46.74 -3.96
N ASN A 220 3.99 -46.49 -5.06
CA ASN A 220 5.28 -47.14 -5.35
C ASN A 220 6.42 -46.76 -4.40
N GLN A 221 6.25 -45.75 -3.53
CA GLN A 221 7.26 -45.29 -2.56
C GLN A 221 6.77 -45.36 -1.10
N GLU A 222 5.62 -46.02 -0.85
CA GLU A 222 4.90 -46.06 0.44
C GLU A 222 5.77 -46.42 1.65
N MET A 223 6.72 -47.36 1.49
CA MET A 223 7.53 -47.90 2.59
C MET A 223 8.80 -47.10 2.87
N SER A 224 9.25 -46.23 1.95
CA SER A 224 10.49 -45.45 2.10
C SER A 224 10.26 -43.95 2.32
N LEU A 225 9.15 -43.41 1.80
CA LEU A 225 8.93 -41.97 1.72
C LEU A 225 8.66 -41.38 3.12
N LYS A 226 9.61 -40.60 3.61
CA LYS A 226 9.57 -39.93 4.93
C LYS A 226 9.17 -38.47 4.84
N ARG A 227 9.31 -37.84 3.65
CA ARG A 227 9.02 -36.42 3.41
C ARG A 227 8.40 -36.23 2.03
N LEU A 228 7.28 -35.51 1.97
CA LEU A 228 6.58 -35.15 0.74
C LEU A 228 6.28 -33.64 0.74
N TYR A 229 6.59 -32.98 -0.37
CA TYR A 229 6.23 -31.58 -0.63
C TYR A 229 5.68 -31.45 -2.05
N LEU A 230 4.51 -30.84 -2.20
CA LEU A 230 3.81 -30.65 -3.47
C LEU A 230 3.41 -29.17 -3.58
N SER A 231 3.66 -28.53 -4.72
CA SER A 231 3.35 -27.10 -4.93
C SER A 231 2.90 -26.81 -6.37
N GLN A 232 1.76 -26.12 -6.50
CA GLN A 232 1.14 -25.73 -7.78
C GLN A 232 0.72 -24.25 -7.66
N ARG A 233 0.97 -23.44 -8.69
CA ARG A 233 0.76 -21.97 -8.64
C ARG A 233 -0.23 -21.53 -9.72
N MET A 234 -1.38 -20.99 -9.32
CA MET A 234 -2.36 -20.39 -10.23
C MET A 234 -1.97 -18.95 -10.63
N HIS A 235 -2.83 -18.25 -11.39
CA HIS A 235 -2.43 -17.16 -12.28
C HIS A 235 -2.44 -15.74 -11.68
N LEU A 236 -1.30 -15.06 -11.82
CA LEU A 236 -1.23 -13.63 -12.16
C LEU A 236 -0.29 -13.45 -13.38
N ARG A 237 -0.49 -12.42 -14.21
CA ARG A 237 0.23 -12.24 -15.48
C ARG A 237 0.68 -10.79 -15.75
N LYS A 238 2.00 -10.65 -15.97
CA LYS A 238 2.65 -9.75 -16.95
C LYS A 238 2.12 -8.31 -17.06
N GLU A 239 2.63 -7.41 -16.21
CA GLU A 239 3.07 -6.05 -16.60
C GLU A 239 4.32 -5.60 -15.79
N LEU A 240 5.16 -6.55 -15.36
CA LEU A 240 6.41 -6.26 -14.65
C LEU A 240 7.59 -6.96 -15.35
N GLN A 241 8.24 -6.21 -16.25
CA GLN A 241 9.62 -6.44 -16.68
C GLN A 241 10.41 -5.12 -16.59
N ASN A 242 10.54 -4.59 -15.38
CA ASN A 242 11.64 -3.74 -14.95
C ASN A 242 11.75 -3.79 -13.42
N TYR A 243 12.95 -3.52 -12.90
CA TYR A 243 13.33 -3.65 -11.48
C TYR A 243 13.32 -5.10 -10.94
N GLY A 244 13.98 -5.37 -9.81
CA GLY A 244 14.24 -6.74 -9.36
C GLY A 244 14.70 -6.89 -7.91
N LEU A 245 15.06 -8.13 -7.55
CA LEU A 245 15.68 -8.56 -6.29
C LEU A 245 15.01 -8.13 -4.97
N ILE A 246 13.67 -8.00 -4.98
CA ILE A 246 12.84 -8.00 -3.76
C ILE A 246 11.66 -8.97 -3.96
N GLU A 247 11.93 -10.27 -4.07
CA GLU A 247 10.87 -11.27 -4.26
C GLU A 247 11.18 -12.68 -3.70
N PHE A 248 11.66 -12.78 -2.45
CA PHE A 248 11.73 -14.07 -1.73
C PHE A 248 10.63 -14.22 -0.68
N ASP A 249 10.29 -13.16 0.06
CA ASP A 249 9.24 -13.16 1.10
C ASP A 249 7.81 -13.36 0.54
N ARG A 250 7.65 -13.27 -0.79
CA ARG A 250 6.36 -13.30 -1.50
C ARG A 250 5.80 -14.72 -1.74
N ILE A 251 6.15 -15.68 -0.88
CA ILE A 251 5.93 -17.12 -1.09
C ILE A 251 5.06 -17.81 -0.03
N VAL A 252 4.79 -17.19 1.13
CA VAL A 252 4.01 -17.81 2.23
C VAL A 252 2.54 -17.37 2.29
N MET A 253 2.20 -16.14 1.87
CA MET A 253 0.90 -15.52 2.11
C MET A 253 0.19 -15.05 0.82
N ASP A 254 -0.36 -16.00 0.06
CA ASP A 254 -1.55 -15.81 -0.80
C ASP A 254 -2.10 -17.18 -1.24
N TYR A 255 -3.32 -17.50 -0.84
CA TYR A 255 -4.04 -18.73 -1.21
C TYR A 255 -5.37 -18.37 -1.92
N GLU A 256 -5.36 -18.37 -3.25
CA GLU A 256 -6.57 -18.45 -4.07
C GLU A 256 -6.57 -19.73 -4.91
N THR A 257 -6.95 -20.82 -4.27
CA THR A 257 -7.58 -21.98 -4.93
C THR A 257 -9.01 -22.09 -4.40
N SER A 258 -9.96 -22.54 -5.23
CA SER A 258 -11.33 -22.68 -4.74
C SER A 258 -11.39 -23.71 -3.61
N GLU A 259 -12.13 -23.39 -2.53
CA GLU A 259 -12.24 -24.26 -1.36
C GLU A 259 -12.70 -25.68 -1.76
N ALA A 260 -13.62 -25.79 -2.73
CA ALA A 260 -14.09 -27.06 -3.27
C ALA A 260 -13.01 -27.88 -3.99
N GLU A 261 -12.04 -27.25 -4.66
CA GLU A 261 -10.95 -27.93 -5.36
C GLU A 261 -9.81 -28.31 -4.42
N LEU A 262 -9.51 -27.45 -3.44
CA LEU A 262 -8.61 -27.77 -2.33
C LEU A 262 -9.17 -28.94 -1.51
N VAL A 263 -10.46 -28.91 -1.15
CA VAL A 263 -11.15 -30.01 -0.47
C VAL A 263 -11.20 -31.27 -1.33
N ARG A 264 -11.42 -31.20 -2.64
CA ARG A 264 -11.38 -32.37 -3.54
C ARG A 264 -10.00 -33.04 -3.53
N ASN A 265 -8.94 -32.25 -3.65
CA ASN A 265 -7.57 -32.77 -3.68
C ASN A 265 -7.14 -33.32 -2.29
N ILE A 266 -7.50 -32.63 -1.20
CA ILE A 266 -7.32 -33.13 0.16
C ILE A 266 -8.12 -34.43 0.37
N SER A 267 -9.34 -34.54 -0.17
CA SER A 267 -10.16 -35.77 -0.06
C SER A 267 -9.60 -36.94 -0.88
N ARG A 268 -9.00 -36.71 -2.05
CA ARG A 268 -8.25 -37.77 -2.77
C ARG A 268 -7.03 -38.24 -1.95
N ILE A 269 -6.20 -37.30 -1.51
CA ILE A 269 -5.02 -37.59 -0.67
C ILE A 269 -5.44 -38.33 0.61
N ARG A 270 -6.55 -37.91 1.23
CA ARG A 270 -7.17 -38.60 2.37
C ARG A 270 -7.54 -40.05 2.02
N ASN A 271 -8.25 -40.29 0.92
CA ASN A 271 -8.71 -41.64 0.56
C ASN A 271 -7.53 -42.59 0.30
N ILE A 272 -6.51 -42.13 -0.45
CA ILE A 272 -5.25 -42.87 -0.67
C ILE A 272 -4.58 -43.23 0.66
N LEU A 273 -4.61 -42.32 1.63
CA LEU A 273 -4.07 -42.53 2.98
C LEU A 273 -4.99 -43.35 3.90
N GLN A 274 -6.28 -43.51 3.60
CA GLN A 274 -7.26 -44.21 4.47
C GLN A 274 -7.40 -45.72 4.15
N ASP A 275 -7.28 -46.15 2.89
CA ASP A 275 -7.28 -47.58 2.55
C ASP A 275 -5.98 -48.29 2.95
N GLY A 276 -4.89 -47.53 3.13
CA GLY A 276 -3.56 -48.04 3.45
C GLY A 276 -3.32 -48.32 4.94
N LYS A 277 -3.35 -49.60 5.36
CA LYS A 277 -2.72 -50.05 6.64
C LYS A 277 -1.19 -49.85 6.67
N ARG A 278 -0.58 -49.33 5.60
CA ARG A 278 0.83 -49.48 5.23
C ARG A 278 1.63 -48.16 5.29
N PHE A 279 1.05 -47.00 4.90
CA PHE A 279 1.59 -45.64 5.11
C PHE A 279 1.82 -45.22 6.59
N ARG A 280 1.95 -46.16 7.53
CA ARG A 280 1.83 -45.95 8.99
C ARG A 280 2.68 -44.81 9.56
N GLN A 281 3.90 -44.59 9.08
CA GLN A 281 4.76 -43.50 9.59
C GLN A 281 4.32 -42.12 9.07
N LEU A 282 4.05 -42.01 7.77
CA LEU A 282 3.54 -40.76 7.17
C LEU A 282 2.14 -40.42 7.73
N TYR A 283 1.30 -41.44 7.89
CA TYR A 283 0.00 -41.33 8.53
C TYR A 283 0.10 -40.98 10.02
N GLN A 284 1.06 -41.52 10.79
CA GLN A 284 1.26 -41.10 12.19
C GLN A 284 1.69 -39.64 12.30
N TYR A 285 2.49 -39.12 11.35
CA TYR A 285 2.88 -37.71 11.33
C TYR A 285 1.70 -36.80 10.95
N LEU A 286 1.02 -37.10 9.83
CA LEU A 286 -0.13 -36.32 9.35
C LEU A 286 -1.34 -36.44 10.27
N PHE A 287 -1.67 -37.63 10.77
CA PHE A 287 -2.78 -37.87 11.71
C PHE A 287 -2.43 -37.41 13.14
N GLY A 288 -1.15 -37.29 13.51
CA GLY A 288 -0.75 -36.55 14.71
C GLY A 288 -1.14 -35.07 14.61
N TRP A 289 -0.84 -34.45 13.47
CA TRP A 289 -1.23 -33.07 13.15
C TRP A 289 -2.77 -32.91 13.06
N TRP A 290 -3.46 -33.87 12.43
CA TRP A 290 -4.89 -33.79 12.12
C TRP A 290 -5.82 -34.27 13.26
N SER A 291 -5.38 -35.21 14.12
CA SER A 291 -6.11 -35.63 15.32
C SER A 291 -6.25 -34.48 16.32
N ASN A 292 -5.20 -33.63 16.42
CA ASN A 292 -5.23 -32.42 17.23
C ASN A 292 -6.20 -31.36 16.68
N MET A 293 -6.51 -31.36 15.38
CA MET A 293 -7.61 -30.56 14.81
C MET A 293 -8.99 -31.21 15.02
N TRP A 294 -9.14 -32.52 14.76
CA TRP A 294 -10.45 -33.17 14.77
C TRP A 294 -11.04 -33.32 16.18
N LYS A 295 -10.20 -33.33 17.23
CA LYS A 295 -10.66 -33.34 18.63
C LYS A 295 -11.42 -32.08 19.08
N MET A 296 -11.57 -31.06 18.23
CA MET A 296 -12.46 -29.90 18.46
C MET A 296 -13.70 -29.87 17.53
N GLY A 297 -14.12 -31.03 16.98
CA GLY A 297 -15.10 -31.13 15.88
C GLY A 297 -16.32 -32.03 16.12
N LYS A 298 -17.19 -31.66 17.08
CA LYS A 298 -18.63 -32.01 17.22
C LYS A 298 -19.10 -33.46 16.96
N ARG A 299 -19.57 -34.14 18.02
CA ARG A 299 -20.68 -35.12 17.88
C ARG A 299 -21.72 -35.11 19.00
N GLU A 300 -21.42 -34.53 20.17
CA GLU A 300 -22.39 -34.38 21.28
C GLU A 300 -23.26 -33.12 21.13
N GLU A 301 -22.72 -32.04 20.54
CA GLU A 301 -23.41 -30.76 20.34
C GLU A 301 -24.73 -30.87 19.58
N LEU A 302 -24.91 -31.84 18.68
CA LEU A 302 -26.15 -32.00 17.92
C LEU A 302 -27.31 -32.59 18.74
N LYS A 303 -26.99 -33.21 19.88
CA LYS A 303 -28.00 -33.60 20.89
C LYS A 303 -28.26 -32.44 21.83
N GLN A 304 -27.20 -31.85 22.40
CA GLN A 304 -27.28 -30.69 23.29
C GLN A 304 -28.05 -29.53 22.65
N PHE A 305 -27.76 -29.16 21.40
CA PHE A 305 -28.46 -28.08 20.69
C PHE A 305 -29.96 -28.33 20.51
N ASN A 306 -30.39 -29.59 20.41
CA ASN A 306 -31.81 -29.93 20.30
C ASN A 306 -32.50 -29.87 21.66
N ASP A 307 -31.83 -30.34 22.73
CA ASP A 307 -32.32 -30.26 24.11
C ASP A 307 -32.35 -28.78 24.60
N ASP A 308 -31.32 -28.00 24.28
CA ASP A 308 -31.24 -26.54 24.48
C ASP A 308 -32.39 -25.80 23.77
N ILE A 309 -32.74 -26.19 22.54
CA ILE A 309 -33.88 -25.61 21.81
C ILE A 309 -35.22 -25.90 22.49
N GLN A 310 -35.37 -27.05 23.17
CA GLN A 310 -36.58 -27.33 23.94
C GLN A 310 -36.60 -26.55 25.27
N GLN A 311 -35.46 -26.38 25.95
CA GLN A 311 -35.36 -25.45 27.09
C GLN A 311 -35.64 -23.99 26.67
N LEU A 312 -35.14 -23.56 25.51
CA LEU A 312 -35.41 -22.20 25.00
C LEU A 312 -36.91 -21.98 24.76
N LYS A 313 -37.64 -23.01 24.31
CA LYS A 313 -39.09 -22.95 24.11
C LYS A 313 -39.88 -22.81 25.41
N SER A 314 -39.52 -23.51 26.49
CA SER A 314 -40.18 -23.29 27.79
C SER A 314 -39.82 -21.90 28.34
N TYR A 315 -38.55 -21.51 28.27
CA TYR A 315 -38.07 -20.21 28.77
C TYR A 315 -38.74 -19.02 28.05
N VAL A 316 -38.96 -19.12 26.73
CA VAL A 316 -39.70 -18.12 25.94
C VAL A 316 -41.19 -18.06 26.32
N MET A 317 -41.82 -19.18 26.67
CA MET A 317 -43.21 -19.21 27.14
C MET A 317 -43.37 -18.51 28.50
N ASP A 318 -42.41 -18.70 29.43
CA ASP A 318 -42.43 -18.04 30.74
C ASP A 318 -42.07 -16.55 30.66
N ILE A 319 -41.13 -16.18 29.79
CA ILE A 319 -40.88 -14.77 29.42
C ILE A 319 -42.15 -14.13 28.83
N GLY A 320 -42.95 -14.86 28.05
CA GLY A 320 -44.23 -14.41 27.52
C GLY A 320 -45.24 -14.00 28.60
N LYS A 321 -45.25 -14.70 29.74
CA LYS A 321 -46.06 -14.31 30.92
C LYS A 321 -45.46 -13.10 31.66
N SER A 322 -44.15 -13.13 31.92
CA SER A 322 -43.46 -12.04 32.65
C SER A 322 -43.54 -10.69 31.93
N ASN A 323 -43.36 -10.69 30.60
CA ASN A 323 -43.39 -9.47 29.79
C ASN A 323 -44.77 -8.81 29.72
N LYS A 324 -45.87 -9.55 29.93
CA LYS A 324 -47.22 -8.95 29.91
C LYS A 324 -47.38 -7.94 31.05
N ASN A 325 -46.97 -8.31 32.26
CA ASN A 325 -47.06 -7.45 33.45
C ASN A 325 -46.08 -6.27 33.37
N ASN A 326 -44.88 -6.50 32.80
CA ASN A 326 -43.90 -5.43 32.57
C ASN A 326 -44.37 -4.43 31.50
N LEU A 327 -45.02 -4.88 30.42
CA LEU A 327 -45.63 -4.01 29.40
C LEU A 327 -46.73 -3.13 29.99
N GLU A 328 -47.57 -3.68 30.87
CA GLU A 328 -48.63 -2.93 31.55
C GLU A 328 -48.06 -1.83 32.47
N LYS A 329 -46.99 -2.15 33.22
CA LYS A 329 -46.24 -1.17 34.02
C LYS A 329 -45.59 -0.08 33.16
N ILE A 330 -44.89 -0.46 32.09
CA ILE A 330 -44.21 0.48 31.17
C ILE A 330 -45.23 1.38 30.45
N ASN A 331 -46.41 0.85 30.10
CA ASN A 331 -47.48 1.65 29.50
C ASN A 331 -48.02 2.70 30.49
N ASN A 332 -48.19 2.33 31.77
CA ASN A 332 -48.58 3.28 32.81
C ASN A 332 -47.50 4.36 33.07
N GLU A 333 -46.22 3.97 33.09
CA GLU A 333 -45.09 4.92 33.20
C GLU A 333 -45.03 5.86 31.97
N LEU A 334 -45.29 5.36 30.76
CA LEU A 334 -45.37 6.18 29.55
C LEU A 334 -46.57 7.14 29.55
N GLN A 335 -47.74 6.74 30.07
CA GLN A 335 -48.90 7.63 30.22
C GLN A 335 -48.63 8.74 31.25
N GLN A 336 -47.90 8.44 32.34
CA GLN A 336 -47.48 9.45 33.30
C GLN A 336 -46.49 10.43 32.69
N ILE A 337 -45.42 9.95 32.04
CA ILE A 337 -44.45 10.80 31.30
C ILE A 337 -45.16 11.67 30.27
N LYS A 338 -46.20 11.16 29.61
CA LYS A 338 -46.99 11.93 28.64
C LYS A 338 -47.78 13.06 29.30
N LYS A 339 -48.41 12.82 30.46
CA LYS A 339 -49.02 13.88 31.29
C LYS A 339 -48.01 14.90 31.77
N ASP A 340 -46.84 14.46 32.23
CA ASP A 340 -45.80 15.36 32.74
C ASP A 340 -45.26 16.28 31.64
N ILE A 341 -45.12 15.77 30.42
CA ILE A 341 -44.79 16.57 29.22
C ILE A 341 -45.91 17.55 28.85
N GLU A 342 -47.17 17.15 28.98
CA GLU A 342 -48.34 17.99 28.69
C GLU A 342 -48.48 19.15 29.72
N ILE A 343 -48.21 18.86 31.00
CA ILE A 343 -48.10 19.86 32.08
C ILE A 343 -46.93 20.82 31.82
N LEU A 344 -45.76 20.31 31.45
CA LEU A 344 -44.58 21.14 31.11
C LEU A 344 -44.77 21.98 29.83
N GLY A 345 -45.60 21.53 28.89
CA GLY A 345 -46.01 22.32 27.73
C GLY A 345 -46.87 23.51 28.13
N ASN A 346 -47.92 23.27 28.92
CA ASN A 346 -48.89 24.29 29.33
C ASN A 346 -48.30 25.36 30.28
N LEU A 347 -47.24 25.04 31.02
CA LEU A 347 -46.53 26.00 31.88
C LEU A 347 -45.66 27.02 31.10
N ASN A 348 -45.50 26.86 29.79
CA ASN A 348 -44.44 27.53 29.00
C ASN A 348 -44.97 28.49 27.91
N GLU A 349 -46.26 28.80 27.90
CA GLU A 349 -46.84 29.75 26.92
C GLU A 349 -46.72 31.22 27.36
N ASN A 350 -46.66 31.50 28.68
CA ASN A 350 -46.70 32.85 29.24
C ASN A 350 -45.31 33.54 29.43
N SER A 351 -44.22 32.96 28.91
CA SER A 351 -42.85 33.43 29.16
C SER A 351 -41.94 33.46 27.91
N ARG A 352 -42.53 33.64 26.71
CA ARG A 352 -41.79 33.69 25.43
C ARG A 352 -41.00 34.99 25.19
N SER A 353 -39.97 35.20 26.00
CA SER A 353 -38.80 36.04 25.67
C SER A 353 -37.48 35.28 25.84
N THR A 354 -37.54 33.94 25.88
CA THR A 354 -36.39 33.02 25.86
C THR A 354 -35.65 33.12 24.52
N THR A 355 -34.76 34.11 24.46
CA THR A 355 -33.85 34.38 23.35
C THR A 355 -33.14 33.08 22.98
N GLN A 356 -33.43 32.52 21.78
CA GLN A 356 -32.77 31.30 21.34
C GLN A 356 -31.26 31.54 21.31
N LEU A 357 -30.53 30.74 22.08
CA LEU A 357 -29.09 30.89 22.26
C LEU A 357 -28.41 30.30 21.02
N GLU A 358 -28.42 31.08 19.92
CA GLU A 358 -27.89 30.66 18.63
C GLU A 358 -26.45 30.17 18.79
N LEU A 359 -26.12 29.04 18.16
CA LEU A 359 -24.77 28.46 18.19
C LEU A 359 -23.70 29.51 17.81
N MET A 360 -24.04 30.44 16.92
CA MET A 360 -23.14 31.48 16.45
C MET A 360 -22.89 32.63 17.46
N SER A 361 -23.64 32.70 18.55
CA SER A 361 -23.43 33.66 19.66
C SER A 361 -22.38 33.18 20.68
N LEU A 362 -22.10 31.88 20.75
CA LEU A 362 -21.14 31.32 21.70
C LEU A 362 -19.71 31.86 21.48
N PRO A 363 -18.86 32.03 22.52
CA PRO A 363 -17.46 32.43 22.37
C PRO A 363 -16.59 31.45 21.55
N ASP A 364 -15.50 31.94 20.95
CA ASP A 364 -14.62 31.13 20.09
C ASP A 364 -14.02 29.92 20.80
N HIS A 365 -13.72 30.03 22.11
CA HIS A 365 -13.19 28.92 22.90
C HIS A 365 -14.24 27.82 23.12
N ILE A 366 -15.51 28.17 23.40
CA ILE A 366 -16.61 27.21 23.52
C ILE A 366 -16.85 26.49 22.18
N LEU A 367 -16.86 27.23 21.06
CA LEU A 367 -16.98 26.64 19.73
C LEU A 367 -15.79 25.73 19.38
N ALA A 368 -14.57 26.10 19.77
CA ALA A 368 -13.39 25.25 19.62
C ALA A 368 -13.52 23.96 20.46
N ASP A 369 -14.03 24.04 21.70
CA ASP A 369 -14.24 22.88 22.57
C ASP A 369 -15.34 21.94 22.06
N VAL A 370 -16.41 22.46 21.46
CA VAL A 370 -17.38 21.64 20.72
C VAL A 370 -16.69 20.93 19.54
N LEU A 371 -15.91 21.65 18.74
CA LEU A 371 -15.21 21.09 17.58
C LEU A 371 -14.11 20.08 17.96
N LYS A 372 -13.47 20.19 19.13
CA LYS A 372 -12.53 19.19 19.67
C LYS A 372 -13.18 17.82 19.89
N ASN A 373 -14.49 17.77 20.15
CA ASN A 373 -15.23 16.52 20.35
C ASN A 373 -15.77 15.91 19.03
N LEU A 374 -15.53 16.55 17.88
CA LEU A 374 -15.94 16.05 16.56
C LEU A 374 -14.78 15.38 15.81
N ASN A 375 -15.07 14.27 15.11
CA ASN A 375 -14.11 13.69 14.16
C ASN A 375 -13.93 14.55 12.90
N GLN A 376 -12.93 14.23 12.08
CA GLN A 376 -12.62 15.05 10.88
C GLN A 376 -13.79 15.15 9.89
N ILE A 377 -14.61 14.11 9.73
CA ILE A 377 -15.80 14.15 8.85
C ILE A 377 -16.85 15.11 9.41
N HIS A 378 -17.11 15.08 10.72
CA HIS A 378 -18.04 15.99 11.37
C HIS A 378 -17.55 17.45 11.33
N VAL A 379 -16.25 17.71 11.56
CA VAL A 379 -15.69 19.06 11.40
C VAL A 379 -15.81 19.55 9.95
N CYS A 380 -15.49 18.70 8.96
CA CYS A 380 -15.64 19.04 7.54
C CYS A 380 -17.10 19.29 7.11
N ARG A 381 -18.09 18.68 7.79
CA ARG A 381 -19.52 18.98 7.58
C ARG A 381 -19.98 20.28 8.25
N VAL A 382 -19.36 20.68 9.35
CA VAL A 382 -19.69 21.90 10.11
C VAL A 382 -19.00 23.14 9.54
N CYS A 383 -17.78 23.02 9.00
CA CYS A 383 -17.02 24.14 8.44
C CYS A 383 -17.78 24.98 7.38
N PRO A 384 -18.52 24.41 6.41
CA PRO A 384 -19.24 25.19 5.38
C PRO A 384 -20.40 26.04 5.92
N ILE A 385 -20.89 25.78 7.14
CA ILE A 385 -22.07 26.45 7.69
C ILE A 385 -21.80 27.93 8.00
N ASN A 386 -20.58 28.28 8.43
CA ASN A 386 -20.24 29.66 8.77
C ASN A 386 -18.72 29.93 8.70
N ARG A 387 -18.29 31.10 8.22
CA ARG A 387 -16.87 31.52 8.15
C ARG A 387 -16.11 31.41 9.49
N ARG A 388 -16.79 31.62 10.62
CA ARG A 388 -16.24 31.49 11.98
C ARG A 388 -16.00 30.02 12.35
N LEU A 389 -16.97 29.15 12.05
CA LEU A 389 -16.83 27.70 12.20
C LEU A 389 -15.78 27.11 11.24
N TYR A 390 -15.69 27.63 10.01
CA TYR A 390 -14.60 27.31 9.08
C TYR A 390 -13.23 27.65 9.67
N ARG A 391 -13.04 28.84 10.27
CA ARG A 391 -11.77 29.22 10.91
C ARG A 391 -11.39 28.26 12.04
N LEU A 392 -12.31 27.99 12.96
CA LEU A 392 -12.06 27.14 14.13
C LEU A 392 -11.90 25.66 13.74
N GLY A 393 -12.71 25.16 12.83
CA GLY A 393 -12.64 23.79 12.32
C GLY A 393 -11.38 23.55 11.50
N LYS A 394 -10.93 24.54 10.71
CA LYS A 394 -9.63 24.52 10.03
C LYS A 394 -8.46 24.47 11.03
N ALA A 395 -8.51 25.27 12.10
CA ALA A 395 -7.51 25.20 13.17
C ALA A 395 -7.50 23.80 13.84
N LYS A 396 -8.67 23.26 14.19
CA LYS A 396 -8.82 21.89 14.73
C LYS A 396 -8.21 20.84 13.80
N LEU A 397 -8.53 20.90 12.50
CA LEU A 397 -8.08 19.92 11.52
C LEU A 397 -6.56 19.95 11.28
N TYR A 398 -5.92 21.11 11.33
CA TYR A 398 -4.47 21.20 11.12
C TYR A 398 -3.64 21.02 12.41
N ASN A 399 -4.19 21.30 13.61
CA ASN A 399 -3.43 21.28 14.86
C ASN A 399 -2.67 19.96 15.11
N SER A 400 -3.33 18.83 14.88
CA SER A 400 -2.79 17.49 15.15
C SER A 400 -3.05 16.59 13.94
N ILE A 401 -1.98 16.18 13.23
CA ILE A 401 -2.08 15.34 12.03
C ILE A 401 -1.48 13.97 12.33
N TYR A 402 -2.10 12.92 11.78
CA TYR A 402 -1.58 11.55 11.80
C TYR A 402 -1.43 11.03 10.37
N PHE A 403 -0.23 10.58 9.99
CA PHE A 403 0.07 9.96 8.70
C PHE A 403 0.17 8.45 8.81
N SER A 404 -0.78 7.73 8.21
CA SER A 404 -0.57 6.32 7.89
C SER A 404 0.31 6.22 6.65
N ALA A 405 1.55 5.78 6.84
CA ALA A 405 2.52 5.56 5.77
C ALA A 405 2.60 4.08 5.33
N SER A 406 1.72 3.21 5.84
CA SER A 406 1.80 1.77 5.60
C SER A 406 1.26 1.38 4.22
N LEU A 407 2.05 0.63 3.45
CA LEU A 407 1.67 0.06 2.14
C LEU A 407 0.57 -1.02 2.22
N GLY A 408 0.10 -1.37 3.43
CA GLY A 408 -0.89 -2.42 3.65
C GLY A 408 -2.32 -1.90 3.81
N GLU A 409 -2.53 -0.99 4.77
CA GLU A 409 -3.88 -0.66 5.24
C GLU A 409 -4.03 0.85 5.53
N THR A 410 -5.09 1.42 4.96
CA THR A 410 -5.55 2.80 5.19
C THR A 410 -6.59 2.82 6.30
N PHE A 411 -6.54 3.81 7.20
CA PHE A 411 -7.55 3.99 8.25
C PHE A 411 -8.93 4.29 7.65
N HIS A 412 -9.97 3.65 8.15
CA HIS A 412 -11.35 3.78 7.69
C HIS A 412 -12.02 5.02 8.28
N ILE A 413 -11.73 6.18 7.70
CA ILE A 413 -12.29 7.46 8.13
C ILE A 413 -13.81 7.52 7.88
N SER A 414 -14.60 7.29 8.93
CA SER A 414 -16.07 7.28 8.91
C SER A 414 -16.68 8.28 9.92
N PRO A 415 -17.84 8.89 9.63
CA PRO A 415 -18.56 9.73 10.60
C PRO A 415 -18.89 8.99 11.90
N ASP A 416 -19.07 7.67 11.87
CA ASP A 416 -19.41 6.86 13.06
C ASP A 416 -18.27 6.82 14.09
N LEU A 417 -17.02 7.09 13.68
CA LEU A 417 -15.84 6.92 14.52
C LEU A 417 -15.56 8.18 15.33
N CYS A 418 -16.12 8.23 16.55
CA CYS A 418 -15.88 9.30 17.53
C CYS A 418 -15.01 8.82 18.70
N THR A 419 -13.96 8.05 18.41
CA THR A 419 -12.95 7.67 19.42
C THR A 419 -12.04 8.85 19.75
N SER A 420 -11.33 8.79 20.88
CA SER A 420 -10.35 9.81 21.30
C SER A 420 -9.25 10.06 20.26
N PHE A 421 -8.93 9.07 19.42
CA PHE A 421 -8.01 9.21 18.29
C PHE A 421 -8.62 10.06 17.17
N TYR A 422 -9.81 9.68 16.68
CA TYR A 422 -10.51 10.36 15.59
C TYR A 422 -10.94 11.79 15.91
N THR A 423 -11.18 12.11 17.18
CA THR A 423 -11.47 13.48 17.62
C THR A 423 -10.18 14.30 17.79
N LYS A 424 -9.09 13.70 18.31
CA LYS A 424 -7.81 14.39 18.54
C LYS A 424 -7.01 14.67 17.26
N PHE A 425 -7.01 13.76 16.29
CA PHE A 425 -6.17 13.84 15.09
C PHE A 425 -6.98 13.99 13.80
N THR A 426 -6.38 14.60 12.79
CA THR A 426 -6.78 14.45 11.38
C THR A 426 -5.90 13.38 10.75
N ILE A 427 -6.52 12.30 10.32
CA ILE A 427 -5.84 11.13 9.76
C ILE A 427 -5.71 11.31 8.24
N ILE A 428 -4.50 11.06 7.76
CA ILE A 428 -4.11 11.12 6.36
C ILE A 428 -3.52 9.75 5.98
N ASN A 429 -4.21 9.06 5.07
CA ASN A 429 -3.91 7.69 4.67
C ASN A 429 -2.85 7.56 3.57
N ASP A 430 -2.43 8.68 3.00
CA ASP A 430 -1.40 8.76 1.99
C ASP A 430 -0.71 10.12 2.14
N TRP A 431 0.57 10.09 2.53
CA TRP A 431 1.35 11.31 2.76
C TRP A 431 1.71 12.02 1.44
N TYR A 432 1.80 11.29 0.31
CA TYR A 432 2.06 11.87 -1.01
C TYR A 432 0.93 12.82 -1.44
N CYS A 433 -0.28 12.60 -0.92
CA CYS A 433 -1.44 13.45 -1.15
C CYS A 433 -1.48 14.72 -0.28
N PHE A 434 -0.56 14.92 0.68
CA PHE A 434 -0.57 16.13 1.52
C PHE A 434 0.30 17.24 0.92
N PRO A 435 -0.24 18.46 0.71
CA PRO A 435 0.50 19.56 0.10
C PRO A 435 1.48 20.19 1.09
N TRP A 436 2.66 19.58 1.18
CA TRP A 436 3.86 20.05 1.91
C TRP A 436 4.56 21.25 1.25
N THR A 437 3.92 21.95 0.30
CA THR A 437 4.52 23.13 -0.35
C THR A 437 4.54 24.32 0.60
N GLN A 438 5.59 25.12 0.55
CA GLN A 438 5.77 26.32 1.39
C GLN A 438 4.62 27.34 1.25
N ASN A 439 3.88 27.29 0.13
CA ASN A 439 2.71 28.12 -0.13
C ASN A 439 1.48 27.74 0.71
N ASN A 440 1.51 26.62 1.45
CA ASN A 440 0.41 26.19 2.31
C ASN A 440 0.41 26.97 3.64
N SER A 441 -0.24 28.14 3.63
CA SER A 441 -0.45 29.02 4.80
C SER A 441 -1.05 28.35 6.06
N ASN A 442 -1.53 27.10 5.95
CA ASN A 442 -2.09 26.34 7.06
C ASN A 442 -1.02 25.62 7.90
N LEU A 443 0.23 25.52 7.43
CA LEU A 443 1.32 24.85 8.14
C LEU A 443 1.67 25.52 9.48
N GLY A 444 1.45 26.84 9.61
CA GLY A 444 1.55 27.55 10.89
C GLY A 444 0.43 27.24 11.91
N LEU A 445 -0.62 26.51 11.49
CA LEU A 445 -1.64 25.96 12.40
C LEU A 445 -1.26 24.56 12.90
N VAL A 446 -0.31 23.88 12.26
CA VAL A 446 0.12 22.53 12.64
C VAL A 446 1.02 22.63 13.88
N ARG A 447 0.66 21.87 14.91
CA ARG A 447 1.42 21.81 16.18
C ARG A 447 2.02 20.44 16.44
N LYS A 448 1.35 19.37 16.02
CA LYS A 448 1.81 17.99 16.18
C LYS A 448 1.59 17.18 14.91
N VAL A 449 2.60 16.43 14.48
CA VAL A 449 2.51 15.44 13.40
C VAL A 449 3.00 14.09 13.93
N VAL A 450 2.20 13.04 13.73
CA VAL A 450 2.56 11.68 14.09
C VAL A 450 2.63 10.84 12.80
N PHE A 451 3.78 10.22 12.55
CA PHE A 451 3.97 9.28 11.45
C PHE A 451 3.87 7.83 11.96
N ALA A 452 3.06 7.01 11.31
CA ALA A 452 2.96 5.58 11.62
C ALA A 452 4.31 4.84 11.51
N SER A 453 5.18 5.28 10.59
CA SER A 453 6.53 4.74 10.44
C SER A 453 7.53 5.82 10.02
N SER A 454 8.81 5.69 10.40
CA SER A 454 9.86 6.59 9.91
C SER A 454 10.10 6.39 8.40
N GLY A 455 10.56 7.47 7.75
CA GLY A 455 10.74 7.57 6.31
C GLY A 455 11.15 8.99 5.93
N PRO A 456 11.40 9.27 4.63
CA PRO A 456 11.87 10.59 4.17
C PRO A 456 10.96 11.74 4.62
N CYS A 457 9.66 11.52 4.68
CA CYS A 457 8.66 12.52 5.08
C CYS A 457 8.72 12.88 6.58
N PHE A 458 9.17 11.97 7.46
CA PHE A 458 9.43 12.29 8.88
C PHE A 458 10.64 13.22 8.99
N ASP A 459 11.76 12.88 8.33
CA ASP A 459 12.98 13.69 8.31
C ASP A 459 12.72 15.07 7.70
N ILE A 460 12.10 15.12 6.51
CA ILE A 460 11.74 16.37 5.81
C ILE A 460 10.82 17.25 6.67
N THR A 461 9.86 16.67 7.39
CA THR A 461 8.99 17.44 8.30
C THR A 461 9.80 18.05 9.44
N ARG A 462 10.67 17.25 10.07
CA ARG A 462 11.53 17.70 11.18
C ARG A 462 12.53 18.79 10.76
N ILE A 463 13.07 18.70 9.54
CA ILE A 463 14.05 19.64 8.99
C ILE A 463 13.39 20.95 8.52
N LEU A 464 12.28 20.88 7.78
CA LEU A 464 11.65 22.07 7.19
C LEU A 464 10.71 22.80 8.16
N TYR A 465 10.16 22.09 9.15
CA TYR A 465 9.12 22.62 10.05
C TYR A 465 9.46 22.35 11.53
N PRO A 466 10.59 22.86 12.06
CA PRO A 466 11.09 22.53 13.40
C PRO A 466 10.15 22.94 14.55
N TRP A 467 9.17 23.81 14.30
CA TRP A 467 8.10 24.19 15.25
C TRP A 467 6.97 23.15 15.36
N ILE A 468 6.99 22.10 14.56
CA ILE A 468 6.02 21.00 14.59
C ILE A 468 6.59 19.86 15.42
N ASP A 469 5.89 19.51 16.51
CA ASP A 469 6.13 18.34 17.33
C ASP A 469 5.95 17.05 16.49
N THR A 470 7.05 16.56 15.94
CA THR A 470 7.09 15.53 14.88
C THR A 470 7.56 14.21 15.45
N ILE A 471 6.66 13.22 15.49
CA ILE A 471 6.82 11.94 16.18
C ILE A 471 6.66 10.79 15.21
N VAL A 472 7.30 9.66 15.52
CA VAL A 472 7.15 8.39 14.80
C VAL A 472 6.67 7.30 15.76
N GLU A 473 5.67 6.51 15.34
CA GLU A 473 5.17 5.36 16.12
C GLU A 473 6.00 4.09 15.94
N ASN A 474 6.66 3.90 14.79
CA ASN A 474 7.52 2.74 14.52
C ASN A 474 8.75 3.14 13.68
N GLU A 475 9.97 3.04 14.22
CA GLU A 475 11.17 3.32 13.44
C GLU A 475 11.41 2.18 12.41
N SER A 476 11.20 2.46 11.12
CA SER A 476 11.36 1.50 10.03
C SER A 476 12.79 0.98 9.94
N THR A 477 12.97 -0.34 9.79
CA THR A 477 14.29 -0.96 9.54
C THR A 477 14.88 -0.53 8.21
N SER A 478 14.06 -0.50 7.15
CA SER A 478 14.53 -0.42 5.76
C SER A 478 14.95 0.98 5.30
N TYR A 479 14.48 2.03 5.96
CA TYR A 479 14.85 3.40 5.61
C TYR A 479 16.10 3.84 6.37
N THR A 480 17.18 4.16 5.66
CA THR A 480 18.36 4.86 6.20
C THR A 480 18.14 6.38 6.15
N PRO A 481 17.98 7.06 7.30
CA PRO A 481 17.91 8.52 7.35
C PRO A 481 19.22 9.13 6.84
N THR A 482 19.13 10.29 6.21
CA THR A 482 20.26 11.23 6.24
C THR A 482 20.34 11.77 7.66
N CYS A 483 21.49 11.62 8.33
CA CYS A 483 21.66 11.90 9.77
C CYS A 483 21.50 13.39 10.14
N ALA A 484 20.27 13.89 10.12
CA ALA A 484 19.89 15.12 10.79
C ALA A 484 19.85 14.87 12.30
N GLU A 485 20.51 15.72 13.08
CA GLU A 485 20.34 15.72 14.54
C GLU A 485 18.87 15.97 14.92
N GLN A 486 18.50 15.61 16.15
CA GLN A 486 17.17 15.95 16.68
C GLN A 486 17.11 17.44 17.03
N ASN A 487 15.95 18.08 16.87
CA ASN A 487 15.80 19.48 17.30
C ASN A 487 16.05 19.56 18.82
N TYR A 488 17.06 20.35 19.21
CA TYR A 488 17.43 20.62 20.60
C TYR A 488 16.24 21.14 21.42
N GLU A 489 15.36 21.94 20.81
CA GLU A 489 14.16 22.50 21.44
C GLU A 489 13.03 21.47 21.66
N SER A 490 13.16 20.23 21.17
CA SER A 490 12.10 19.24 21.27
C SER A 490 11.85 18.81 22.72
N THR A 491 10.59 18.80 23.14
CA THR A 491 10.17 18.23 24.42
C THR A 491 10.07 16.71 24.41
N GLN A 492 10.22 16.07 23.23
CA GLN A 492 10.10 14.63 23.02
C GLN A 492 11.27 14.17 22.13
N LEU A 493 12.12 13.28 22.65
CA LEU A 493 13.26 12.71 21.92
C LEU A 493 13.09 11.22 21.65
N MET A 494 13.83 10.70 20.67
CA MET A 494 13.93 9.28 20.35
C MET A 494 15.40 8.90 20.30
N LEU A 495 15.82 7.85 21.02
CA LEU A 495 17.18 7.33 20.94
C LEU A 495 17.17 6.02 20.13
N SER A 496 17.96 6.02 19.06
CA SER A 496 18.26 4.86 18.20
C SER A 496 19.63 5.09 17.57
N GLY A 497 20.25 4.05 16.96
CA GLY A 497 21.51 4.20 16.20
C GLY A 497 21.44 5.10 14.97
N ARG A 498 20.31 5.78 14.74
CA ARG A 498 20.09 6.82 13.72
C ARG A 498 19.68 8.17 14.30
N ASN A 499 19.27 8.21 15.57
CA ASN A 499 18.78 9.41 16.26
C ASN A 499 19.48 9.50 17.63
N LYS A 500 20.60 10.24 17.69
CA LYS A 500 21.33 10.51 18.93
C LYS A 500 20.66 11.67 19.72
N ILE A 501 20.84 11.72 21.04
CA ILE A 501 20.52 12.92 21.83
C ILE A 501 21.49 14.05 21.42
N PRO A 502 21.06 15.31 21.25
CA PRO A 502 21.96 16.39 20.81
C PRO A 502 23.05 16.74 21.84
N CYS A 503 24.23 16.14 21.71
CA CYS A 503 25.33 16.26 22.68
C CYS A 503 26.11 17.60 22.66
N GLN A 504 25.61 18.63 21.97
CA GLN A 504 26.34 19.89 21.75
C GLN A 504 26.51 20.75 23.02
N SER A 505 25.78 20.46 24.10
CA SER A 505 25.96 21.09 25.41
C SER A 505 26.37 20.08 26.50
N GLN A 506 27.20 20.54 27.44
CA GLN A 506 27.43 19.84 28.72
C GLN A 506 26.26 20.02 29.70
N GLU A 507 25.35 20.93 29.39
CA GLU A 507 24.21 21.32 30.23
C GLU A 507 23.12 20.23 30.30
N SER A 508 22.32 20.28 31.36
CA SER A 508 21.14 19.42 31.51
C SER A 508 19.98 19.92 30.63
N MET A 509 19.07 19.01 30.25
CA MET A 509 17.92 19.30 29.38
C MET A 509 16.56 19.21 30.12
N PRO A 510 16.22 20.18 31.00
CA PRO A 510 15.00 20.14 31.82
C PRO A 510 13.68 20.32 31.05
N TRP A 511 13.73 20.67 29.75
CA TRP A 511 12.54 20.78 28.88
C TRP A 511 12.14 19.46 28.21
N VAL A 512 13.05 18.48 28.11
CA VAL A 512 12.74 17.16 27.53
C VAL A 512 11.87 16.39 28.52
N ARG A 513 10.62 16.13 28.14
CA ARG A 513 9.61 15.44 28.97
C ARG A 513 9.40 13.99 28.59
N LYS A 514 9.70 13.61 27.35
CA LYS A 514 9.56 12.24 26.84
C LYS A 514 10.82 11.75 26.15
N LEU A 515 11.13 10.46 26.32
CA LEU A 515 12.12 9.74 25.54
C LEU A 515 11.56 8.40 25.06
N THR A 516 11.84 8.02 23.82
CA THR A 516 11.58 6.68 23.28
C THR A 516 12.89 5.99 22.89
N LEU A 517 13.26 4.92 23.57
CA LEU A 517 14.46 4.12 23.34
C LEU A 517 14.17 2.92 22.42
N TYR A 518 15.00 2.70 21.41
CA TYR A 518 14.99 1.50 20.56
C TYR A 518 16.23 0.64 20.84
N MET A 519 16.20 -0.14 21.92
CA MET A 519 17.35 -0.89 22.47
C MET A 519 17.99 -1.88 21.49
N ASN A 520 17.27 -2.30 20.44
CA ASN A 520 17.81 -3.13 19.37
C ASN A 520 18.66 -2.37 18.33
N ARG A 521 18.79 -1.04 18.48
CA ARG A 521 19.53 -0.16 17.57
C ARG A 521 20.39 0.89 18.29
N VAL A 522 20.10 1.21 19.54
CA VAL A 522 20.89 2.18 20.31
C VAL A 522 22.33 1.69 20.47
N ASP A 523 23.25 2.63 20.22
CA ASP A 523 24.68 2.52 20.47
C ASP A 523 24.94 2.73 21.97
N GLU A 524 25.80 1.91 22.58
CA GLU A 524 25.94 1.90 24.05
C GLU A 524 26.63 3.19 24.54
N ASP A 525 27.50 3.77 23.72
CA ASP A 525 28.16 5.06 23.97
C ASP A 525 27.19 6.26 24.01
N ASP A 526 25.97 6.14 23.44
CA ASP A 526 24.96 7.20 23.49
C ASP A 526 24.10 7.16 24.78
N LEU A 527 24.04 6.01 25.47
CA LEU A 527 23.15 5.83 26.62
C LEU A 527 23.44 6.78 27.79
N PRO A 528 24.70 7.10 28.16
CA PRO A 528 24.99 8.06 29.23
C PRO A 528 24.43 9.47 29.00
N ALA A 529 24.08 9.85 27.76
CA ALA A 529 23.44 11.14 27.49
C ALA A 529 22.02 11.24 28.08
N ILE A 530 21.36 10.12 28.39
CA ILE A 530 20.01 10.11 28.97
C ILE A 530 20.01 10.71 30.39
N ALA A 531 21.09 10.54 31.17
CA ALA A 531 21.22 11.11 32.51
C ALA A 531 21.13 12.65 32.54
N LYS A 532 21.42 13.32 31.41
CA LYS A 532 21.27 14.79 31.26
C LYS A 532 19.81 15.24 31.17
N LEU A 533 18.86 14.34 30.91
CA LEU A 533 17.45 14.67 30.68
C LEU A 533 16.69 14.85 32.02
N THR A 534 17.14 15.80 32.83
CA THR A 534 16.60 16.09 34.18
C THR A 534 15.10 16.46 34.20
N GLY A 535 14.51 16.75 33.04
CA GLY A 535 13.08 16.99 32.87
C GLY A 535 12.22 15.73 32.60
N LEU A 536 12.84 14.57 32.40
CA LEU A 536 12.22 13.38 31.82
C LEU A 536 11.14 12.77 32.72
N THR A 537 9.88 12.86 32.29
CA THR A 537 8.70 12.35 33.01
C THR A 537 8.05 11.14 32.34
N GLU A 538 8.27 10.94 31.05
CA GLU A 538 7.76 9.82 30.25
C GLU A 538 8.90 9.06 29.57
N LEU A 539 9.04 7.76 29.82
CA LEU A 539 9.99 6.89 29.14
C LEU A 539 9.26 5.75 28.44
N SER A 540 9.60 5.49 27.17
CA SER A 540 9.14 4.35 26.38
C SER A 540 10.36 3.56 25.92
N VAL A 541 10.44 2.28 26.26
CA VAL A 541 11.60 1.42 25.96
C VAL A 541 11.15 0.24 25.10
N ARG A 542 11.78 0.07 23.94
CA ARG A 542 11.50 -1.03 23.02
C ARG A 542 12.72 -1.91 22.88
N SER A 543 12.62 -3.16 23.33
CA SER A 543 13.69 -4.16 23.22
C SER A 543 13.24 -5.35 22.40
N THR A 544 14.18 -5.96 21.68
CA THR A 544 14.01 -7.31 21.10
C THR A 544 14.46 -8.37 22.09
N ASP A 545 15.53 -8.07 22.85
CA ASP A 545 16.33 -9.03 23.63
C ASP A 545 16.58 -8.53 25.08
N ASP A 546 17.52 -9.17 25.79
CA ASP A 546 17.93 -8.89 27.17
C ASP A 546 18.76 -7.59 27.37
N ARG A 547 19.04 -6.85 26.28
CA ARG A 547 19.79 -5.57 26.26
C ARG A 547 19.28 -4.48 27.22
N LEU A 548 18.13 -4.65 27.87
CA LEU A 548 17.71 -3.78 28.99
C LEU A 548 18.77 -3.65 30.08
N ARG A 549 19.61 -4.67 30.31
CA ARG A 549 20.66 -4.63 31.35
C ARG A 549 21.65 -3.47 31.20
N ILE A 550 21.83 -2.99 29.97
CA ILE A 550 22.75 -1.89 29.64
C ILE A 550 22.21 -0.53 30.15
N LEU A 551 20.93 -0.44 30.54
CA LEU A 551 20.35 0.76 31.14
C LEU A 551 20.67 0.93 32.63
N ASN A 552 21.12 -0.11 33.34
CA ASN A 552 21.48 -0.05 34.75
C ASN A 552 22.55 1.05 35.04
N PRO A 553 23.71 1.10 34.36
CA PRO A 553 24.71 2.17 34.57
C PRO A 553 24.32 3.58 34.11
N VAL A 554 23.07 3.81 33.64
CA VAL A 554 22.61 5.11 33.13
C VAL A 554 22.03 6.00 34.22
N GLY A 555 21.63 5.46 35.37
CA GLY A 555 21.08 6.25 36.49
C GLY A 555 19.63 6.72 36.26
N LEU A 556 18.77 5.88 35.68
CA LEU A 556 17.39 6.25 35.33
C LEU A 556 16.47 6.33 36.58
N GLU A 557 16.83 5.69 37.68
CA GLU A 557 16.21 5.79 39.00
C GLU A 557 16.36 7.20 39.63
N CYS A 558 17.42 7.93 39.27
CA CYS A 558 17.59 9.33 39.65
C CYS A 558 16.66 10.30 38.88
N LEU A 559 16.06 9.89 37.76
CA LEU A 559 15.24 10.77 36.92
C LEU A 559 13.78 10.83 37.42
N PRO A 560 13.04 11.94 37.15
CA PRO A 560 11.67 12.13 37.65
C PRO A 560 10.60 11.42 36.78
N ILE A 561 10.89 10.19 36.36
CA ILE A 561 10.01 9.38 35.49
C ILE A 561 8.73 9.03 36.27
N LYS A 562 7.57 9.25 35.63
CA LYS A 562 6.23 8.96 36.18
C LYS A 562 5.39 8.10 35.25
N SER A 563 5.71 8.07 33.96
CA SER A 563 5.12 7.17 32.98
C SER A 563 6.21 6.30 32.37
N LEU A 564 6.11 4.99 32.52
CA LEU A 564 7.05 4.01 31.99
C LEU A 564 6.30 3.02 31.08
N GLU A 565 6.70 2.96 29.81
CA GLU A 565 6.25 1.97 28.84
C GLU A 565 7.44 1.08 28.48
N ILE A 566 7.27 -0.25 28.54
CA ILE A 566 8.29 -1.22 28.15
C ILE A 566 7.65 -2.25 27.21
N SER A 567 8.18 -2.33 25.99
CA SER A 567 7.70 -3.23 24.94
C SER A 567 8.80 -4.21 24.52
N PHE A 568 8.51 -5.51 24.61
CA PHE A 568 9.36 -6.60 24.16
C PHE A 568 8.93 -7.10 22.78
N SER A 569 9.89 -7.50 21.94
CA SER A 569 9.64 -7.92 20.54
C SER A 569 10.60 -9.00 20.05
N GLY A 570 10.44 -10.24 20.52
CA GLY A 570 11.33 -11.35 20.16
C GLY A 570 11.24 -12.56 21.08
N THR A 571 12.31 -13.35 21.13
CA THR A 571 12.46 -14.52 22.02
C THR A 571 12.78 -14.06 23.46
N MET A 572 11.80 -14.12 24.35
CA MET A 572 11.88 -13.53 25.70
C MET A 572 12.48 -14.49 26.75
N GLU A 573 13.56 -15.22 26.42
CA GLU A 573 13.99 -16.38 27.23
C GLU A 573 14.69 -16.04 28.56
N VAL A 574 15.19 -14.81 28.77
CA VAL A 574 16.06 -14.46 29.93
C VAL A 574 15.77 -13.09 30.58
N VAL A 575 14.63 -12.47 30.29
CA VAL A 575 14.25 -11.18 30.89
C VAL A 575 13.70 -11.40 32.30
N SER A 576 14.57 -11.29 33.31
CA SER A 576 14.16 -11.30 34.72
C SER A 576 13.61 -9.93 35.14
N ILE A 577 12.46 -9.92 35.80
CA ILE A 577 11.78 -8.69 36.23
C ILE A 577 12.49 -7.93 37.36
N HIS A 578 13.38 -8.56 38.15
CA HIS A 578 14.17 -7.86 39.17
C HIS A 578 15.01 -6.71 38.59
N LEU A 579 15.44 -6.85 37.33
CA LEU A 579 16.15 -5.81 36.58
C LEU A 579 15.39 -4.47 36.49
N PHE A 580 14.05 -4.49 36.59
CA PHE A 580 13.24 -3.26 36.56
C PHE A 580 13.44 -2.44 37.86
N GLN A 581 13.76 -3.09 38.98
CA GLN A 581 14.11 -2.43 40.24
C GLN A 581 15.52 -1.82 40.20
N GLU A 582 16.44 -2.46 39.48
CA GLU A 582 17.82 -2.00 39.34
C GLU A 582 17.94 -0.77 38.43
N ILE A 583 17.03 -0.63 37.46
CA ILE A 583 17.05 0.46 36.47
C ILE A 583 16.10 1.61 36.86
N PHE A 584 14.98 1.34 37.54
CA PHE A 584 13.92 2.34 37.74
C PHE A 584 13.48 2.46 39.20
N ASP A 585 13.25 3.70 39.63
CA ASP A 585 12.47 3.99 40.84
C ASP A 585 10.99 3.71 40.55
N LEU A 586 10.56 2.49 40.90
CA LEU A 586 9.19 2.02 40.71
C LEU A 586 8.18 2.71 41.66
N GLU A 587 8.63 3.31 42.76
CA GLU A 587 7.74 4.05 43.68
C GLU A 587 7.24 5.37 43.08
N LYS A 588 8.02 5.99 42.18
CA LYS A 588 7.63 7.21 41.44
C LYS A 588 6.64 6.95 40.28
N ILE A 589 6.47 5.71 39.83
CA ILE A 589 5.69 5.38 38.63
C ILE A 589 4.17 5.47 38.91
N VAL A 590 3.50 6.34 38.15
CA VAL A 590 2.04 6.57 38.20
C VAL A 590 1.32 5.91 37.01
N THR A 591 2.01 5.81 35.87
CA THR A 591 1.52 5.13 34.67
C THR A 591 2.51 4.06 34.25
N PHE A 592 2.09 2.80 34.22
CA PHE A 592 2.92 1.68 33.77
C PHE A 592 2.28 0.97 32.58
N GLN A 593 3.09 0.66 31.57
CA GLN A 593 2.68 -0.09 30.40
C GLN A 593 3.68 -1.19 30.09
N LEU A 594 3.23 -2.44 30.02
CA LEU A 594 4.07 -3.61 29.74
C LEU A 594 3.47 -4.38 28.55
N HIS A 595 4.21 -4.42 27.45
CA HIS A 595 3.75 -4.97 26.19
C HIS A 595 4.67 -6.10 25.70
N PHE A 596 4.15 -7.32 25.66
CA PHE A 596 4.80 -8.45 25.00
C PHE A 596 4.25 -8.55 23.58
N LEU A 597 5.08 -8.22 22.59
CA LEU A 597 4.72 -8.11 21.18
C LEU A 597 5.49 -9.20 20.41
N HIS A 598 4.85 -9.92 19.50
CA HIS A 598 5.49 -11.00 18.71
C HIS A 598 6.22 -12.12 19.50
N VAL A 599 6.12 -12.17 20.83
CA VAL A 599 6.84 -13.16 21.65
C VAL A 599 6.31 -14.56 21.37
N GLU A 600 7.20 -15.44 20.88
CA GLU A 600 6.84 -16.79 20.45
C GLU A 600 6.60 -17.75 21.61
N LYS A 601 7.51 -17.71 22.59
CA LYS A 601 7.51 -18.48 23.83
C LYS A 601 7.73 -17.53 25.01
N TYR A 602 6.99 -17.74 26.09
CA TYR A 602 7.05 -16.97 27.32
C TYR A 602 7.78 -17.77 28.41
N PRO A 603 8.35 -17.12 29.44
CA PRO A 603 8.77 -17.80 30.66
C PRO A 603 7.59 -18.49 31.34
N ASP A 604 7.78 -19.71 31.84
CA ASP A 604 6.72 -20.48 32.51
C ASP A 604 6.26 -19.83 33.84
N ASP A 605 7.12 -18.98 34.43
CA ASP A 605 6.89 -18.22 35.66
C ASP A 605 6.42 -16.77 35.42
N LEU A 606 6.16 -16.37 34.16
CA LEU A 606 5.84 -14.98 33.77
C LEU A 606 4.73 -14.35 34.63
N SER A 607 3.72 -15.11 35.03
CA SER A 607 2.65 -14.64 35.91
C SER A 607 3.17 -14.18 37.29
N GLU A 608 4.04 -14.96 37.95
CA GLU A 608 4.62 -14.56 39.24
C GLU A 608 5.62 -13.40 39.08
N GLN A 609 6.36 -13.36 37.96
CA GLN A 609 7.22 -12.22 37.65
C GLN A 609 6.41 -10.93 37.50
N ILE A 610 5.36 -10.90 36.66
CA ILE A 610 4.51 -9.69 36.49
C ILE A 610 3.83 -9.32 37.82
N ARG A 611 3.34 -10.30 38.58
CA ARG A 611 2.75 -10.09 39.91
C ARG A 611 3.72 -9.44 40.90
N THR A 612 4.98 -9.85 40.87
CA THR A 612 6.06 -9.24 41.65
C THR A 612 6.30 -7.81 41.20
N LEU A 613 6.38 -7.55 39.90
CA LEU A 613 6.51 -6.18 39.37
C LEU A 613 5.36 -5.25 39.81
N LEU A 614 4.12 -5.72 39.71
CA LEU A 614 2.93 -4.97 40.13
C LEU A 614 2.88 -4.70 41.64
N SER A 615 3.49 -5.55 42.47
CA SER A 615 3.62 -5.30 43.92
C SER A 615 4.56 -4.14 44.26
N MET A 616 5.46 -3.77 43.35
CA MET A 616 6.51 -2.76 43.54
C MET A 616 6.14 -1.39 42.93
N LEU A 617 4.89 -1.22 42.49
CA LEU A 617 4.36 0.00 41.86
C LEU A 617 3.30 0.69 42.75
N PRO A 618 3.60 1.09 44.01
CA PRO A 618 2.62 1.53 45.02
C PRO A 618 1.88 2.84 44.70
N SER A 619 2.40 3.62 43.74
CA SER A 619 1.86 4.90 43.27
C SER A 619 1.04 4.79 41.98
N MET A 620 0.94 3.60 41.39
CA MET A 620 0.35 3.41 40.05
C MET A 620 -1.16 3.66 40.04
N GLN A 621 -1.58 4.48 39.07
CA GLN A 621 -2.97 4.85 38.79
C GLN A 621 -3.42 4.41 37.39
N HIS A 622 -2.50 4.17 36.45
CA HIS A 622 -2.83 3.75 35.09
C HIS A 622 -1.98 2.52 34.71
N LEU A 623 -2.63 1.42 34.32
CA LEU A 623 -1.98 0.16 33.95
C LEU A 623 -2.40 -0.27 32.53
N SER A 624 -1.42 -0.52 31.66
CA SER A 624 -1.63 -1.19 30.37
C SER A 624 -0.85 -2.50 30.34
N LEU A 625 -1.54 -3.62 30.08
CA LEU A 625 -0.91 -4.91 29.80
C LEU A 625 -1.33 -5.40 28.40
N ILE A 626 -0.34 -5.62 27.53
CA ILE A 626 -0.51 -6.37 26.28
C ILE A 626 0.30 -7.66 26.46
N THR A 627 -0.39 -8.79 26.56
CA THR A 627 0.21 -10.03 27.10
C THR A 627 -0.45 -11.28 26.49
N PRO A 628 0.18 -12.47 26.54
CA PRO A 628 -0.56 -13.73 26.49
C PRO A 628 -1.60 -13.80 27.61
N ASN A 629 -2.51 -14.78 27.52
CA ASN A 629 -3.44 -15.08 28.59
C ASN A 629 -2.64 -15.56 29.83
N ILE A 630 -2.84 -14.85 30.94
CA ILE A 630 -2.27 -15.12 32.25
C ILE A 630 -3.40 -15.07 33.28
N ASP A 631 -3.21 -15.62 34.47
CA ASP A 631 -4.20 -15.50 35.54
C ASP A 631 -4.18 -14.06 36.08
N PHE A 632 -5.01 -13.18 35.51
CA PHE A 632 -5.04 -11.77 35.87
C PHE A 632 -5.57 -11.52 37.28
N ASP A 633 -6.46 -12.37 37.80
CA ASP A 633 -6.90 -12.32 39.20
C ASP A 633 -5.73 -12.58 40.15
N HIS A 634 -4.88 -13.57 39.86
CA HIS A 634 -3.64 -13.84 40.60
C HIS A 634 -2.58 -12.75 40.42
N VAL A 635 -2.38 -12.27 39.18
CA VAL A 635 -1.35 -11.26 38.85
C VAL A 635 -1.66 -9.90 39.46
N MET A 636 -2.93 -9.53 39.59
CA MET A 636 -3.35 -8.23 40.15
C MET A 636 -3.65 -8.26 41.65
N ASP A 637 -3.56 -9.41 42.34
CA ASP A 637 -3.84 -9.49 43.78
C ASP A 637 -2.90 -8.60 44.64
N ARG A 638 -1.72 -8.25 44.10
CA ARG A 638 -0.75 -7.34 44.70
C ARG A 638 -0.95 -5.87 44.38
N LEU A 639 -1.89 -5.50 43.50
CA LEU A 639 -2.22 -4.11 43.27
C LEU A 639 -2.84 -3.51 44.52
N LYS A 640 -2.30 -2.36 44.97
CA LYS A 640 -2.83 -1.59 46.09
C LYS A 640 -4.34 -1.36 45.89
N PRO A 641 -5.22 -1.80 46.83
CA PRO A 641 -6.65 -1.65 46.67
C PRO A 641 -7.06 -0.20 46.48
N ASN A 642 -7.90 0.04 45.47
CA ASN A 642 -8.43 1.33 45.07
C ASN A 642 -7.36 2.40 44.76
N SER A 643 -6.24 2.00 44.15
CA SER A 643 -5.25 2.92 43.57
C SER A 643 -5.49 3.20 42.08
N LEU A 644 -6.06 2.22 41.36
CA LEU A 644 -6.10 2.23 39.90
C LEU A 644 -7.27 3.07 39.38
N HIS A 645 -6.96 4.07 38.56
CA HIS A 645 -7.91 4.91 37.83
C HIS A 645 -8.23 4.36 36.44
N GLU A 646 -7.28 3.70 35.78
CA GLU A 646 -7.44 3.24 34.39
C GLU A 646 -6.74 1.90 34.18
N LEU A 647 -7.50 0.93 33.66
CA LEU A 647 -7.02 -0.40 33.31
C LEU A 647 -7.22 -0.67 31.82
N HIS A 648 -6.14 -1.01 31.12
CA HIS A 648 -6.14 -1.43 29.73
C HIS A 648 -5.55 -2.83 29.61
N LEU A 649 -6.41 -3.82 29.32
CA LEU A 649 -6.01 -5.21 29.09
C LEU A 649 -6.20 -5.61 27.65
N LYS A 650 -5.17 -6.23 27.07
CA LYS A 650 -5.24 -6.86 25.76
C LYS A 650 -4.52 -8.21 25.77
N ILE A 651 -5.26 -9.26 25.43
CA ILE A 651 -4.76 -10.63 25.34
C ILE A 651 -4.46 -10.95 23.88
N ILE A 652 -3.20 -11.21 23.54
CA ILE A 652 -2.73 -11.42 22.15
C ILE A 652 -2.62 -12.90 21.73
N ARG A 653 -2.53 -13.82 22.70
CA ARG A 653 -2.49 -15.28 22.50
C ARG A 653 -3.10 -15.95 23.73
N GLY A 654 -3.88 -17.01 23.57
CA GLY A 654 -4.40 -17.81 24.67
C GLY A 654 -4.84 -19.19 24.19
N ASN A 655 -4.61 -20.23 25.00
CA ASN A 655 -4.76 -21.63 24.62
C ASN A 655 -6.25 -22.07 24.56
N GLY A 656 -6.98 -21.56 23.57
CA GLY A 656 -8.35 -21.99 23.24
C GLY A 656 -9.41 -21.57 24.24
N ASN A 657 -9.39 -22.17 25.44
CA ASN A 657 -10.57 -22.42 26.26
C ASN A 657 -10.58 -21.74 27.64
N GLU A 658 -9.48 -21.09 28.04
CA GLU A 658 -9.41 -20.35 29.30
C GLU A 658 -10.33 -19.12 29.26
N GLU A 659 -11.20 -19.00 30.28
CA GLU A 659 -12.07 -17.84 30.49
C GLU A 659 -11.27 -16.67 31.09
N LEU A 660 -11.61 -15.42 30.74
CA LEU A 660 -10.92 -14.25 31.28
C LEU A 660 -11.31 -13.99 32.74
N ARG A 661 -10.42 -14.38 33.66
CA ARG A 661 -10.56 -14.17 35.10
C ARG A 661 -9.96 -12.83 35.53
N VAL A 662 -10.82 -11.83 35.72
CA VAL A 662 -10.47 -10.47 36.19
C VAL A 662 -11.42 -9.98 37.30
N ASP A 663 -12.27 -10.86 37.82
CA ASP A 663 -13.36 -10.46 38.72
C ASP A 663 -12.84 -10.00 40.09
N HIS A 664 -11.86 -10.70 40.66
CA HIS A 664 -11.26 -10.36 41.95
C HIS A 664 -10.32 -9.17 41.81
N ALA A 665 -9.56 -9.10 40.71
CA ALA A 665 -8.73 -7.96 40.35
C ALA A 665 -9.55 -6.65 40.29
N LEU A 666 -10.71 -6.68 39.62
CA LEU A 666 -11.60 -5.52 39.50
C LEU A 666 -12.30 -5.18 40.82
N GLN A 667 -12.69 -6.17 41.63
CA GLN A 667 -13.29 -5.93 42.96
C GLN A 667 -12.36 -5.11 43.89
N ASN A 668 -11.05 -5.35 43.82
CA ASN A 668 -10.07 -4.59 44.59
C ASN A 668 -9.90 -3.12 44.13
N GLN A 669 -10.48 -2.71 43.00
CA GLN A 669 -10.39 -1.36 42.44
C GLN A 669 -11.76 -0.65 42.31
N GLU A 670 -12.80 -1.20 42.94
CA GLU A 670 -14.20 -0.78 42.82
C GLU A 670 -14.48 0.70 43.14
N MET A 671 -13.69 1.32 44.02
CA MET A 671 -13.88 2.71 44.44
C MET A 671 -13.06 3.71 43.61
N SER A 672 -12.03 3.28 42.88
CA SER A 672 -11.10 4.17 42.15
C SER A 672 -11.23 4.09 40.63
N LEU A 673 -11.61 2.93 40.08
CA LEU A 673 -11.55 2.67 38.65
C LEU A 673 -12.51 3.60 37.88
N LYS A 674 -11.93 4.44 37.02
CA LYS A 674 -12.63 5.44 36.19
C LYS A 674 -12.78 4.99 34.75
N ARG A 675 -11.85 4.16 34.26
CA ARG A 675 -11.87 3.60 32.91
C ARG A 675 -11.43 2.12 32.89
N LEU A 676 -12.13 1.32 32.08
CA LEU A 676 -11.80 -0.08 31.83
C LEU A 676 -11.83 -0.37 30.32
N TYR A 677 -10.71 -0.86 29.79
CA TYR A 677 -10.59 -1.40 28.43
C TYR A 677 -10.18 -2.88 28.50
N VAL A 678 -10.88 -3.73 27.74
CA VAL A 678 -10.58 -5.17 27.63
C VAL A 678 -10.75 -5.65 26.19
N SER A 679 -9.80 -6.45 25.70
CA SER A 679 -9.82 -7.09 24.38
C SER A 679 -9.06 -8.44 24.38
N HIS A 680 -9.54 -9.41 23.62
CA HIS A 680 -9.15 -10.83 23.66
C HIS A 680 -9.13 -11.46 22.23
N ARG A 681 -8.60 -10.70 21.25
CA ARG A 681 -8.48 -11.17 19.86
C ARG A 681 -7.45 -12.29 19.69
N LYS A 682 -7.94 -13.49 19.36
CA LYS A 682 -7.16 -14.68 18.98
C LYS A 682 -6.87 -14.77 17.46
N ASP A 683 -7.44 -13.88 16.65
CA ASP A 683 -7.51 -13.95 15.17
C ASP A 683 -6.46 -13.08 14.44
N LEU A 684 -5.68 -12.29 15.17
CA LEU A 684 -4.64 -11.43 14.61
C LEU A 684 -3.40 -12.26 14.21
N HIS A 685 -3.30 -12.58 12.91
CA HIS A 685 -2.10 -13.18 12.32
C HIS A 685 -0.85 -12.30 12.55
N LEU A 686 0.31 -12.94 12.72
CA LEU A 686 1.51 -12.34 13.31
C LEU A 686 2.14 -11.26 12.42
N ASP A 687 2.14 -11.45 11.10
CA ASP A 687 3.07 -10.81 10.16
C ASP A 687 2.79 -9.32 9.86
N LYS A 688 1.74 -8.73 10.45
CA LYS A 688 1.30 -7.35 10.14
C LYS A 688 0.92 -6.48 11.34
N GLN A 689 1.22 -6.89 12.58
CA GLN A 689 0.78 -6.18 13.79
C GLN A 689 1.67 -4.96 14.15
N ASN A 690 1.41 -3.81 13.52
CA ASN A 690 1.72 -2.52 14.15
C ASN A 690 0.75 -2.31 15.32
N TYR A 691 1.22 -2.55 16.54
CA TYR A 691 0.49 -2.27 17.77
C TYR A 691 0.37 -0.76 18.01
N GLY A 692 -0.78 -0.31 18.51
CA GLY A 692 -1.10 1.11 18.66
C GLY A 692 -2.31 1.53 17.83
N LEU A 693 -2.28 2.75 17.27
CA LEU A 693 -3.48 3.40 16.72
C LEU A 693 -4.04 2.70 15.46
N ILE A 694 -3.16 2.08 14.65
CA ILE A 694 -3.53 1.22 13.50
C ILE A 694 -4.45 0.06 13.93
N GLU A 695 -4.19 -0.52 15.09
CA GLU A 695 -4.95 -1.68 15.57
C GLU A 695 -6.36 -1.31 16.01
N PHE A 696 -6.54 -0.11 16.58
CA PHE A 696 -7.86 0.41 16.94
C PHE A 696 -8.80 0.50 15.73
N ASP A 697 -8.24 0.73 14.54
CA ASP A 697 -8.98 0.78 13.28
C ASP A 697 -9.32 -0.61 12.74
N ARG A 698 -8.38 -1.56 12.82
CA ARG A 698 -8.60 -2.98 12.51
C ARG A 698 -9.60 -3.66 13.44
N ILE A 699 -9.84 -3.09 14.62
CA ILE A 699 -10.91 -3.54 15.53
C ILE A 699 -12.28 -3.07 15.02
N MET A 700 -12.37 -1.90 14.40
CA MET A 700 -13.60 -1.40 13.77
C MET A 700 -13.87 -1.99 12.37
N GLY A 701 -12.83 -2.49 11.70
CA GLY A 701 -12.93 -3.31 10.49
C GLY A 701 -13.42 -4.73 10.79
N PHE A 702 -14.61 -5.09 10.30
CA PHE A 702 -15.27 -6.36 10.65
C PHE A 702 -14.84 -7.53 9.75
N ARG A 703 -14.53 -8.67 10.37
CA ARG A 703 -14.57 -10.00 9.75
C ARG A 703 -15.52 -10.89 10.57
N ALA A 704 -16.41 -11.62 9.89
CA ALA A 704 -17.35 -12.52 10.56
C ALA A 704 -16.65 -13.85 10.93
N GLY A 705 -16.72 -14.28 12.19
CA GLY A 705 -16.16 -15.58 12.60
C GLY A 705 -16.37 -15.97 14.06
N TYR A 706 -16.21 -15.05 15.01
CA TYR A 706 -16.29 -15.35 16.45
C TYR A 706 -17.45 -14.60 17.13
N VAL A 707 -18.33 -15.35 17.82
CA VAL A 707 -19.47 -14.80 18.59
C VAL A 707 -19.73 -15.59 19.89
N GLY A 708 -19.58 -16.92 19.89
CA GLY A 708 -20.08 -17.79 20.96
C GLY A 708 -19.45 -17.60 22.35
N GLY A 709 -18.12 -17.55 22.45
CA GLY A 709 -17.41 -17.34 23.73
C GLY A 709 -17.59 -15.91 24.26
N LEU A 710 -17.21 -14.94 23.41
CA LEU A 710 -17.25 -13.50 23.69
C LEU A 710 -18.58 -13.01 24.30
N VAL A 711 -19.73 -13.53 23.87
CA VAL A 711 -21.04 -13.13 24.42
C VAL A 711 -21.17 -13.49 25.92
N LYS A 712 -20.51 -14.55 26.40
CA LYS A 712 -20.44 -14.88 27.84
C LYS A 712 -19.56 -13.91 28.60
N ASP A 713 -18.35 -13.63 28.10
CA ASP A 713 -17.40 -12.69 28.73
C ASP A 713 -18.00 -11.28 28.82
N LEU A 714 -18.61 -10.81 27.73
CA LEU A 714 -19.34 -9.54 27.68
C LEU A 714 -20.55 -9.52 28.63
N ALA A 715 -21.27 -10.64 28.78
CA ALA A 715 -22.37 -10.74 29.73
C ALA A 715 -21.87 -10.73 31.20
N ARG A 716 -20.75 -11.39 31.50
CA ARG A 716 -20.11 -11.41 32.82
C ARG A 716 -19.72 -10.00 33.26
N VAL A 717 -18.90 -9.31 32.47
CA VAL A 717 -18.49 -7.92 32.76
C VAL A 717 -19.71 -7.00 32.82
N ARG A 718 -20.67 -7.12 31.90
CA ARG A 718 -21.92 -6.32 31.93
C ARG A 718 -22.79 -6.60 33.16
N ASN A 719 -22.74 -7.80 33.73
CA ASN A 719 -23.47 -8.14 34.95
C ASN A 719 -22.78 -7.54 36.19
N MET A 720 -21.45 -7.62 36.30
CA MET A 720 -20.68 -6.93 37.38
C MET A 720 -20.98 -5.42 37.45
N LEU A 721 -21.21 -4.81 36.29
CA LEU A 721 -21.51 -3.38 36.14
C LEU A 721 -22.99 -3.05 36.35
N ARG A 722 -23.91 -4.00 36.09
CA ARG A 722 -25.35 -3.80 36.13
C ARG A 722 -25.90 -3.53 37.53
N ASP A 723 -25.22 -4.00 38.56
CA ASP A 723 -25.61 -3.77 39.95
C ASP A 723 -25.54 -2.30 40.36
N GLY A 724 -24.79 -1.46 39.61
CA GLY A 724 -24.80 0.02 39.67
C GLY A 724 -24.29 0.68 40.96
N LYS A 725 -24.27 -0.07 42.07
CA LYS A 725 -23.74 0.36 43.38
C LYS A 725 -22.21 0.24 43.45
N ARG A 726 -21.67 -0.68 42.64
CA ARG A 726 -20.26 -1.03 42.46
C ARG A 726 -19.68 -0.21 41.30
N PHE A 727 -18.39 0.13 41.34
CA PHE A 727 -17.70 0.93 40.31
C PHE A 727 -18.24 2.36 40.14
N ARG A 728 -18.49 3.07 41.26
CA ARG A 728 -19.12 4.41 41.27
C ARG A 728 -18.40 5.51 40.49
N GLN A 729 -17.09 5.33 40.20
CA GLN A 729 -16.31 6.30 39.41
C GLN A 729 -16.18 5.91 37.92
N LEU A 730 -16.66 4.74 37.52
CA LEU A 730 -16.41 4.13 36.20
C LEU A 730 -17.33 4.70 35.12
N TYR A 731 -16.94 5.84 34.54
CA TYR A 731 -17.72 6.52 33.50
C TYR A 731 -17.40 6.08 32.07
N GLN A 732 -16.33 5.30 31.84
CA GLN A 732 -15.94 4.85 30.51
C GLN A 732 -15.52 3.38 30.50
N ILE A 733 -16.17 2.59 29.65
CA ILE A 733 -15.93 1.15 29.51
C ILE A 733 -15.83 0.83 28.02
N SER A 734 -14.85 0.03 27.63
CA SER A 734 -14.55 -0.27 26.23
C SER A 734 -14.20 -1.75 26.07
N LEU A 735 -15.22 -2.55 25.73
CA LEU A 735 -15.12 -3.99 25.49
C LEU A 735 -15.19 -4.23 23.98
N ASN A 736 -14.04 -4.53 23.37
CA ASN A 736 -13.76 -4.01 22.03
C ASN A 736 -13.83 -5.06 20.90
N GLU A 737 -14.97 -5.77 20.75
CA GLU A 737 -15.07 -6.89 19.78
C GLU A 737 -16.39 -7.05 18.97
N LEU A 738 -17.41 -6.18 19.08
CA LEU A 738 -18.65 -6.33 18.27
C LEU A 738 -19.20 -5.05 17.59
N ARG A 739 -19.28 -5.11 16.26
CA ARG A 739 -20.41 -4.59 15.48
C ARG A 739 -21.19 -5.79 14.91
N LEU A 740 -22.43 -6.00 15.34
CA LEU A 740 -23.32 -7.03 14.76
C LEU A 740 -24.09 -6.43 13.57
N PRO A 741 -23.97 -6.96 12.33
CA PRO A 741 -24.61 -6.34 11.16
C PRO A 741 -26.15 -6.37 11.16
N ASN A 742 -26.78 -7.39 11.77
CA ASN A 742 -28.19 -7.74 11.54
C ASN A 742 -29.14 -7.46 12.73
N ILE A 743 -28.89 -6.42 13.54
CA ILE A 743 -29.82 -5.99 14.60
C ILE A 743 -30.12 -4.48 14.48
N GLN A 744 -30.91 -4.12 13.47
CA GLN A 744 -31.56 -2.79 13.40
C GLN A 744 -32.97 -2.78 14.02
N SER A 745 -33.43 -3.92 14.56
CA SER A 745 -34.79 -4.13 15.08
C SER A 745 -34.94 -4.05 16.61
N LEU A 746 -33.87 -3.74 17.35
CA LEU A 746 -33.93 -3.49 18.80
C LEU A 746 -33.66 -1.99 19.10
N PRO A 747 -34.66 -1.20 19.55
CA PRO A 747 -34.60 0.28 19.57
C PRO A 747 -33.79 0.86 20.75
N TRP A 748 -32.72 0.19 21.20
CA TRP A 748 -32.01 0.49 22.44
C TRP A 748 -30.47 0.60 22.28
N ILE A 749 -29.92 0.49 21.07
CA ILE A 749 -28.46 0.42 20.83
C ILE A 749 -27.97 1.60 19.97
N THR A 750 -27.39 2.60 20.64
CA THR A 750 -26.81 3.87 20.11
C THR A 750 -27.77 4.81 19.34
N PRO A 751 -27.54 6.15 19.36
CA PRO A 751 -26.45 6.89 20.01
C PRO A 751 -26.86 7.64 21.30
N ARG A 752 -28.05 7.36 21.88
CA ARG A 752 -28.67 8.16 22.95
C ARG A 752 -27.73 8.49 24.13
N ILE A 753 -27.08 7.48 24.71
CA ILE A 753 -26.10 7.61 25.82
C ILE A 753 -24.97 8.61 25.48
N TYR A 754 -24.51 8.68 24.24
CA TYR A 754 -23.43 9.59 23.85
C TYR A 754 -23.95 11.04 23.73
N PHE A 755 -25.20 11.23 23.32
CA PHE A 755 -25.83 12.55 23.27
C PHE A 755 -26.13 13.08 24.68
N ASP A 756 -26.73 12.23 25.52
CA ASP A 756 -27.04 12.55 26.91
C ASP A 756 -25.74 12.86 27.70
N HIS A 757 -24.67 12.06 27.51
CA HIS A 757 -23.39 12.28 28.18
C HIS A 757 -22.59 13.47 27.62
N VAL A 758 -22.78 13.87 26.35
CA VAL A 758 -22.27 15.15 25.83
C VAL A 758 -23.03 16.33 26.45
N ILE A 759 -24.35 16.22 26.62
CA ILE A 759 -25.14 17.24 27.35
C ILE A 759 -24.68 17.33 28.81
N ASP A 760 -24.42 16.20 29.49
CA ASP A 760 -23.91 16.19 30.87
C ASP A 760 -22.46 16.68 30.99
N ARG A 761 -21.62 16.56 29.95
CA ARG A 761 -20.29 17.20 29.91
C ARG A 761 -20.35 18.69 29.55
N LEU A 762 -21.39 19.12 28.82
CA LEU A 762 -21.63 20.54 28.56
C LEU A 762 -22.26 21.23 29.76
N LYS A 763 -23.11 20.55 30.55
CA LYS A 763 -23.80 21.09 31.75
C LYS A 763 -22.87 21.92 32.66
N PRO A 764 -21.68 21.46 33.12
CA PRO A 764 -20.80 22.26 33.96
C PRO A 764 -20.34 23.57 33.31
N ASN A 765 -20.04 23.56 32.00
CA ASN A 765 -19.62 24.78 31.30
C ASN A 765 -20.82 25.70 30.98
N PHE A 766 -21.99 25.13 30.70
CA PHE A 766 -23.24 25.87 30.50
C PHE A 766 -23.71 26.52 31.81
N LEU A 767 -23.61 25.80 32.93
CA LEU A 767 -23.82 26.30 34.28
C LEU A 767 -22.81 27.39 34.61
N ARG A 768 -21.52 27.24 34.29
CA ARG A 768 -20.51 28.28 34.55
C ARG A 768 -20.72 29.55 33.72
N VAL A 769 -21.26 29.44 32.51
CA VAL A 769 -21.69 30.60 31.69
C VAL A 769 -22.98 31.23 32.24
N LEU A 770 -23.92 30.42 32.74
CA LEU A 770 -25.11 30.90 33.47
C LEU A 770 -24.75 31.57 34.79
N GLU A 771 -23.82 31.02 35.57
CA GLU A 771 -23.29 31.60 36.82
C GLU A 771 -22.59 32.93 36.53
N LEU A 772 -21.70 33.01 35.53
CA LEU A 772 -21.07 34.27 35.14
C LEU A 772 -22.08 35.31 34.66
N LYS A 773 -23.20 34.89 34.05
CA LYS A 773 -24.28 35.80 33.66
C LYS A 773 -25.15 36.21 34.87
N ILE A 774 -25.52 35.28 35.74
CA ILE A 774 -26.26 35.54 36.99
C ILE A 774 -25.44 36.40 37.96
N ILE A 775 -24.11 36.31 37.95
CA ILE A 775 -23.21 37.19 38.72
C ILE A 775 -23.13 38.58 38.09
N HIS A 776 -23.27 38.71 36.77
CA HIS A 776 -23.36 40.02 36.12
C HIS A 776 -24.74 40.68 36.34
N ASP A 777 -25.81 39.90 36.25
CA ASP A 777 -27.22 40.31 36.39
C ASP A 777 -27.68 40.44 37.88
N ARG A 778 -26.77 40.25 38.86
CA ARG A 778 -27.05 40.41 40.31
C ARG A 778 -26.22 41.49 41.03
N ASN A 779 -25.41 42.27 40.31
CA ASN A 779 -24.64 43.36 40.93
C ASN A 779 -25.40 44.69 41.04
N GLU A 780 -26.70 44.72 40.72
CA GLU A 780 -27.59 45.86 40.94
C GLU A 780 -28.81 45.47 41.81
N GLU A 781 -28.58 45.01 43.06
CA GLU A 781 -29.50 45.36 44.17
C GLU A 781 -28.91 45.10 45.58
N LEU A 782 -29.01 46.15 46.41
CA LEU A 782 -29.03 46.19 47.89
C LEU A 782 -27.84 45.69 48.75
N GLN A 783 -27.41 46.61 49.62
CA GLN A 783 -26.68 46.34 50.87
C GLN A 783 -27.67 45.94 51.99
N VAL A 784 -27.16 45.33 53.09
CA VAL A 784 -27.40 45.69 54.51
C VAL A 784 -27.14 44.49 55.46
N GLU A 785 -26.13 44.66 56.31
CA GLU A 785 -25.93 44.19 57.70
C GLU A 785 -26.18 42.73 58.19
N ASN A 786 -25.10 42.19 58.77
CA ASN A 786 -24.97 41.63 60.14
C ASN A 786 -25.96 40.57 60.68
N ALA A 787 -25.45 39.34 60.89
CA ALA A 787 -25.32 38.74 62.24
C ALA A 787 -24.47 37.44 62.25
N LEU A 788 -23.49 37.39 63.15
CA LEU A 788 -22.91 36.16 63.74
C LEU A 788 -23.36 36.12 65.23
N PRO A 789 -23.26 35.00 66.00
CA PRO A 789 -21.94 34.47 66.39
C PRO A 789 -21.84 32.96 66.80
N ASN A 790 -20.60 32.56 67.14
CA ASN A 790 -20.24 31.50 68.12
C ASN A 790 -20.40 30.01 67.73
N GLN A 791 -19.57 29.05 68.21
CA GLN A 791 -18.38 29.02 69.12
C GLN A 791 -17.61 27.68 68.84
N GLN A 792 -16.35 27.38 69.20
CA GLN A 792 -15.22 28.07 69.88
C GLN A 792 -13.89 27.31 69.55
N MET A 793 -12.72 27.85 69.95
CA MET A 793 -11.37 27.21 69.95
C MET A 793 -10.76 26.93 68.56
N SER A 794 -9.42 26.82 68.37
CA SER A 794 -8.23 27.08 69.23
C SER A 794 -7.14 27.73 68.35
N LEU A 795 -6.21 28.61 68.78
CA LEU A 795 -5.27 28.67 69.92
C LEU A 795 -4.13 27.62 69.79
N ASN A 796 -2.84 27.95 69.60
CA ASN A 796 -2.05 29.20 69.71
C ASN A 796 -1.10 29.38 68.48
N ARG A 797 -0.80 30.57 67.94
CA ARG A 797 0.04 31.72 68.43
C ARG A 797 1.53 31.38 68.70
N LEU A 798 2.55 32.19 68.36
CA LEU A 798 2.79 33.28 67.36
C LEU A 798 4.29 33.73 67.42
N TYR A 799 4.71 34.65 66.52
CA TYR A 799 5.90 35.55 66.54
C TYR A 799 7.27 35.14 65.91
N LEU A 800 8.08 36.18 65.60
CA LEU A 800 9.30 36.19 64.76
C LEU A 800 10.58 36.52 65.56
N SER A 801 11.79 36.16 65.07
CA SER A 801 12.73 37.12 64.42
C SER A 801 14.21 36.65 64.25
N ASN A 802 14.87 37.19 63.20
CA ASN A 802 16.31 37.49 62.97
C ASN A 802 17.43 36.73 63.74
N LYS A 803 18.34 35.97 63.08
CA LYS A 803 19.53 36.38 62.26
C LYS A 803 20.81 36.70 63.09
N LYS A 804 21.98 36.21 62.59
CA LYS A 804 23.39 36.36 63.09
C LYS A 804 23.76 35.44 64.26
N ASP A 805 24.98 34.90 64.39
CA ASP A 805 26.18 34.75 63.51
C ASP A 805 26.82 33.39 63.89
N LEU A 806 27.31 32.56 62.94
CA LEU A 806 28.66 32.51 62.35
C LEU A 806 29.82 32.15 63.33
N ASP A 807 30.57 31.11 62.96
CA ASP A 807 31.90 30.66 63.41
C ASP A 807 32.25 30.54 64.91
N ALA A 808 32.29 29.30 65.40
CA ALA A 808 33.49 28.69 65.98
C ALA A 808 33.34 27.14 65.89
N GLU A 809 33.99 26.36 65.02
CA GLU A 809 35.42 26.26 64.63
C GLU A 809 36.19 25.23 65.50
N ILE A 810 36.83 24.27 64.80
CA ILE A 810 38.02 23.50 65.21
C ILE A 810 37.90 22.38 66.26
N ASN A 811 38.91 21.52 66.20
CA ASN A 811 39.35 20.48 67.14
C ASN A 811 38.54 19.16 67.21
N TYR A 812 39.18 17.98 66.99
CA TYR A 812 40.57 17.76 66.57
C TYR A 812 40.83 16.33 66.07
N LYS A 813 41.98 16.16 65.39
CA LYS A 813 42.69 14.89 65.09
C LYS A 813 42.04 13.96 64.04
N LEU A 814 42.76 13.47 63.01
CA LEU A 814 44.15 13.64 62.53
C LEU A 814 44.11 13.84 60.99
N ILE A 815 45.04 14.46 60.26
CA ILE A 815 46.43 14.92 60.52
C ILE A 815 47.42 13.84 60.92
N GLU A 816 47.51 12.81 60.08
CA GLU A 816 48.72 12.08 59.65
C GLU A 816 48.26 11.23 58.44
N LEU A 817 49.00 11.12 57.33
CA LEU A 817 50.43 11.37 57.13
C LEU A 817 50.72 12.64 56.31
N ASP A 818 51.56 13.49 56.91
CA ASP A 818 52.49 14.38 56.19
C ASP A 818 53.71 13.54 55.72
N ARG A 819 54.58 14.11 54.86
CA ARG A 819 56.00 13.74 54.64
C ARG A 819 56.38 12.30 54.26
N ILE A 820 56.93 12.16 53.04
CA ILE A 820 58.34 11.77 52.70
C ILE A 820 58.35 11.32 51.22
N VAL A 821 58.86 12.16 50.29
CA VAL A 821 60.29 12.27 49.88
C VAL A 821 60.63 11.12 48.88
N GLU A 822 61.37 11.34 47.79
CA GLU A 822 62.56 12.17 47.62
C GLU A 822 62.68 12.86 46.26
N ASP A 823 63.50 13.90 46.19
CA ASP A 823 63.87 14.61 44.95
C ASP A 823 64.76 13.75 44.02
N GLN A 824 64.77 14.08 42.72
CA GLN A 824 66.02 14.40 42.00
C GLN A 824 65.73 15.29 40.77
N GLU A 825 66.73 16.08 40.41
CA GLU A 825 66.61 17.33 39.65
C GLU A 825 66.80 17.14 38.10
N PRO A 826 67.02 18.15 37.22
CA PRO A 826 66.15 18.35 36.07
C PRO A 826 66.83 18.20 34.70
N LEU A 827 66.05 18.27 33.61
CA LEU A 827 66.59 18.26 32.24
C LEU A 827 66.03 19.33 31.29
N SER A 828 66.18 20.60 31.71
CA SER A 828 66.20 21.81 30.87
C SER A 828 64.92 22.20 30.09
N GLU A 829 64.23 23.20 30.63
CA GLU A 829 63.11 23.95 30.01
C GLU A 829 63.43 24.49 28.60
N ALA A 830 64.70 24.78 28.33
CA ALA A 830 65.22 25.34 27.08
C ALA A 830 64.94 24.49 25.82
N LYS A 831 64.72 23.18 25.94
CA LYS A 831 64.33 22.32 24.79
C LYS A 831 62.82 22.37 24.52
N LEU A 832 62.00 22.54 25.56
CA LEU A 832 60.54 22.62 25.42
C LEU A 832 60.13 23.98 24.84
N ILE A 833 60.69 25.07 25.35
CA ILE A 833 60.49 26.44 24.83
C ILE A 833 60.94 26.54 23.36
N LYS A 834 62.03 25.84 22.97
CA LYS A 834 62.53 25.83 21.58
C LYS A 834 61.66 25.05 20.60
N ASN A 835 60.81 24.12 21.06
CA ASN A 835 59.83 23.43 20.22
C ASN A 835 58.47 24.15 20.22
N ILE A 836 58.03 24.69 21.37
CA ILE A 836 56.79 25.49 21.47
C ILE A 836 56.91 26.77 20.62
N SER A 837 58.07 27.43 20.61
CA SER A 837 58.33 28.56 19.70
C SER A 837 58.39 28.15 18.22
N ARG A 838 58.84 26.93 17.90
CA ARG A 838 58.87 26.42 16.52
C ARG A 838 57.46 26.13 15.98
N ILE A 839 56.58 25.55 16.79
CA ILE A 839 55.16 25.35 16.46
C ILE A 839 54.42 26.70 16.38
N ARG A 840 54.67 27.60 17.35
CA ARG A 840 54.05 28.94 17.40
C ARG A 840 54.49 29.85 16.23
N ASN A 841 55.67 29.62 15.64
CA ASN A 841 56.12 30.32 14.43
C ASN A 841 55.67 29.63 13.13
N MET A 842 55.46 28.31 13.12
CA MET A 842 54.85 27.61 11.96
C MET A 842 53.36 27.95 11.77
N LEU A 843 52.69 28.46 12.80
CA LEU A 843 51.29 28.91 12.76
C LEU A 843 51.12 30.43 12.59
N ARG A 844 52.17 31.18 12.22
CA ARG A 844 52.10 32.66 12.15
C ARG A 844 52.65 33.33 10.88
N ASP A 845 52.92 32.59 9.81
CA ASP A 845 53.31 33.21 8.53
C ASP A 845 52.55 32.61 7.31
N GLY A 846 51.44 33.25 6.95
CA GLY A 846 50.49 32.76 5.96
C GLY A 846 50.79 33.22 4.54
N LYS A 847 51.66 32.50 3.80
CA LYS A 847 52.03 32.88 2.42
C LYS A 847 51.99 31.79 1.34
N ARG A 848 51.23 30.70 1.53
CA ARG A 848 50.84 29.81 0.40
C ARG A 848 49.43 29.19 0.41
N PHE A 849 48.53 29.64 1.29
CA PHE A 849 47.10 29.28 1.22
C PHE A 849 46.19 30.41 0.65
N ARG A 850 46.76 31.59 0.33
CA ARG A 850 46.01 32.69 -0.32
C ARG A 850 45.67 32.44 -1.80
N GLN A 851 46.31 31.47 -2.46
CA GLN A 851 46.07 31.17 -3.88
C GLN A 851 44.99 30.10 -4.15
N LEU A 852 44.42 29.48 -3.11
CA LEU A 852 43.27 28.57 -3.25
C LEU A 852 42.00 29.12 -2.60
N TYR A 853 42.11 29.90 -1.51
CA TYR A 853 40.94 30.53 -0.89
C TYR A 853 40.46 31.81 -1.60
N GLN A 854 41.25 32.39 -2.52
CA GLN A 854 40.82 33.49 -3.40
C GLN A 854 40.26 33.02 -4.76
N ILE A 855 40.09 31.70 -4.97
CA ILE A 855 39.44 31.15 -6.19
C ILE A 855 37.94 30.84 -5.94
N LEU A 856 37.54 30.66 -4.67
CA LEU A 856 36.15 30.34 -4.28
C LEU A 856 35.32 31.57 -3.85
N LEU A 857 35.90 32.78 -3.91
CA LEU A 857 35.20 34.06 -3.73
C LEU A 857 35.38 34.91 -5.00
N ASN A 858 34.81 34.44 -6.11
CA ASN A 858 34.68 35.22 -7.33
C ASN A 858 33.22 35.72 -7.46
N GLU A 859 33.03 37.03 -7.56
CA GLU A 859 31.71 37.68 -7.48
C GLU A 859 30.79 37.34 -8.67
N ASP A 860 31.38 36.92 -9.81
CA ASP A 860 30.67 36.37 -10.98
C ASP A 860 29.69 35.24 -10.66
N SER A 861 29.91 34.48 -9.59
CA SER A 861 29.03 33.39 -9.17
C SER A 861 27.73 33.92 -8.55
N TRP A 862 27.82 35.01 -7.77
CA TRP A 862 26.64 35.71 -7.26
C TRP A 862 25.93 36.48 -8.36
N ALA A 863 26.66 37.08 -9.30
CA ALA A 863 26.06 37.67 -10.51
C ALA A 863 25.27 36.63 -11.31
N ARG A 864 25.84 35.45 -11.58
CA ARG A 864 25.16 34.37 -12.31
C ARG A 864 23.95 33.81 -11.56
N MET A 865 24.05 33.59 -10.25
CA MET A 865 22.91 33.11 -9.45
C MET A 865 21.81 34.17 -9.32
N SER A 866 22.17 35.46 -9.28
CA SER A 866 21.22 36.58 -9.36
C SER A 866 20.54 36.66 -10.72
N VAL A 867 21.27 36.49 -11.83
CA VAL A 867 20.68 36.43 -13.18
C VAL A 867 19.73 35.25 -13.31
N GLN A 868 20.06 34.07 -12.80
CA GLN A 868 19.15 32.91 -12.77
C GLN A 868 17.92 33.14 -11.88
N MET A 869 18.06 33.82 -10.73
CA MET A 869 16.91 34.25 -9.90
C MET A 869 16.04 35.28 -10.61
N THR A 870 16.63 36.19 -11.40
CA THR A 870 15.90 37.19 -12.17
C THR A 870 15.20 36.57 -13.38
N GLN A 871 15.83 35.63 -14.08
CA GLN A 871 15.20 34.85 -15.14
C GLN A 871 14.02 34.05 -14.56
N PHE A 872 14.23 33.29 -13.48
CA PHE A 872 13.15 32.53 -12.83
C PHE A 872 12.00 33.42 -12.34
N ARG A 873 12.26 34.68 -11.94
CA ARG A 873 11.22 35.67 -11.65
C ARG A 873 10.51 36.17 -12.92
N SER A 874 11.24 36.40 -14.01
CA SER A 874 10.69 36.74 -15.32
C SER A 874 9.78 35.63 -15.83
N ASP A 875 10.23 34.37 -15.80
CA ASP A 875 9.47 33.19 -16.23
C ASP A 875 8.18 33.03 -15.40
N ASN A 876 8.24 33.27 -14.08
CA ASN A 876 7.05 33.27 -13.22
C ASN A 876 6.14 34.49 -13.42
N GLN A 877 6.67 35.64 -13.90
CA GLN A 877 5.85 36.79 -14.29
C GLN A 877 5.18 36.56 -15.65
N GLN A 878 5.87 35.92 -16.60
CA GLN A 878 5.31 35.52 -17.89
C GLN A 878 4.19 34.50 -17.67
N LEU A 879 4.46 33.39 -16.96
CA LEU A 879 3.44 32.38 -16.63
C LEU A 879 2.21 32.98 -15.92
N LYS A 880 2.41 34.03 -15.11
CA LYS A 880 1.32 34.77 -14.46
C LYS A 880 0.57 35.68 -15.44
N SER A 881 1.24 36.25 -16.44
CA SER A 881 0.62 36.98 -17.55
C SER A 881 -0.21 36.04 -18.43
N ASP A 882 0.35 34.90 -18.82
CA ASP A 882 -0.31 33.87 -19.64
C ASP A 882 -1.60 33.37 -18.96
N LEU A 883 -1.53 33.12 -17.65
CA LEU A 883 -2.70 32.73 -16.83
C LEU A 883 -3.75 33.85 -16.69
N ILE A 884 -3.35 35.13 -16.76
CA ILE A 884 -4.29 36.26 -16.82
C ILE A 884 -4.92 36.34 -18.21
N GLU A 885 -4.15 36.17 -19.29
CA GLU A 885 -4.63 36.19 -20.67
C GLU A 885 -5.61 35.05 -20.98
N ILE A 886 -5.35 33.83 -20.49
CA ILE A 886 -6.29 32.70 -20.54
C ILE A 886 -7.59 33.06 -19.79
N GLY A 887 -7.50 33.78 -18.68
CA GLY A 887 -8.64 34.32 -17.93
C GLY A 887 -9.43 35.37 -18.70
N GLU A 888 -8.75 36.31 -19.36
CA GLU A 888 -9.38 37.36 -20.17
C GLU A 888 -9.98 36.82 -21.48
N SER A 889 -9.36 35.82 -22.10
CA SER A 889 -9.92 35.07 -23.23
C SER A 889 -11.20 34.33 -22.83
N SER A 890 -11.19 33.66 -21.67
CA SER A 890 -12.38 33.01 -21.10
C SER A 890 -13.49 34.03 -20.79
N LYS A 891 -13.13 35.22 -20.28
CA LYS A 891 -14.06 36.33 -20.04
C LYS A 891 -14.64 36.89 -21.34
N LYS A 892 -13.83 37.18 -22.37
CA LYS A 892 -14.27 37.63 -23.70
C LYS A 892 -15.25 36.64 -24.33
N ASN A 893 -15.02 35.34 -24.18
CA ASN A 893 -15.94 34.31 -24.67
C ASN A 893 -17.30 34.34 -23.94
N LEU A 894 -17.32 34.55 -22.62
CA LEU A 894 -18.57 34.77 -21.87
C LEU A 894 -19.28 36.07 -22.28
N GLU A 895 -18.54 37.17 -22.46
CA GLU A 895 -19.08 38.46 -22.91
C GLU A 895 -19.65 38.36 -24.34
N LYS A 896 -18.99 37.61 -25.24
CA LYS A 896 -19.51 37.29 -26.58
C LYS A 896 -20.82 36.51 -26.50
N ILE A 897 -20.90 35.44 -25.70
CA ILE A 897 -22.13 34.66 -25.49
C ILE A 897 -23.27 35.55 -24.94
N ILE A 898 -22.96 36.44 -23.99
CA ILE A 898 -23.93 37.41 -23.47
C ILE A 898 -24.41 38.37 -24.57
N SER A 899 -23.50 38.85 -25.44
CA SER A 899 -23.86 39.72 -26.56
C SER A 899 -24.74 39.02 -27.61
N GLU A 900 -24.50 37.74 -27.89
CA GLU A 900 -25.34 36.93 -28.80
C GLU A 900 -26.73 36.69 -28.19
N ILE A 901 -26.83 36.42 -26.88
CA ILE A 901 -28.11 36.31 -26.17
C ILE A 901 -28.88 37.64 -26.21
N GLN A 902 -28.20 38.77 -26.04
CA GLN A 902 -28.82 40.10 -26.16
C GLN A 902 -29.28 40.42 -27.59
N LYS A 903 -28.49 40.02 -28.60
CA LYS A 903 -28.86 40.14 -30.01
C LYS A 903 -30.09 39.29 -30.34
N ILE A 904 -30.11 38.02 -29.93
CA ILE A 904 -31.25 37.11 -30.10
C ILE A 904 -32.52 37.68 -29.44
N LYS A 905 -32.40 38.37 -28.29
CA LYS A 905 -33.56 39.09 -27.69
C LYS A 905 -34.05 40.21 -28.60
N LYS A 906 -33.14 41.08 -29.07
CA LYS A 906 -33.46 42.24 -29.92
C LYS A 906 -34.08 41.84 -31.26
N ASP A 907 -33.59 40.75 -31.87
CA ASP A 907 -34.06 40.24 -33.16
C ASP A 907 -35.43 39.51 -33.06
N ASN A 908 -36.01 39.38 -31.85
CA ASN A 908 -37.32 38.74 -31.61
C ASN A 908 -38.41 39.70 -31.06
N GLU A 909 -38.12 40.99 -30.85
CA GLU A 909 -39.09 41.95 -30.32
C GLU A 909 -40.03 42.49 -31.41
N VAL A 910 -41.12 41.76 -31.66
CA VAL A 910 -42.26 42.22 -32.47
C VAL A 910 -42.87 43.48 -31.83
N PRO A 911 -43.07 44.59 -32.57
CA PRO A 911 -43.47 45.87 -31.98
C PRO A 911 -44.86 45.82 -31.34
N ARG A 912 -44.93 46.22 -30.06
CA ARG A 912 -46.16 46.50 -29.31
C ARG A 912 -46.02 47.79 -28.51
N ASN A 913 -47.17 48.39 -28.18
CA ASN A 913 -47.34 49.81 -27.83
C ASN A 913 -46.36 50.39 -26.78
N PRO A 914 -45.84 51.62 -26.97
CA PRO A 914 -44.86 52.24 -26.09
C PRO A 914 -45.48 52.98 -24.89
N HIS A 915 -46.21 52.27 -24.02
CA HIS A 915 -46.69 52.83 -22.74
C HIS A 915 -46.74 51.79 -21.61
N GLU A 916 -45.57 51.33 -21.16
CA GLU A 916 -45.45 50.69 -19.85
C GLU A 916 -44.05 50.95 -19.26
N ASN A 917 -43.98 51.37 -17.99
CA ASN A 917 -42.73 51.77 -17.35
C ASN A 917 -41.89 50.55 -16.96
N THR A 918 -40.97 50.13 -17.84
CA THR A 918 -40.07 49.01 -17.57
C THR A 918 -39.06 49.35 -16.47
N THR A 919 -39.38 48.98 -15.23
CA THR A 919 -38.37 48.79 -14.19
C THR A 919 -37.34 47.76 -14.67
N THR A 920 -36.06 48.08 -14.52
CA THR A 920 -34.96 47.24 -15.03
C THR A 920 -34.77 45.99 -14.16
N THR A 921 -35.69 45.02 -14.31
CA THR A 921 -35.67 43.74 -13.60
C THR A 921 -34.35 43.03 -13.87
N GLN A 922 -33.47 42.99 -12.86
CA GLN A 922 -32.17 42.33 -12.99
C GLN A 922 -32.38 40.84 -13.32
N LEU A 923 -31.80 40.40 -14.45
CA LEU A 923 -31.74 39.01 -14.88
C LEU A 923 -30.87 38.20 -13.91
N THR A 924 -31.45 37.79 -12.78
CA THR A 924 -30.81 36.85 -11.86
C THR A 924 -30.61 35.51 -12.56
N LEU A 925 -29.56 34.76 -12.22
CA LEU A 925 -29.31 33.42 -12.77
C LEU A 925 -30.55 32.50 -12.66
N MET A 926 -31.32 32.66 -11.58
CA MET A 926 -32.53 31.88 -11.33
C MET A 926 -33.74 32.23 -12.20
N SER A 927 -33.70 33.34 -12.95
CA SER A 927 -34.74 33.72 -13.93
C SER A 927 -34.55 33.05 -15.31
N LEU A 928 -33.37 32.50 -15.59
CA LEU A 928 -33.11 31.77 -16.85
C LEU A 928 -33.94 30.48 -16.94
N SER A 929 -34.17 29.96 -18.15
CA SER A 929 -34.93 28.73 -18.38
C SER A 929 -34.13 27.47 -18.02
N ASP A 930 -34.81 26.33 -17.79
CA ASP A 930 -34.12 25.05 -17.48
C ASP A 930 -33.19 24.59 -18.61
N ARG A 931 -33.50 24.97 -19.86
CA ARG A 931 -32.65 24.75 -21.02
C ARG A 931 -31.34 25.52 -20.88
N ILE A 932 -31.40 26.84 -20.71
CA ILE A 932 -30.21 27.71 -20.59
C ILE A 932 -29.37 27.32 -19.36
N LEU A 933 -30.00 27.04 -18.21
CA LEU A 933 -29.30 26.56 -17.03
C LEU A 933 -28.65 25.18 -17.24
N GLY A 934 -29.33 24.27 -17.96
CA GLY A 934 -28.75 23.00 -18.38
C GLY A 934 -27.56 23.17 -19.32
N ASP A 935 -27.64 24.10 -20.28
CA ASP A 935 -26.57 24.39 -21.23
C ASP A 935 -25.35 25.06 -20.57
N ILE A 936 -25.55 25.92 -19.56
CA ILE A 936 -24.48 26.42 -18.68
C ILE A 936 -23.84 25.25 -17.92
N LEU A 937 -24.64 24.38 -17.29
CA LEU A 937 -24.13 23.26 -16.49
C LEU A 937 -23.39 22.19 -17.32
N LYS A 938 -23.71 22.01 -18.61
CA LYS A 938 -22.94 21.14 -19.53
C LYS A 938 -21.48 21.58 -19.67
N ASN A 939 -21.22 22.88 -19.66
CA ASN A 939 -19.89 23.46 -19.83
C ASN A 939 -19.05 23.45 -18.54
N LEU A 940 -19.63 23.07 -17.40
CA LEU A 940 -18.91 22.95 -16.13
C LEU A 940 -18.40 21.52 -15.91
N ASN A 941 -17.17 21.38 -15.41
CA ASN A 941 -16.65 20.09 -14.94
C ASN A 941 -17.39 19.60 -13.68
N GLN A 942 -17.21 18.32 -13.31
CA GLN A 942 -17.96 17.72 -12.22
C GLN A 942 -17.78 18.41 -10.85
N ILE A 943 -16.61 19.01 -10.57
CA ILE A 943 -16.38 19.73 -9.32
C ILE A 943 -17.24 21.00 -9.26
N HIS A 944 -17.24 21.81 -10.32
CA HIS A 944 -18.03 23.03 -10.36
C HIS A 944 -19.54 22.75 -10.37
N VAL A 945 -20.01 21.70 -11.04
CA VAL A 945 -21.42 21.26 -10.91
C VAL A 945 -21.75 20.83 -9.47
N CYS A 946 -20.87 20.08 -8.81
CA CYS A 946 -21.05 19.71 -7.39
C CYS A 946 -21.02 20.92 -6.43
N GLN A 947 -20.31 22.00 -6.76
CA GLN A 947 -20.31 23.25 -5.97
C GLN A 947 -21.56 24.11 -6.23
N VAL A 948 -22.07 24.13 -7.46
CA VAL A 948 -23.28 24.88 -7.83
C VAL A 948 -24.56 24.18 -7.36
N CYS A 949 -24.61 22.85 -7.39
CA CYS A 949 -25.78 22.04 -7.00
C CYS A 949 -26.42 22.44 -5.64
N PRO A 950 -25.67 22.59 -4.52
CA PRO A 950 -26.25 22.96 -3.23
C PRO A 950 -26.90 24.35 -3.17
N THR A 951 -26.56 25.26 -4.08
CA THR A 951 -26.99 26.68 -3.99
C THR A 951 -28.49 26.88 -4.25
N ASN A 952 -29.14 25.98 -5.00
CA ASN A 952 -30.58 26.06 -5.27
C ASN A 952 -31.18 24.71 -5.67
N ARG A 953 -32.40 24.38 -5.19
CA ARG A 953 -33.11 23.13 -5.51
C ARG A 953 -33.29 22.87 -7.02
N ARG A 954 -33.40 23.92 -7.83
CA ARG A 954 -33.52 23.85 -9.30
C ARG A 954 -32.17 23.54 -9.96
N LEU A 955 -31.10 24.17 -9.49
CA LEU A 955 -29.73 23.87 -9.92
C LEU A 955 -29.29 22.47 -9.46
N TYR A 956 -29.69 22.04 -8.26
CA TYR A 956 -29.54 20.66 -7.80
C TYR A 956 -30.19 19.65 -8.76
N ARG A 957 -31.42 19.90 -9.22
CA ARG A 957 -32.10 19.02 -10.20
C ARG A 957 -31.33 18.93 -11.52
N LEU A 958 -30.95 20.07 -12.09
CA LEU A 958 -30.28 20.12 -13.40
C LEU A 958 -28.83 19.61 -13.34
N GLY A 959 -28.08 19.99 -12.31
CA GLY A 959 -26.71 19.52 -12.09
C GLY A 959 -26.65 18.04 -11.75
N LYS A 960 -27.65 17.51 -11.02
CA LYS A 960 -27.82 16.06 -10.83
C LYS A 960 -28.13 15.35 -12.14
N ALA A 961 -28.99 15.91 -13.00
CA ALA A 961 -29.22 15.34 -14.34
C ALA A 961 -27.92 15.33 -15.17
N LYS A 962 -27.15 16.44 -15.18
CA LYS A 962 -25.83 16.54 -15.83
C LYS A 962 -24.86 15.47 -15.31
N LEU A 963 -24.69 15.38 -13.98
CA LEU A 963 -23.74 14.48 -13.35
C LEU A 963 -24.04 13.00 -13.59
N TYR A 964 -25.31 12.61 -13.69
CA TYR A 964 -25.68 11.21 -13.96
C TYR A 964 -25.80 10.88 -15.46
N ASN A 965 -26.03 11.85 -16.37
CA ASN A 965 -26.28 11.58 -17.79
C ASN A 965 -25.18 10.74 -18.48
N SER A 966 -23.91 11.03 -18.18
CA SER A 966 -22.75 10.35 -18.76
C SER A 966 -21.68 10.12 -17.69
N ILE A 967 -21.42 8.85 -17.38
CA ILE A 967 -20.49 8.44 -16.30
C ILE A 967 -19.28 7.72 -16.91
N TYR A 968 -18.10 7.94 -16.34
CA TYR A 968 -16.85 7.30 -16.71
C TYR A 968 -16.25 6.53 -15.52
N PHE A 969 -15.95 5.24 -15.69
CA PHE A 969 -15.42 4.37 -14.63
C PHE A 969 -13.93 4.07 -14.81
N SER A 970 -13.10 4.84 -14.11
CA SER A 970 -11.62 4.73 -14.08
C SER A 970 -11.15 3.67 -13.07
N ILE A 971 -11.55 2.40 -13.27
CA ILE A 971 -11.39 1.33 -12.27
C ILE A 971 -10.20 0.38 -12.57
N SER A 972 -9.73 0.32 -13.82
CA SER A 972 -9.03 -0.87 -14.36
C SER A 972 -7.51 -0.98 -14.12
N SER A 973 -6.77 0.13 -14.01
CA SER A 973 -5.30 0.14 -14.12
C SER A 973 -4.55 0.57 -12.85
N GLY A 974 -5.26 0.81 -11.74
CA GLY A 974 -4.68 1.43 -10.53
C GLY A 974 -4.36 2.93 -10.68
N GLN A 975 -4.29 3.44 -11.91
CA GLN A 975 -4.18 4.87 -12.20
C GLN A 975 -5.52 5.56 -11.90
N LYS A 976 -5.47 6.61 -11.09
CA LYS A 976 -6.64 7.44 -10.77
C LYS A 976 -6.63 8.67 -11.68
N LEU A 977 -7.62 8.81 -12.57
CA LEU A 977 -7.79 10.05 -13.32
C LEU A 977 -7.90 11.25 -12.37
N LEU A 978 -7.10 12.29 -12.62
CA LEU A 978 -7.06 13.49 -11.78
C LEU A 978 -8.35 14.30 -11.97
N ILE A 979 -9.15 14.43 -10.93
CA ILE A 979 -10.35 15.29 -10.92
C ILE A 979 -9.97 16.62 -10.27
N SER A 980 -9.77 17.67 -11.08
CA SER A 980 -9.32 18.99 -10.63
C SER A 980 -10.27 20.09 -11.14
N PRO A 981 -10.53 21.17 -10.37
CA PRO A 981 -11.37 22.28 -10.83
C PRO A 981 -10.79 22.97 -12.07
N GLY A 982 -9.47 22.93 -12.30
CA GLY A 982 -8.84 23.53 -13.49
C GLY A 982 -9.04 22.76 -14.80
N LEU A 983 -9.57 21.52 -14.75
CA LEU A 983 -9.69 20.68 -15.95
C LEU A 983 -11.05 20.87 -16.62
N TYR A 984 -11.03 21.43 -17.83
CA TYR A 984 -12.20 21.80 -18.63
C TYR A 984 -12.21 21.21 -20.05
N THR A 985 -11.40 20.18 -20.32
CA THR A 985 -11.44 19.50 -21.62
C THR A 985 -12.83 18.90 -21.88
N SER A 986 -13.13 18.63 -23.15
CA SER A 986 -14.39 18.01 -23.59
C SER A 986 -14.73 16.70 -22.86
N PHE A 987 -13.74 16.00 -22.30
CA PHE A 987 -13.92 14.82 -21.46
C PHE A 987 -14.46 15.19 -20.06
N TYR A 988 -13.80 16.11 -19.34
CA TYR A 988 -14.14 16.51 -17.97
C TYR A 988 -15.44 17.32 -17.84
N THR A 989 -15.88 17.98 -18.92
CA THR A 989 -17.19 18.62 -19.00
C THR A 989 -18.29 17.63 -19.34
N LYS A 990 -18.05 16.68 -20.27
CA LYS A 990 -19.03 15.69 -20.73
C LYS A 990 -19.30 14.56 -19.73
N PHE A 991 -18.27 14.05 -19.05
CA PHE A 991 -18.37 12.88 -18.17
C PHE A 991 -18.25 13.22 -16.68
N THR A 992 -18.91 12.44 -15.84
CA THR A 992 -18.61 12.33 -14.41
C THR A 992 -17.71 11.13 -14.17
N ILE A 993 -16.48 11.39 -13.77
CA ILE A 993 -15.45 10.39 -13.50
C ILE A 993 -15.67 9.79 -12.10
N VAL A 994 -15.72 8.47 -12.06
CA VAL A 994 -15.81 7.62 -10.87
C VAL A 994 -14.59 6.70 -10.86
N SER A 995 -13.66 6.98 -9.95
CA SER A 995 -12.38 6.27 -9.81
C SER A 995 -12.36 5.26 -8.65
N ASN A 996 -13.52 4.78 -8.21
CA ASN A 996 -13.64 3.90 -7.04
C ASN A 996 -14.86 2.97 -7.12
N TRP A 997 -14.64 1.68 -6.85
CA TRP A 997 -15.65 0.61 -6.91
C TRP A 997 -16.73 0.73 -5.82
N TYR A 998 -16.43 1.35 -4.66
CA TYR A 998 -17.42 1.58 -3.60
C TYR A 998 -18.62 2.46 -4.01
N PHE A 999 -18.57 3.12 -5.18
CA PHE A 999 -19.71 3.87 -5.71
C PHE A 999 -20.82 2.96 -6.28
N PHE A 1000 -20.51 1.71 -6.66
CA PHE A 1000 -21.48 0.85 -7.36
C PHE A 1000 -22.63 0.34 -6.47
N PRO A 1001 -22.41 -0.07 -5.20
CA PRO A 1001 -23.51 -0.35 -4.27
C PRO A 1001 -24.45 0.84 -4.06
N TRP A 1002 -23.94 2.07 -4.17
CA TRP A 1002 -24.77 3.29 -4.08
C TRP A 1002 -25.65 3.54 -5.33
N THR A 1003 -25.55 2.72 -6.38
CA THR A 1003 -26.40 2.84 -7.57
C THR A 1003 -27.56 1.85 -7.63
N GLN A 1004 -27.46 0.66 -7.02
CA GLN A 1004 -28.47 -0.40 -7.19
C GLN A 1004 -29.87 -0.01 -6.67
N ASP A 1005 -29.96 0.59 -5.48
CA ASP A 1005 -31.23 1.12 -4.93
C ASP A 1005 -31.60 2.52 -5.46
N ASN A 1006 -30.83 3.06 -6.39
CA ASN A 1006 -30.83 4.50 -6.65
C ASN A 1006 -31.69 4.88 -7.85
N SER A 1007 -32.82 5.55 -7.57
CA SER A 1007 -33.71 6.16 -8.57
C SER A 1007 -33.01 7.01 -9.64
N ASN A 1008 -31.79 7.49 -9.35
CA ASN A 1008 -30.93 8.24 -10.26
C ASN A 1008 -30.43 7.43 -11.48
N LEU A 1009 -30.44 6.09 -11.47
CA LEU A 1009 -30.02 5.28 -12.64
C LEU A 1009 -30.88 5.54 -13.90
N ARG A 1010 -32.12 6.02 -13.72
CA ARG A 1010 -32.99 6.46 -14.83
C ARG A 1010 -32.53 7.76 -15.51
N LEU A 1011 -31.61 8.51 -14.88
CA LEU A 1011 -30.98 9.70 -15.47
C LEU A 1011 -29.75 9.33 -16.31
N VAL A 1012 -29.19 8.15 -16.12
CA VAL A 1012 -28.00 7.71 -16.85
C VAL A 1012 -28.38 7.32 -18.27
N ARG A 1013 -27.67 7.89 -19.24
CA ARG A 1013 -27.82 7.59 -20.68
C ARG A 1013 -26.61 6.87 -21.23
N LYS A 1014 -25.41 7.17 -20.72
CA LYS A 1014 -24.15 6.54 -21.15
C LYS A 1014 -23.27 6.19 -19.96
N MET A 1015 -22.67 5.01 -19.98
CA MET A 1015 -21.59 4.61 -19.08
C MET A 1015 -20.40 4.15 -19.91
N VAL A 1016 -19.23 4.71 -19.66
CA VAL A 1016 -17.97 4.30 -20.27
C VAL A 1016 -17.10 3.68 -19.19
N PHE A 1017 -16.53 2.50 -19.47
CA PHE A 1017 -15.66 1.78 -18.55
C PHE A 1017 -14.23 1.78 -19.09
N ALA A 1018 -13.27 2.10 -18.22
CA ALA A 1018 -11.86 2.10 -18.63
C ALA A 1018 -11.38 0.69 -19.03
N SER A 1019 -11.92 -0.39 -18.45
CA SER A 1019 -11.77 -1.74 -19.03
C SER A 1019 -12.96 -2.67 -18.79
N SER A 1020 -12.94 -3.81 -19.46
CA SER A 1020 -13.91 -4.90 -19.39
C SER A 1020 -13.86 -5.65 -18.05
N GLY A 1021 -14.50 -5.09 -17.02
CA GLY A 1021 -14.71 -5.73 -15.71
C GLY A 1021 -16.15 -6.25 -15.52
N PRO A 1022 -16.42 -7.05 -14.46
CA PRO A 1022 -17.76 -7.59 -14.18
C PRO A 1022 -18.85 -6.53 -13.99
N PHE A 1023 -18.48 -5.29 -13.68
CA PHE A 1023 -19.41 -4.15 -13.61
C PHE A 1023 -19.93 -3.71 -14.99
N PHE A 1024 -19.18 -3.91 -16.08
CA PHE A 1024 -19.66 -3.67 -17.44
C PHE A 1024 -20.77 -4.65 -17.79
N ASP A 1025 -20.53 -5.95 -17.61
CA ASP A 1025 -21.54 -7.00 -17.84
C ASP A 1025 -22.76 -6.81 -16.94
N MET A 1026 -22.55 -6.53 -15.65
CA MET A 1026 -23.64 -6.23 -14.71
C MET A 1026 -24.47 -5.02 -15.17
N THR A 1027 -23.83 -3.94 -15.63
CA THR A 1027 -24.54 -2.76 -16.13
C THR A 1027 -25.33 -3.09 -17.39
N ARG A 1028 -24.71 -3.78 -18.35
CA ARG A 1028 -25.32 -4.16 -19.63
C ARG A 1028 -26.56 -5.06 -19.44
N ASN A 1029 -26.51 -5.94 -18.44
CA ASN A 1029 -27.59 -6.89 -18.12
C ASN A 1029 -28.69 -6.26 -17.24
N LEU A 1030 -28.35 -5.46 -16.22
CA LEU A 1030 -29.33 -4.86 -15.30
C LEU A 1030 -29.92 -3.54 -15.81
N CYS A 1031 -29.21 -2.82 -16.69
CA CYS A 1031 -29.58 -1.48 -17.16
C CYS A 1031 -29.51 -1.36 -18.71
N PRO A 1032 -30.23 -2.19 -19.48
CA PRO A 1032 -30.15 -2.24 -20.95
C PRO A 1032 -30.65 -0.97 -21.68
N TRP A 1033 -31.08 0.07 -20.96
CA TRP A 1033 -31.37 1.41 -21.49
C TRP A 1033 -30.16 2.36 -21.47
N ILE A 1034 -29.03 1.92 -20.90
CA ILE A 1034 -27.77 2.67 -20.84
C ILE A 1034 -26.87 2.25 -21.99
N ASP A 1035 -26.35 3.22 -22.73
CA ASP A 1035 -25.27 3.03 -23.70
C ASP A 1035 -23.96 2.71 -22.95
N THR A 1036 -23.63 1.42 -22.85
CA THR A 1036 -22.43 0.90 -22.18
C THR A 1036 -21.29 0.69 -23.16
N ILE A 1037 -20.18 1.39 -22.98
CA ILE A 1037 -18.95 1.27 -23.79
C ILE A 1037 -17.76 0.90 -22.90
N VAL A 1038 -16.80 0.15 -23.45
CA VAL A 1038 -15.46 -0.05 -22.86
C VAL A 1038 -14.43 0.67 -23.72
N GLU A 1039 -13.41 1.29 -23.10
CA GLU A 1039 -12.28 1.90 -23.82
C GLU A 1039 -11.10 0.94 -24.02
N ASP A 1040 -10.69 0.17 -23.00
CA ASP A 1040 -9.66 -0.86 -23.13
C ASP A 1040 -10.21 -2.27 -22.83
N GLU A 1041 -10.44 -3.08 -23.88
CA GLU A 1041 -10.83 -4.49 -23.72
C GLU A 1041 -9.62 -5.46 -23.62
N SER A 1042 -8.39 -4.95 -23.41
CA SER A 1042 -7.19 -5.79 -23.27
C SER A 1042 -7.20 -6.71 -22.03
N THR A 1043 -7.93 -6.32 -20.98
CA THR A 1043 -8.02 -7.10 -19.74
C THR A 1043 -8.78 -8.40 -19.96
N SER A 1044 -8.13 -9.55 -19.71
CA SER A 1044 -8.60 -10.88 -20.12
C SER A 1044 -9.77 -11.47 -19.29
N TYR A 1045 -10.66 -10.62 -18.78
CA TYR A 1045 -11.91 -11.04 -18.15
C TYR A 1045 -12.88 -11.52 -19.23
N THR A 1046 -13.55 -12.65 -19.02
CA THR A 1046 -14.51 -13.18 -20.00
C THR A 1046 -15.88 -13.38 -19.41
N PRO A 1047 -16.94 -12.80 -20.01
CA PRO A 1047 -18.31 -13.13 -19.67
C PRO A 1047 -18.56 -14.63 -19.89
N THR A 1048 -19.21 -15.28 -18.94
CA THR A 1048 -19.75 -16.64 -19.16
C THR A 1048 -20.91 -16.57 -20.13
N CYS A 1049 -20.95 -17.49 -21.10
CA CYS A 1049 -21.93 -17.48 -22.18
C CYS A 1049 -23.34 -17.82 -21.68
N ALA A 1050 -24.12 -16.78 -21.37
CA ALA A 1050 -25.56 -16.78 -21.59
C ALA A 1050 -25.86 -16.11 -22.95
N GLU A 1051 -27.04 -16.36 -23.50
CA GLU A 1051 -27.42 -15.97 -24.87
C GLU A 1051 -27.33 -14.45 -25.07
N GLN A 1052 -26.33 -14.00 -25.85
CA GLN A 1052 -26.13 -12.59 -26.13
C GLN A 1052 -27.29 -12.06 -26.99
N ASN A 1053 -27.93 -10.98 -26.53
CA ASN A 1053 -28.90 -10.24 -27.34
C ASN A 1053 -28.14 -9.49 -28.46
N TYR A 1054 -27.92 -10.14 -29.60
CA TYR A 1054 -27.10 -9.68 -30.73
C TYR A 1054 -27.65 -8.47 -31.51
N LYS A 1055 -28.38 -7.54 -30.87
CA LYS A 1055 -28.83 -6.26 -31.46
C LYS A 1055 -27.74 -5.16 -31.48
N SER A 1056 -26.49 -5.52 -31.24
CA SER A 1056 -25.35 -4.62 -31.36
C SER A 1056 -25.04 -4.35 -32.84
N THR A 1057 -24.76 -3.08 -33.18
CA THR A 1057 -24.20 -2.71 -34.50
C THR A 1057 -22.71 -2.98 -34.62
N GLN A 1058 -22.05 -3.32 -33.50
CA GLN A 1058 -20.63 -3.66 -33.43
C GLN A 1058 -20.47 -5.10 -32.90
N LEU A 1059 -19.65 -5.90 -33.58
CA LEU A 1059 -19.35 -7.29 -33.23
C LEU A 1059 -17.84 -7.44 -32.98
N MET A 1060 -17.46 -8.18 -31.95
CA MET A 1060 -16.05 -8.54 -31.71
C MET A 1060 -15.90 -10.05 -31.73
N LEU A 1061 -15.03 -10.54 -32.63
CA LEU A 1061 -14.62 -11.94 -32.68
C LEU A 1061 -13.22 -12.09 -32.09
N SER A 1062 -13.21 -12.78 -30.95
CA SER A 1062 -12.02 -13.39 -30.34
C SER A 1062 -12.23 -14.91 -30.31
N GLY A 1063 -11.20 -15.69 -29.96
CA GLY A 1063 -11.24 -17.16 -29.96
C GLY A 1063 -12.28 -17.84 -29.06
N ARG A 1064 -13.04 -17.06 -28.28
CA ARG A 1064 -14.13 -17.52 -27.40
C ARG A 1064 -15.51 -17.12 -27.90
N ASN A 1065 -15.62 -16.05 -28.71
CA ASN A 1065 -16.86 -15.60 -29.32
C ASN A 1065 -17.05 -16.31 -30.68
N LYS A 1066 -18.22 -16.91 -30.90
CA LYS A 1066 -18.60 -17.46 -32.21
C LYS A 1066 -19.83 -16.72 -32.73
N ILE A 1067 -19.87 -16.42 -34.03
CA ILE A 1067 -21.15 -16.21 -34.71
C ILE A 1067 -21.93 -17.54 -34.60
N PRO A 1068 -23.19 -17.55 -34.11
CA PRO A 1068 -23.94 -18.80 -33.97
C PRO A 1068 -24.18 -19.45 -35.33
N CYS A 1069 -23.58 -20.62 -35.59
CA CYS A 1069 -23.64 -21.31 -36.88
C CYS A 1069 -25.06 -21.71 -37.33
N GLN A 1070 -26.06 -21.61 -36.44
CA GLN A 1070 -27.47 -21.86 -36.73
C GLN A 1070 -28.21 -20.64 -37.32
N SER A 1071 -27.61 -19.43 -37.27
CA SER A 1071 -28.12 -18.29 -38.05
C SER A 1071 -27.82 -18.51 -39.54
N GLN A 1072 -28.78 -19.09 -40.25
CA GLN A 1072 -28.72 -19.17 -41.72
C GLN A 1072 -28.88 -17.78 -42.34
N GLU A 1073 -29.69 -16.94 -41.71
CA GLU A 1073 -29.96 -15.53 -42.05
C GLU A 1073 -28.69 -14.68 -42.07
N SER A 1074 -28.65 -13.71 -42.98
CA SER A 1074 -27.66 -12.61 -42.98
C SER A 1074 -27.84 -11.71 -41.76
N LEU A 1075 -26.77 -11.07 -41.29
CA LEU A 1075 -26.81 -10.14 -40.14
C LEU A 1075 -26.58 -8.68 -40.59
N PRO A 1076 -27.52 -8.04 -41.34
CA PRO A 1076 -27.31 -6.75 -41.99
C PRO A 1076 -27.22 -5.54 -41.03
N TRP A 1077 -27.46 -5.75 -39.73
CA TRP A 1077 -27.31 -4.70 -38.72
C TRP A 1077 -25.90 -4.58 -38.13
N VAL A 1078 -25.02 -5.58 -38.35
CA VAL A 1078 -23.62 -5.54 -37.91
C VAL A 1078 -22.84 -4.66 -38.89
N ARG A 1079 -22.45 -3.47 -38.45
CA ARG A 1079 -21.71 -2.46 -39.24
C ARG A 1079 -20.22 -2.41 -38.94
N LYS A 1080 -19.80 -2.78 -37.73
CA LYS A 1080 -18.39 -2.86 -37.32
C LYS A 1080 -18.03 -4.26 -36.84
N LEU A 1081 -16.85 -4.73 -37.22
CA LEU A 1081 -16.25 -6.00 -36.80
C LEU A 1081 -14.82 -5.78 -36.31
N THR A 1082 -14.48 -6.32 -35.13
CA THR A 1082 -13.09 -6.39 -34.65
C THR A 1082 -12.63 -7.86 -34.58
N LEU A 1083 -11.51 -8.18 -35.22
CA LEU A 1083 -10.95 -9.53 -35.37
C LEU A 1083 -9.61 -9.67 -34.64
N TYR A 1084 -9.62 -10.31 -33.47
CA TYR A 1084 -8.40 -10.63 -32.73
C TYR A 1084 -7.76 -11.92 -33.27
N MET A 1085 -7.02 -11.79 -34.38
CA MET A 1085 -6.47 -12.91 -35.18
C MET A 1085 -5.67 -13.92 -34.36
N ASN A 1086 -4.96 -13.44 -33.33
CA ASN A 1086 -4.22 -14.23 -32.34
C ASN A 1086 -5.05 -15.32 -31.64
N LEU A 1087 -6.38 -15.17 -31.64
CA LEU A 1087 -7.32 -15.98 -30.86
C LEU A 1087 -8.33 -16.71 -31.76
N VAL A 1088 -8.78 -16.09 -32.86
CA VAL A 1088 -9.87 -16.62 -33.70
C VAL A 1088 -9.43 -17.90 -34.44
N LYS A 1089 -10.22 -18.98 -34.31
CA LYS A 1089 -10.02 -20.18 -35.11
C LYS A 1089 -10.53 -19.96 -36.54
N LYS A 1090 -9.82 -20.52 -37.53
CA LYS A 1090 -10.17 -20.47 -38.96
C LYS A 1090 -11.64 -20.78 -39.24
N ASP A 1091 -12.18 -21.81 -38.60
CA ASP A 1091 -13.56 -22.27 -38.77
C ASP A 1091 -14.62 -21.24 -38.31
N TYR A 1092 -14.24 -20.26 -37.48
CA TYR A 1092 -15.13 -19.19 -36.99
C TYR A 1092 -15.16 -17.98 -37.94
N LEU A 1093 -14.32 -17.95 -38.97
CA LEU A 1093 -14.26 -16.86 -39.94
C LEU A 1093 -15.29 -17.02 -41.06
N ALA A 1094 -15.61 -18.24 -41.48
CA ALA A 1094 -16.54 -18.51 -42.60
C ALA A 1094 -17.92 -17.81 -42.51
N PRO A 1095 -18.53 -17.57 -41.31
CA PRO A 1095 -19.76 -16.79 -41.21
C PRO A 1095 -19.60 -15.28 -41.49
N ILE A 1096 -18.37 -14.73 -41.51
CA ILE A 1096 -18.13 -13.30 -41.74
C ILE A 1096 -18.59 -12.87 -43.15
N ALA A 1097 -18.48 -13.74 -44.15
CA ALA A 1097 -19.03 -13.52 -45.50
C ALA A 1097 -20.55 -13.20 -45.52
N LYS A 1098 -21.28 -13.54 -44.46
CA LYS A 1098 -22.73 -13.26 -44.31
C LYS A 1098 -23.04 -11.91 -43.65
N LEU A 1099 -22.04 -11.15 -43.22
CA LEU A 1099 -22.20 -9.83 -42.61
C LEU A 1099 -22.35 -8.76 -43.69
N THR A 1100 -23.42 -8.85 -44.49
CA THR A 1100 -23.68 -7.97 -45.65
C THR A 1100 -23.84 -6.49 -45.29
N GLY A 1101 -24.03 -6.15 -44.01
CA GLY A 1101 -24.05 -4.79 -43.49
C GLY A 1101 -22.68 -4.24 -43.05
N LEU A 1102 -21.60 -5.03 -43.15
CA LEU A 1102 -20.29 -4.70 -42.58
C LEU A 1102 -19.59 -3.58 -43.36
N THR A 1103 -19.41 -2.43 -42.73
CA THR A 1103 -18.75 -1.24 -43.31
C THR A 1103 -17.42 -0.88 -42.64
N GLU A 1104 -17.16 -1.38 -41.43
CA GLU A 1104 -15.93 -1.12 -40.67
C GLU A 1104 -15.29 -2.44 -40.20
N LEU A 1105 -14.02 -2.67 -40.51
CA LEU A 1105 -13.24 -3.81 -40.05
C LEU A 1105 -11.99 -3.34 -39.30
N SER A 1106 -11.70 -3.96 -38.16
CA SER A 1106 -10.50 -3.75 -37.35
C SER A 1106 -9.81 -5.09 -37.08
N VAL A 1107 -8.51 -5.20 -37.33
CA VAL A 1107 -7.74 -6.46 -37.30
C VAL A 1107 -6.47 -6.32 -36.45
N PRO A 1108 -6.59 -6.36 -35.11
CA PRO A 1108 -5.44 -6.46 -34.20
C PRO A 1108 -4.81 -7.88 -34.20
N SER A 1109 -3.57 -7.97 -34.68
CA SER A 1109 -2.73 -9.18 -34.71
C SER A 1109 -1.38 -8.98 -34.03
N LYS A 1110 -0.73 -10.09 -33.68
CA LYS A 1110 0.65 -10.18 -33.15
C LYS A 1110 1.56 -11.08 -33.98
N ASP A 1111 1.04 -11.60 -35.09
CA ASP A 1111 1.79 -12.32 -36.12
C ASP A 1111 1.12 -12.14 -37.49
N ASP A 1112 1.85 -12.46 -38.57
CA ASP A 1112 1.39 -12.35 -39.96
C ASP A 1112 0.38 -13.47 -40.34
N ARG A 1113 -0.79 -13.41 -39.70
CA ARG A 1113 -1.93 -14.29 -39.99
C ARG A 1113 -2.99 -13.64 -40.86
N LEU A 1114 -2.70 -12.50 -41.49
CA LEU A 1114 -3.59 -11.89 -42.48
C LEU A 1114 -3.91 -12.89 -43.61
N SER A 1115 -2.96 -13.77 -43.94
CA SER A 1115 -3.09 -14.88 -44.90
C SER A 1115 -4.23 -15.87 -44.62
N ILE A 1116 -4.79 -15.88 -43.41
CA ILE A 1116 -5.98 -16.68 -43.07
C ILE A 1116 -7.26 -16.04 -43.64
N LEU A 1117 -7.29 -14.71 -43.81
CA LEU A 1117 -8.47 -13.95 -44.26
C LEU A 1117 -8.80 -14.10 -45.75
N ASN A 1118 -7.82 -14.44 -46.61
CA ASN A 1118 -8.04 -14.68 -48.05
C ASN A 1118 -9.15 -15.74 -48.26
N ARG A 1119 -9.25 -16.74 -47.36
CA ARG A 1119 -10.25 -17.82 -47.44
C ARG A 1119 -11.61 -17.48 -46.81
N VAL A 1120 -11.90 -16.20 -46.57
CA VAL A 1120 -13.07 -15.75 -45.81
C VAL A 1120 -14.12 -15.05 -46.69
N GLY A 1121 -13.77 -14.59 -47.89
CA GLY A 1121 -14.70 -13.87 -48.77
C GLY A 1121 -14.95 -12.43 -48.34
N LEU A 1122 -13.90 -11.71 -47.90
CA LEU A 1122 -14.01 -10.32 -47.42
C LEU A 1122 -14.05 -9.30 -48.57
N GLU A 1123 -13.51 -9.65 -49.73
CA GLU A 1123 -13.54 -8.87 -50.97
C GLU A 1123 -14.98 -8.63 -51.48
N CYS A 1124 -15.90 -9.55 -51.16
CA CYS A 1124 -17.33 -9.43 -51.42
C CYS A 1124 -18.07 -8.46 -50.46
N LEU A 1125 -17.46 -8.01 -49.36
CA LEU A 1125 -18.13 -7.18 -48.35
C LEU A 1125 -17.98 -5.67 -48.62
N PRO A 1126 -18.96 -4.83 -48.22
CA PRO A 1126 -18.95 -3.38 -48.46
C PRO A 1126 -18.12 -2.62 -47.41
N ILE A 1127 -16.92 -3.12 -47.10
CA ILE A 1127 -16.00 -2.50 -46.13
C ILE A 1127 -15.53 -1.15 -46.67
N LYS A 1128 -15.64 -0.11 -45.84
CA LYS A 1128 -15.25 1.29 -46.14
C LYS A 1128 -14.21 1.82 -45.16
N SER A 1129 -14.12 1.26 -43.97
CA SER A 1129 -13.06 1.53 -43.01
C SER A 1129 -12.31 0.25 -42.70
N LEU A 1130 -10.99 0.25 -42.88
CA LEU A 1130 -10.10 -0.87 -42.57
C LEU A 1130 -9.00 -0.39 -41.62
N GLU A 1131 -8.94 -1.00 -40.44
CA GLU A 1131 -7.87 -0.80 -39.45
C GLU A 1131 -7.12 -2.12 -39.29
N ILE A 1132 -5.79 -2.08 -39.40
CA ILE A 1132 -4.90 -3.23 -39.22
C ILE A 1132 -3.80 -2.81 -38.24
N SER A 1133 -3.68 -3.56 -37.14
CA SER A 1133 -2.70 -3.29 -36.08
C SER A 1133 -1.85 -4.53 -35.84
N LEU A 1134 -0.55 -4.46 -36.10
CA LEU A 1134 0.39 -5.59 -36.04
C LEU A 1134 1.47 -5.32 -34.98
N ASP A 1135 1.62 -6.19 -33.97
CA ASP A 1135 2.60 -6.06 -32.87
C ASP A 1135 3.54 -7.27 -32.80
N GLY A 1136 4.73 -7.14 -33.41
CA GLY A 1136 5.77 -8.16 -33.41
C GLY A 1136 6.69 -8.14 -34.65
N ALA A 1137 7.51 -9.18 -34.78
CA ALA A 1137 8.36 -9.39 -35.95
C ALA A 1137 7.52 -9.78 -37.18
N ILE A 1138 7.35 -8.81 -38.09
CA ILE A 1138 6.73 -8.97 -39.40
C ILE A 1138 7.87 -9.07 -40.41
N GLU A 1139 8.01 -10.21 -41.10
CA GLU A 1139 9.11 -10.39 -42.06
C GLU A 1139 8.78 -9.81 -43.45
N VAL A 1140 7.51 -9.85 -43.87
CA VAL A 1140 7.01 -9.27 -45.14
C VAL A 1140 5.56 -8.83 -44.95
N LEU A 1141 5.17 -7.67 -45.48
CA LEU A 1141 3.81 -7.12 -45.46
C LEU A 1141 3.23 -7.12 -46.89
N SER A 1142 2.93 -8.32 -47.41
CA SER A 1142 2.60 -8.56 -48.82
C SER A 1142 1.39 -7.76 -49.32
N ILE A 1143 1.60 -6.82 -50.26
CA ILE A 1143 0.53 -6.02 -50.89
C ILE A 1143 -0.44 -6.92 -51.68
N ASN A 1144 0.08 -7.97 -52.32
CA ASN A 1144 -0.73 -8.92 -53.08
C ASN A 1144 -1.75 -9.61 -52.17
N LEU A 1145 -1.35 -9.94 -50.94
CA LEU A 1145 -2.26 -10.50 -49.95
C LEU A 1145 -3.36 -9.50 -49.53
N PHE A 1146 -3.07 -8.19 -49.48
CA PHE A 1146 -4.11 -7.18 -49.24
C PHE A 1146 -5.15 -7.14 -50.35
N GLN A 1147 -4.75 -7.26 -51.62
CA GLN A 1147 -5.67 -7.37 -52.75
C GLN A 1147 -6.45 -8.69 -52.79
N GLU A 1148 -5.84 -9.79 -52.36
CA GLU A 1148 -6.51 -11.09 -52.26
C GLU A 1148 -7.59 -11.13 -51.15
N ILE A 1149 -7.48 -10.27 -50.13
CA ILE A 1149 -8.44 -10.21 -49.01
C ILE A 1149 -9.47 -9.11 -49.21
N PHE A 1150 -9.08 -7.95 -49.76
CA PHE A 1150 -9.89 -6.74 -49.74
C PHE A 1150 -10.05 -6.10 -51.11
N ASP A 1151 -11.26 -5.65 -51.39
CA ASP A 1151 -11.50 -4.66 -52.45
C ASP A 1151 -10.99 -3.29 -51.96
N LEU A 1152 -9.73 -2.99 -52.31
CA LEU A 1152 -9.04 -1.77 -51.89
C LEU A 1152 -9.68 -0.50 -52.47
N GLU A 1153 -10.41 -0.58 -53.58
CA GLU A 1153 -11.11 0.57 -54.17
C GLU A 1153 -12.33 1.00 -53.33
N LYS A 1154 -12.91 0.10 -52.50
CA LYS A 1154 -14.02 0.44 -51.59
C LYS A 1154 -13.56 1.15 -50.30
N ILE A 1155 -12.26 1.13 -49.98
CA ILE A 1155 -11.73 1.67 -48.72
C ILE A 1155 -11.65 3.21 -48.78
N ILE A 1156 -12.37 3.87 -47.86
CA ILE A 1156 -12.41 5.32 -47.67
C ILE A 1156 -11.54 5.74 -46.47
N THR A 1157 -11.48 4.88 -45.43
CA THR A 1157 -10.65 5.09 -44.24
C THR A 1157 -9.70 3.91 -44.08
N PHE A 1158 -8.39 4.18 -44.08
CA PHE A 1158 -7.35 3.17 -43.86
C PHE A 1158 -6.52 3.50 -42.62
N GLN A 1159 -6.28 2.53 -41.76
CA GLN A 1159 -5.40 2.67 -40.61
C GLN A 1159 -4.41 1.50 -40.55
N LEU A 1160 -3.12 1.80 -40.49
CA LEU A 1160 -2.04 0.81 -40.38
C LEU A 1160 -1.16 1.17 -39.20
N HIS A 1161 -1.19 0.32 -38.16
CA HIS A 1161 -0.40 0.49 -36.95
C HIS A 1161 0.60 -0.65 -36.83
N LEU A 1162 1.89 -0.36 -36.96
CA LEU A 1162 2.98 -1.32 -36.85
C LEU A 1162 3.74 -1.05 -35.55
N PHE A 1163 3.77 -2.03 -34.66
CA PHE A 1163 4.42 -1.94 -33.35
C PHE A 1163 5.54 -2.97 -33.25
N ARG A 1164 6.73 -2.53 -32.78
CA ARG A 1164 7.89 -3.40 -32.47
C ARG A 1164 8.35 -4.27 -33.65
N VAL A 1165 8.54 -3.66 -34.81
CA VAL A 1165 9.17 -4.32 -35.96
C VAL A 1165 10.67 -4.44 -35.64
N GLU A 1166 11.12 -5.62 -35.17
CA GLU A 1166 12.50 -5.82 -34.67
C GLU A 1166 13.60 -5.65 -35.73
N LYS A 1167 13.23 -5.60 -37.02
CA LYS A 1167 14.09 -5.24 -38.15
C LYS A 1167 13.27 -4.49 -39.20
N TYR A 1168 13.63 -3.25 -39.48
CA TYR A 1168 13.20 -2.57 -40.69
C TYR A 1168 13.94 -3.20 -41.87
N SER A 1169 13.20 -3.74 -42.83
CA SER A 1169 13.68 -3.87 -44.20
C SER A 1169 13.18 -2.67 -44.99
N ASP A 1170 14.00 -2.17 -45.91
CA ASP A 1170 13.62 -1.08 -46.81
C ASP A 1170 12.38 -1.48 -47.64
N ASP A 1171 12.22 -2.79 -47.88
CA ASP A 1171 11.06 -3.44 -48.48
C ASP A 1171 9.72 -3.03 -47.81
N LEU A 1172 9.69 -2.73 -46.52
CA LEU A 1172 8.46 -2.35 -45.81
C LEU A 1172 7.95 -0.97 -46.24
N SER A 1173 8.86 0.00 -46.41
CA SER A 1173 8.53 1.33 -46.92
C SER A 1173 8.04 1.25 -48.37
N GLU A 1174 8.72 0.46 -49.21
CA GLU A 1174 8.25 0.17 -50.58
C GLU A 1174 6.90 -0.58 -50.60
N GLN A 1175 6.65 -1.51 -49.68
CA GLN A 1175 5.36 -2.22 -49.60
C GLN A 1175 4.19 -1.30 -49.22
N VAL A 1176 4.40 -0.34 -48.31
CA VAL A 1176 3.38 0.69 -48.04
C VAL A 1176 3.23 1.63 -49.23
N ARG A 1177 4.34 2.05 -49.86
CA ARG A 1177 4.37 2.89 -51.08
C ARG A 1177 3.62 2.25 -52.26
N GLU A 1178 3.72 0.94 -52.46
CA GLU A 1178 2.96 0.19 -53.48
C GLU A 1178 1.48 -0.03 -53.11
N LEU A 1179 1.14 -0.05 -51.82
CA LEU A 1179 -0.24 -0.24 -51.35
C LEU A 1179 -1.09 1.02 -51.53
N LEU A 1180 -0.56 2.22 -51.24
CA LEU A 1180 -1.37 3.45 -51.22
C LEU A 1180 -2.04 3.81 -52.57
N PRO A 1181 -1.41 3.68 -53.75
CA PRO A 1181 -2.07 3.87 -55.05
C PRO A 1181 -3.31 3.00 -55.28
N ARG A 1182 -3.38 1.84 -54.63
CA ARG A 1182 -4.46 0.85 -54.79
C ARG A 1182 -5.69 1.22 -53.95
N LEU A 1183 -5.55 2.14 -52.99
CA LEU A 1183 -6.63 2.69 -52.14
C LEU A 1183 -7.28 3.92 -52.80
N SER A 1184 -7.77 3.76 -54.03
CA SER A 1184 -8.09 4.85 -54.98
C SER A 1184 -9.20 5.85 -54.55
N ASN A 1185 -10.00 5.49 -53.54
CA ASN A 1185 -11.06 6.30 -52.94
C ASN A 1185 -10.79 6.70 -51.47
N MET A 1186 -9.56 6.51 -50.98
CA MET A 1186 -9.18 6.85 -49.61
C MET A 1186 -9.21 8.35 -49.34
N GLN A 1187 -9.91 8.70 -48.26
CA GLN A 1187 -10.07 10.07 -47.75
C GLN A 1187 -9.46 10.24 -46.35
N ASN A 1188 -9.30 9.16 -45.57
CA ASN A 1188 -8.75 9.24 -44.22
C ASN A 1188 -7.65 8.20 -44.05
N ILE A 1189 -6.45 8.63 -43.68
CA ILE A 1189 -5.31 7.72 -43.42
C ILE A 1189 -4.74 7.94 -42.02
N SER A 1190 -4.44 6.83 -41.33
CA SER A 1190 -3.80 6.80 -40.00
C SER A 1190 -2.62 5.84 -40.03
N LEU A 1191 -1.40 6.36 -40.06
CA LEU A 1191 -0.18 5.56 -40.06
C LEU A 1191 0.56 5.74 -38.74
N ILE A 1192 0.72 4.64 -38.00
CA ILE A 1192 1.47 4.59 -36.74
C ILE A 1192 2.59 3.58 -36.94
N THR A 1193 3.75 4.03 -37.43
CA THR A 1193 4.82 3.14 -37.88
C THR A 1193 6.20 3.69 -37.52
N PRO A 1194 7.04 2.91 -36.81
CA PRO A 1194 8.46 3.23 -36.73
C PRO A 1194 9.16 2.99 -38.07
N GLY A 1195 10.21 3.76 -38.35
CA GLY A 1195 11.16 3.50 -39.45
C GLY A 1195 10.65 3.61 -40.89
N ILE A 1196 9.49 4.20 -41.13
CA ILE A 1196 8.99 4.47 -42.50
C ILE A 1196 9.41 5.88 -42.94
N ASP A 1197 9.99 5.96 -44.14
CA ASP A 1197 10.12 7.22 -44.88
C ASP A 1197 8.73 7.63 -45.38
N PHE A 1198 8.17 8.65 -44.74
CA PHE A 1198 6.83 9.13 -45.05
C PHE A 1198 6.80 9.98 -46.31
N ASP A 1199 7.87 10.68 -46.67
CA ASP A 1199 7.87 11.54 -47.86
C ASP A 1199 7.87 10.67 -49.12
N HIS A 1200 8.68 9.59 -49.09
CA HIS A 1200 8.72 8.52 -50.10
C HIS A 1200 7.41 7.70 -50.17
N VAL A 1201 6.67 7.57 -49.07
CA VAL A 1201 5.34 6.91 -49.07
C VAL A 1201 4.22 7.85 -49.56
N MET A 1202 4.28 9.14 -49.23
CA MET A 1202 3.23 10.11 -49.57
C MET A 1202 3.25 10.54 -51.04
N ASP A 1203 4.39 10.48 -51.74
CA ASP A 1203 4.46 10.81 -53.18
C ASP A 1203 3.54 9.96 -54.08
N ARG A 1204 3.05 8.83 -53.55
CA ARG A 1204 2.14 7.89 -54.20
C ARG A 1204 0.66 8.10 -53.89
N LEU A 1205 0.31 9.04 -53.01
CA LEU A 1205 -1.08 9.42 -52.83
C LEU A 1205 -1.63 10.13 -54.06
N LYS A 1206 -2.88 9.84 -54.39
CA LYS A 1206 -3.66 10.59 -55.38
C LYS A 1206 -3.77 12.05 -54.91
N PRO A 1207 -3.34 13.05 -55.71
CA PRO A 1207 -3.42 14.45 -55.28
C PRO A 1207 -4.85 14.87 -54.94
N ASN A 1208 -4.98 15.62 -53.84
CA ASN A 1208 -6.23 16.14 -53.29
C ASN A 1208 -7.33 15.08 -53.08
N SER A 1209 -6.97 13.93 -52.51
CA SER A 1209 -7.94 12.88 -52.10
C SER A 1209 -8.15 12.80 -50.59
N LEU A 1210 -7.18 13.18 -49.76
CA LEU A 1210 -7.28 13.08 -48.31
C LEU A 1210 -8.03 14.25 -47.68
N HIS A 1211 -8.99 13.93 -46.83
CA HIS A 1211 -9.63 14.84 -45.88
C HIS A 1211 -8.95 14.82 -44.50
N VAL A 1212 -8.41 13.67 -44.07
CA VAL A 1212 -7.74 13.51 -42.77
C VAL A 1212 -6.44 12.72 -42.90
N LEU A 1213 -5.36 13.29 -42.38
CA LEU A 1213 -4.03 12.68 -42.31
C LEU A 1213 -3.58 12.60 -40.84
N HIS A 1214 -3.30 11.39 -40.35
CA HIS A 1214 -2.75 11.16 -39.02
C HIS A 1214 -1.46 10.33 -39.12
N LEU A 1215 -0.34 10.94 -38.71
CA LEU A 1215 0.97 10.33 -38.71
C LEU A 1215 1.54 10.29 -37.30
N LYS A 1216 2.01 9.11 -36.90
CA LYS A 1216 2.63 8.90 -35.59
C LYS A 1216 3.97 8.18 -35.72
N PHE A 1217 5.02 8.93 -35.46
CA PHE A 1217 6.41 8.51 -35.57
C PHE A 1217 6.83 7.83 -34.26
N ILE A 1218 7.54 6.73 -34.39
CA ILE A 1218 8.17 6.01 -33.28
C ILE A 1218 9.66 5.86 -33.66
N SER A 1219 10.54 6.64 -33.04
CA SER A 1219 12.00 6.51 -33.20
C SER A 1219 12.57 5.81 -31.96
N ASP A 1220 13.32 4.74 -32.19
CA ASP A 1220 14.03 3.97 -31.15
C ASP A 1220 15.51 4.38 -30.99
N ASP A 1221 16.02 5.18 -31.92
CA ASP A 1221 17.43 5.60 -32.05
C ASP A 1221 17.69 7.06 -31.67
N GLY A 1222 16.65 7.92 -31.69
CA GLY A 1222 16.78 9.35 -31.43
C GLY A 1222 17.35 10.17 -32.59
N GLY A 1223 17.50 9.56 -33.78
CA GLY A 1223 17.88 10.24 -35.01
C GLY A 1223 16.68 10.99 -35.59
N TYR A 1224 16.59 12.30 -35.33
CA TYR A 1224 15.71 13.17 -36.09
C TYR A 1224 16.39 13.53 -37.42
N GLU A 1225 16.18 12.71 -38.45
CA GLU A 1225 16.31 13.20 -39.82
C GLU A 1225 15.20 14.23 -40.08
N LYS A 1226 15.50 15.29 -40.84
CA LYS A 1226 14.58 16.43 -41.03
C LYS A 1226 13.53 16.05 -42.08
N PHE A 1227 12.45 15.39 -41.64
CA PHE A 1227 11.27 15.05 -42.46
C PHE A 1227 10.79 16.26 -43.28
N GLN A 1228 10.48 16.07 -44.56
CA GLN A 1228 10.14 17.12 -45.54
C GLN A 1228 8.72 16.93 -46.11
N PHE A 1229 7.73 17.00 -45.22
CA PHE A 1229 6.32 16.81 -45.55
C PHE A 1229 5.75 17.82 -46.56
N ASP A 1230 6.49 18.88 -46.91
CA ASP A 1230 6.05 19.99 -47.75
C ASP A 1230 5.43 19.48 -49.07
N ASN A 1231 6.16 18.65 -49.81
CA ASN A 1231 5.67 18.04 -51.05
C ASN A 1231 4.42 17.17 -50.84
N ALA A 1232 4.30 16.49 -49.70
CA ALA A 1232 3.16 15.64 -49.37
C ALA A 1232 1.90 16.46 -49.03
N LEU A 1233 2.09 17.58 -48.33
CA LEU A 1233 1.02 18.47 -47.90
C LEU A 1233 0.53 19.37 -49.04
N GLU A 1234 1.43 19.92 -49.87
CA GLU A 1234 1.07 20.65 -51.10
C GLU A 1234 0.19 19.78 -52.03
N ASN A 1235 0.54 18.51 -52.21
CA ASN A 1235 -0.25 17.57 -53.01
C ASN A 1235 -1.64 17.25 -52.44
N GLN A 1236 -1.96 17.64 -51.20
CA GLN A 1236 -3.26 17.42 -50.56
C GLN A 1236 -3.95 18.72 -50.10
N GLU A 1237 -3.37 19.90 -50.37
CA GLU A 1237 -3.78 21.19 -49.77
C GLU A 1237 -5.28 21.47 -49.90
N ALA A 1238 -5.85 21.27 -51.09
CA ALA A 1238 -7.24 21.62 -51.36
C ALA A 1238 -8.23 20.71 -50.60
N SER A 1239 -7.93 19.41 -50.47
CA SER A 1239 -8.81 18.45 -49.80
C SER A 1239 -8.58 18.33 -48.29
N LEU A 1240 -7.34 18.52 -47.80
CA LEU A 1240 -6.97 18.19 -46.44
C LEU A 1240 -7.62 19.12 -45.41
N GLN A 1241 -8.48 18.55 -44.56
CA GLN A 1241 -9.27 19.28 -43.56
C GLN A 1241 -8.63 19.24 -42.17
N ARG A 1242 -7.93 18.14 -41.84
CA ARG A 1242 -7.21 17.96 -40.57
C ARG A 1242 -5.89 17.23 -40.73
N LEU A 1243 -4.89 17.72 -40.01
CA LEU A 1243 -3.57 17.12 -39.89
C LEU A 1243 -3.25 16.83 -38.42
N TYR A 1244 -2.88 15.59 -38.14
CA TYR A 1244 -2.47 15.10 -36.82
C TYR A 1244 -1.04 14.58 -36.89
N LEU A 1245 -0.10 15.25 -36.23
CA LEU A 1245 1.30 14.83 -36.14
C LEU A 1245 1.67 14.53 -34.68
N ASN A 1246 2.30 13.36 -34.45
CA ASN A 1246 2.67 12.91 -33.12
C ASN A 1246 4.02 12.17 -33.15
N ALA A 1247 5.07 12.77 -32.59
CA ALA A 1247 6.38 12.13 -32.49
C ALA A 1247 6.60 11.53 -31.10
N ILE A 1248 6.94 10.23 -31.04
CA ILE A 1248 7.38 9.55 -29.81
C ILE A 1248 8.82 9.07 -29.99
N THR A 1249 9.74 9.64 -29.19
CA THR A 1249 11.10 9.14 -29.03
C THR A 1249 11.18 8.14 -27.88
N ASN A 1250 11.59 6.90 -28.15
CA ASN A 1250 11.88 5.89 -27.13
C ASN A 1250 13.28 6.09 -26.53
N LEU A 1251 13.48 7.26 -25.90
CA LEU A 1251 14.72 7.64 -25.23
C LEU A 1251 15.17 6.55 -24.24
N HIS A 1252 16.29 5.90 -24.57
CA HIS A 1252 16.87 4.82 -23.79
C HIS A 1252 17.11 5.27 -22.34
N ARG A 1253 16.38 4.65 -21.40
CA ARG A 1253 16.36 4.93 -19.95
C ARG A 1253 15.64 6.21 -19.51
N GLY A 1254 14.31 6.20 -19.63
CA GLY A 1254 13.50 6.41 -18.43
C GLY A 1254 12.56 7.63 -18.38
N LYS A 1255 12.41 8.39 -19.46
CA LYS A 1255 11.31 9.35 -19.62
C LYS A 1255 10.77 9.29 -21.05
N GLN A 1256 9.45 9.16 -21.17
CA GLN A 1256 8.72 9.43 -22.40
C GLN A 1256 8.18 10.85 -22.34
N ASN A 1257 8.43 11.64 -23.40
CA ASN A 1257 7.68 12.87 -23.66
C ASN A 1257 6.57 12.55 -24.67
N HIS A 1258 5.45 13.26 -24.55
CA HIS A 1258 4.33 13.17 -25.50
C HIS A 1258 3.98 14.56 -25.99
N GLY A 1259 4.40 14.89 -27.19
CA GLY A 1259 3.87 16.02 -27.96
C GLY A 1259 2.70 15.55 -28.81
N LEU A 1260 1.57 16.23 -28.71
CA LEU A 1260 0.46 16.12 -29.67
C LEU A 1260 0.21 17.52 -30.22
N ILE A 1261 0.30 17.68 -31.54
CA ILE A 1261 -0.03 18.91 -32.23
C ILE A 1261 -1.21 18.61 -33.15
N GLU A 1262 -2.32 19.30 -32.94
CA GLU A 1262 -3.56 19.19 -33.72
C GLU A 1262 -3.80 20.50 -34.45
N PHE A 1263 -3.80 20.46 -35.79
CA PHE A 1263 -4.08 21.61 -36.65
C PHE A 1263 -5.46 21.45 -37.32
N ASP A 1264 -6.45 22.22 -36.84
CA ASP A 1264 -7.66 22.56 -37.60
C ASP A 1264 -7.37 23.79 -38.48
N ARG A 1265 -7.94 23.86 -39.69
CA ARG A 1265 -7.66 24.94 -40.68
C ARG A 1265 -7.89 26.36 -40.13
N ILE A 1266 -6.81 27.12 -39.93
CA ILE A 1266 -6.81 28.59 -39.83
C ILE A 1266 -5.83 29.15 -40.89
N MET A 1267 -6.26 29.15 -42.15
CA MET A 1267 -5.50 29.75 -43.25
C MET A 1267 -5.80 31.25 -43.35
N ASP A 1268 -5.05 32.04 -42.58
CA ASP A 1268 -4.79 33.46 -42.84
C ASP A 1268 -3.61 33.92 -41.95
N TYR A 1269 -2.37 33.69 -42.43
CA TYR A 1269 -1.15 34.25 -41.84
C TYR A 1269 -0.24 34.86 -42.92
N PRO A 1270 0.43 36.00 -42.69
CA PRO A 1270 1.22 36.66 -43.73
C PRO A 1270 2.56 35.96 -43.98
N LYS A 1271 3.05 36.00 -45.21
CA LYS A 1271 4.42 35.59 -45.58
C LYS A 1271 5.44 36.43 -44.79
N GLY A 1272 6.14 35.83 -43.83
CA GLY A 1272 7.13 36.57 -43.02
C GLY A 1272 7.75 35.85 -41.81
N ALA A 1273 7.60 34.54 -41.65
CA ALA A 1273 8.32 33.73 -40.66
C ALA A 1273 9.37 32.83 -41.35
N SER A 1274 10.40 32.41 -40.62
CA SER A 1274 11.60 31.72 -41.14
C SER A 1274 11.58 30.20 -40.95
N ASP A 1275 12.35 29.49 -41.78
CA ASP A 1275 12.32 28.03 -42.03
C ASP A 1275 12.84 27.11 -40.87
N GLU A 1276 12.68 27.52 -39.60
CA GLU A 1276 13.25 26.85 -38.41
C GLU A 1276 12.29 26.62 -37.21
N GLU A 1277 10.98 26.90 -37.32
CA GLU A 1277 9.94 26.51 -36.34
C GLU A 1277 8.91 25.53 -36.93
#